data_AF-A0AAU1YLE0-F1
#
_entry.id   AF-A0AAU1YLE0-F1
#
_cell.length_a   1.000
_cell.length_b   1.000
_cell.length_c   1.000
_cell.angle_alpha   90.00
_cell.angle_beta   90.00
_cell.angle_gamma   90.00
#
_symmetry.space_group_name_H-M   'P 1'
#
loop_
_entity.id
_entity.type
_entity.pdbx_description
1 polymer ?
#
loop_
_entity_poly.entity_id
_entity_poly.type
_entity_poly.pdbx_seq_one_letter_code
_entity_poly.pdbx_strand_id
1 'polypeptide(L)'
;MIERLLAALAEGGEDGGPPSGVGAEEIADILWLATRVDAGREHLQEPTGAPPAAPEPPPGAEPVDLATQSPGEGRAGRAGARPGVQYFPAPGRDPGGPPDQADPAARAGGAAPPGAAPARRRGTPLRLPRAASLDDPLALMRALRPVGRRNIGGPGEELDEQLTVERSIERMVLTPVLRPAESRWLDVALVVDAHHSMLLWADLVEEVRGVLTRSGVFRDVRTWRLTGTGPGSTPLITQGRDSAPRNPLELADPAGRRLILVLSDTVAGGWREAPLRAVLRQWSAHNAVAVLNVLPERLWTRGAVRPVPFAVRADRPAAATRSWQRVPMARRARGGGAVIPVVGLASGSLARLVRVVSGDGRWRRLACLRLDTEPAREAAYATPEAPKPFPDPLEVVERFRASASPTAQRLAGHLAAVPLTLPVMTLVRRSLLRESEHSHLAEVALGGLFENWEGEQDAEHAQFEFLPGVREALLGSQLRGDVAAVRELVRRRVWEYMSRNRGTGRDFTAIRLTPRGGGRRELPPEAMPFAASSGPGGGLADLVVRVRFEPQRESQAVGVLLSPRLVLTVGEAAQSPRTNAVAWVRVGDQEHLCYPAWGDGAAPQVLLLVSEVDLVNPADWTEPDWAEGFAAPGEHLVVDGSTDQGEPTALTGEVLPYDGERNGELVQLSAEPEVWTLYAGSPVSRDGRLAGIVHTVLTDRMVFLTGQALREQPGFREVMATHARRRADESGVCLAVRPHLFTGPIGWSLGEAVDELLMEAMADSGVSGVVAAHEEGLHIAVLADPGALGKAGLLLSALPAALSRLRAGAGEWEVALAVAVSGGAFTVDGEGLHGPAADEALGLVRRAEITERLNGARVPGAVLPVTGVSLGDVSELGSLALEPLYADADVDLGLYADADLDQDEDADQDEGQDARPDQGQEADRGGDQDRDREPQGWICAGGAVEVGRALIDAELRIDDPVADLAVDWPRCGHASTTAGPGGCTGIRLPDRRRCLAHLTASDQEAYLGTLRPGSDVDLRGTTFAGGLLERLLAAMRDPQTGHVRMRRALFDRARLAEDWAAVGGEFEGRASFDRAVFEGQAVFDAVHFKGSASFGRTVFRRGATFDSGVFDREARFIRADFGGNAGFTEAVFAQGLDMARAEVWDRARMSRMRVRGAADLSHAVFHGRSEWRWTTFLGPASFASTVWGAELLFDQVRFEGRTSFDHATFGAPALFKGTVFAGRATFAGADFAEYGEFTNTTFADPAGLPGPWRPLLPPSGAATFRTGGPEDRPED
;
A
#
# COMPACT_ATOMS: atom_id res chain seq x y z
N MET A 1 12.80 26.07 2.84
CA MET A 1 12.71 26.31 4.31
C MET A 1 12.99 27.77 4.63
N ILE A 2 14.14 28.32 4.20
CA ILE A 2 14.45 29.76 4.31
C ILE A 2 13.41 30.64 3.60
N GLU A 3 12.98 30.28 2.38
CA GLU A 3 11.93 31.02 1.66
C GLU A 3 10.55 31.00 2.35
N ARG A 4 10.22 29.91 3.07
CA ARG A 4 8.98 29.81 3.87
C ARG A 4 9.03 30.67 5.13
N LEU A 5 10.23 30.88 5.70
CA LEU A 5 10.43 31.76 6.85
C LEU A 5 10.39 33.24 6.45
N LEU A 6 10.96 33.58 5.29
CA LEU A 6 10.93 34.94 4.73
C LEU A 6 9.51 35.35 4.33
N ALA A 7 8.70 34.43 3.81
CA ALA A 7 7.28 34.67 3.56
C ALA A 7 6.50 34.92 4.86
N ALA A 8 6.74 34.12 5.90
CA ALA A 8 6.08 34.27 7.20
C ALA A 8 6.48 35.56 7.96
N LEU A 9 7.69 36.08 7.76
CA LEU A 9 8.14 37.35 8.34
C LEU A 9 7.66 38.57 7.54
N ALA A 10 7.39 38.42 6.24
CA ALA A 10 6.86 39.48 5.38
C ALA A 10 5.34 39.71 5.57
N GLU A 11 4.62 38.69 6.04
CA GLU A 11 3.18 38.77 6.35
C GLU A 11 2.88 39.36 7.74
N GLY A 12 3.90 39.52 8.59
CA GLY A 12 3.81 40.19 9.90
C GLY A 12 3.80 41.71 9.77
N GLY A 13 2.67 42.28 9.36
CA GLY A 13 2.41 43.72 9.46
C GLY A 13 2.47 44.21 10.92
N GLU A 14 2.88 45.47 11.09
CA GLU A 14 3.49 46.12 12.27
C GLU A 14 2.89 45.92 13.69
N ASP A 15 1.84 45.14 13.92
CA ASP A 15 1.26 44.90 15.26
C ASP A 15 0.86 43.43 15.57
N GLY A 16 1.22 42.47 14.72
CA GLY A 16 0.93 41.04 14.95
C GLY A 16 2.17 40.25 15.37
N GLY A 17 2.23 39.76 16.61
CA GLY A 17 3.26 38.81 17.05
C GLY A 17 3.26 37.50 16.22
N PRO A 18 4.39 36.76 16.18
CA PRO A 18 4.53 35.60 15.29
C PRO A 18 3.56 34.45 15.64
N PRO A 19 3.11 33.67 14.64
CA PRO A 19 2.16 32.57 14.84
C PRO A 19 2.74 31.47 15.75
N SER A 20 1.86 30.90 16.58
CA SER A 20 2.18 29.87 17.59
C SER A 20 2.67 28.58 16.94
N GLY A 21 3.98 28.36 16.94
CA GLY A 21 4.58 27.12 16.47
C GLY A 21 6.06 27.20 16.13
N VAL A 22 6.64 28.40 16.06
CA VAL A 22 8.09 28.60 15.95
C VAL A 22 8.57 29.36 17.18
N GLY A 23 9.30 28.68 18.06
CA GLY A 23 9.84 29.30 19.27
C GLY A 23 10.93 30.33 18.93
N ALA A 24 11.15 31.31 19.80
CA ALA A 24 12.23 32.30 19.63
C ALA A 24 13.61 31.63 19.46
N GLU A 25 13.81 30.44 20.04
CA GLU A 25 15.02 29.62 19.85
C GLU A 25 15.13 29.03 18.44
N GLU A 26 14.05 28.58 17.83
CA GLU A 26 14.07 28.06 16.46
C GLU A 26 14.35 29.16 15.43
N ILE A 27 13.83 30.37 15.68
CA ILE A 27 14.16 31.55 14.87
C ILE A 27 15.65 31.92 15.05
N ALA A 28 16.17 31.88 16.28
CA ALA A 28 17.58 32.15 16.57
C ALA A 28 18.50 31.10 15.92
N ASP A 29 18.14 29.81 15.96
CA ASP A 29 18.89 28.72 15.33
C ASP A 29 18.89 28.83 13.81
N ILE A 30 17.77 29.22 13.20
CA ILE A 30 17.69 29.42 11.74
C ILE A 30 18.51 30.63 11.30
N LEU A 31 18.47 31.74 12.04
CA LEU A 31 19.30 32.93 11.77
C LEU A 31 20.79 32.66 12.00
N TRP A 32 21.13 31.86 13.02
CA TRP A 32 22.49 31.42 13.30
C TRP A 32 23.01 30.46 12.21
N LEU A 33 22.18 29.55 11.70
CA LEU A 33 22.52 28.68 10.57
C LEU A 33 22.69 29.48 9.27
N ALA A 34 21.82 30.45 8.99
CA ALA A 34 21.93 31.28 7.79
C ALA A 34 23.25 32.08 7.76
N THR A 35 23.66 32.65 8.89
CA THR A 35 24.94 33.39 9.01
C THR A 35 26.18 32.49 8.93
N ARG A 36 26.07 31.20 9.29
CA ARG A 36 27.18 30.22 9.21
C ARG A 36 27.28 29.52 7.85
N VAL A 37 26.18 29.39 7.11
CA VAL A 37 26.14 28.70 5.81
C VAL A 37 26.64 29.61 4.68
N ASP A 38 26.42 30.93 4.73
CA ASP A 38 26.96 31.86 3.73
C ASP A 38 28.45 32.16 3.93
N ALA A 39 28.96 32.15 5.17
CA ALA A 39 30.41 32.31 5.43
C ALA A 39 31.27 31.15 4.89
N GLY A 40 30.66 30.00 4.58
CA GLY A 40 31.34 28.84 3.99
C GLY A 40 31.49 28.89 2.47
N ARG A 41 30.82 29.84 1.78
CA ARG A 41 30.89 30.00 0.32
C ARG A 41 31.96 30.98 -0.15
N GLU A 42 32.49 31.82 0.73
CA GLU A 42 33.52 32.82 0.37
C GLU A 42 34.97 32.31 0.47
N HIS A 43 35.22 31.05 0.87
CA HIS A 43 36.58 30.53 1.11
C HIS A 43 37.10 29.46 0.11
N LEU A 44 36.54 29.42 -1.10
CA LEU A 44 37.14 28.69 -2.24
C LEU A 44 37.46 29.65 -3.39
N GLN A 45 38.36 30.61 -3.13
CA GLN A 45 39.12 31.28 -4.18
C GLN A 45 40.58 30.84 -4.09
N GLU A 46 41.00 30.00 -5.02
CA GLU A 46 42.41 29.83 -5.38
C GLU A 46 42.71 30.60 -6.69
N PRO A 47 43.97 31.03 -6.90
CA PRO A 47 44.32 32.28 -7.55
C PRO A 47 44.24 32.26 -9.08
N THR A 48 43.85 33.41 -9.63
CA THR A 48 43.78 33.74 -11.05
C THR A 48 45.16 33.79 -11.70
N GLY A 49 45.40 32.86 -12.63
CA GLY A 49 46.44 32.95 -13.67
C GLY A 49 45.80 32.79 -15.05
N ALA A 50 45.75 33.88 -15.82
CA ALA A 50 45.16 33.93 -17.15
C ALA A 50 46.11 33.40 -18.25
N PRO A 51 45.58 32.78 -19.32
CA PRO A 51 46.17 32.83 -20.66
C PRO A 51 45.20 33.48 -21.69
N PRO A 52 45.73 33.92 -22.85
CA PRO A 52 45.21 35.08 -23.58
C PRO A 52 44.09 34.79 -24.59
N ALA A 53 43.38 35.86 -24.93
CA ALA A 53 42.28 35.95 -25.88
C ALA A 53 42.66 35.58 -27.32
N ALA A 54 41.72 34.93 -28.02
CA ALA A 54 41.68 34.80 -29.48
C ALA A 54 40.42 35.53 -30.02
N PRO A 55 40.46 36.05 -31.26
CA PRO A 55 39.72 37.25 -31.67
C PRO A 55 38.30 36.98 -32.18
N GLU A 56 37.43 37.99 -32.01
CA GLU A 56 36.05 38.05 -32.50
C GLU A 56 35.94 38.08 -34.04
N PRO A 57 34.89 37.49 -34.63
CA PRO A 57 34.45 37.79 -35.99
C PRO A 57 33.47 39.00 -36.02
N PRO A 58 33.43 39.77 -37.12
CA PRO A 58 32.75 41.06 -37.18
C PRO A 58 31.23 40.97 -37.39
N PRO A 59 30.48 42.06 -37.11
CA PRO A 59 29.04 42.09 -37.13
C PRO A 59 28.48 42.43 -38.52
N GLY A 60 27.36 41.81 -38.89
CA GLY A 60 26.57 42.27 -40.03
C GLY A 60 25.72 41.18 -40.68
N ALA A 61 24.45 41.13 -40.30
CA ALA A 61 23.27 41.11 -41.18
C ALA A 61 22.08 40.50 -40.45
N GLU A 62 21.08 41.35 -40.24
CA GLU A 62 19.73 41.03 -39.76
C GLU A 62 18.87 40.40 -40.90
N PRO A 63 17.63 39.96 -40.61
CA PRO A 63 17.04 38.68 -41.01
C PRO A 63 16.15 38.77 -42.24
N VAL A 64 15.89 37.65 -42.95
CA VAL A 64 14.63 37.44 -43.70
C VAL A 64 14.27 35.96 -43.80
N ASP A 65 12.96 35.78 -43.69
CA ASP A 65 12.07 34.63 -43.67
C ASP A 65 11.79 33.99 -45.05
N LEU A 66 11.07 32.85 -45.02
CA LEU A 66 10.26 32.21 -46.08
C LEU A 66 10.86 31.16 -47.04
N ALA A 67 10.44 29.92 -46.75
CA ALA A 67 9.66 29.03 -47.62
C ALA A 67 10.31 28.26 -48.80
N THR A 68 10.08 26.93 -48.73
CA THR A 68 9.90 25.93 -49.81
C THR A 68 11.04 25.63 -50.77
N GLN A 69 11.52 24.38 -50.73
CA GLN A 69 11.46 23.43 -51.86
C GLN A 69 11.99 22.04 -51.47
N SER A 70 11.12 21.03 -51.54
CA SER A 70 11.52 19.65 -51.81
C SER A 70 11.97 19.52 -53.27
N PRO A 71 12.85 18.56 -53.59
CA PRO A 71 12.38 17.45 -54.43
C PRO A 71 12.84 16.09 -53.90
N GLY A 72 11.96 15.11 -54.01
CA GLY A 72 12.22 13.72 -53.62
C GLY A 72 12.95 12.91 -54.68
N GLU A 73 13.49 11.78 -54.26
CA GLU A 73 13.39 10.48 -54.93
C GLU A 73 13.87 9.36 -53.99
N GLY A 74 13.26 8.19 -54.15
CA GLY A 74 13.12 7.19 -53.09
C GLY A 74 14.30 6.26 -52.87
N ARG A 75 14.39 5.75 -51.63
CA ARG A 75 14.84 4.39 -51.35
C ARG A 75 14.27 3.90 -50.02
N ALA A 76 13.43 2.88 -50.11
CA ALA A 76 12.98 2.08 -49.00
C ALA A 76 14.15 1.38 -48.29
N GLY A 77 14.06 1.20 -46.97
CA GLY A 77 14.84 0.20 -46.24
C GLY A 77 15.36 0.63 -44.86
N ARG A 78 14.72 0.05 -43.82
CA ARG A 78 15.16 -0.13 -42.42
C ARG A 78 15.02 1.07 -41.46
N ALA A 79 13.85 1.16 -40.82
CA ALA A 79 13.71 1.76 -39.51
C ALA A 79 14.51 0.93 -38.48
N GLY A 80 15.64 1.46 -38.02
CA GLY A 80 16.47 0.81 -37.00
C GLY A 80 15.86 0.96 -35.62
N ALA A 81 15.49 -0.16 -34.99
CA ALA A 81 15.14 -0.24 -33.58
C ALA A 81 16.23 0.39 -32.69
N ARG A 82 15.84 1.25 -31.74
CA ARG A 82 16.76 1.78 -30.73
C ARG A 82 17.16 0.63 -29.79
N PRO A 83 18.46 0.34 -29.57
CA PRO A 83 18.86 -0.74 -28.68
C PRO A 83 18.60 -0.39 -27.21
N GLY A 84 18.19 -1.39 -26.44
CA GLY A 84 17.86 -1.26 -25.01
C GLY A 84 18.97 -0.82 -24.10
N VAL A 85 18.57 -0.28 -22.95
CA VAL A 85 19.48 0.23 -21.93
C VAL A 85 20.13 -0.95 -21.23
N GLN A 86 21.38 -1.25 -21.56
CA GLN A 86 22.14 -2.31 -20.90
C GLN A 86 23.07 -1.73 -19.82
N TYR A 87 23.05 -2.35 -18.65
CA TYR A 87 23.95 -2.06 -17.54
C TYR A 87 24.98 -3.18 -17.37
N PHE A 88 26.24 -2.76 -17.25
CA PHE A 88 27.41 -3.60 -17.04
C PHE A 88 28.06 -3.22 -15.72
N PRO A 89 28.70 -4.16 -15.00
CA PRO A 89 29.50 -3.79 -13.84
C PRO A 89 30.61 -2.83 -14.28
N ALA A 90 30.93 -1.83 -13.44
CA ALA A 90 32.09 -0.99 -13.73
C ALA A 90 33.37 -1.83 -13.64
N PRO A 91 34.25 -1.78 -14.66
CA PRO A 91 35.57 -2.39 -14.55
C PRO A 91 36.32 -1.72 -13.40
N GLY A 92 37.05 -2.51 -12.62
CA GLY A 92 37.90 -1.99 -11.55
C GLY A 92 38.82 -0.89 -12.07
N ARG A 93 39.11 0.11 -11.24
CA ARG A 93 40.16 1.10 -11.54
C ARG A 93 41.43 0.34 -11.91
N ASP A 94 41.96 0.60 -13.10
CA ASP A 94 43.35 0.31 -13.40
C ASP A 94 44.19 1.20 -12.47
N PRO A 95 44.95 0.65 -11.52
CA PRO A 95 45.72 1.45 -10.60
C PRO A 95 46.99 1.91 -11.33
N GLY A 96 46.95 3.09 -11.98
CA GLY A 96 48.18 3.83 -12.29
C GLY A 96 48.44 4.30 -13.73
N GLY A 97 47.42 4.69 -14.51
CA GLY A 97 47.65 5.39 -15.79
C GLY A 97 47.01 6.79 -15.81
N PRO A 98 47.77 7.89 -16.05
CA PRO A 98 47.16 9.21 -16.28
C PRO A 98 46.35 9.21 -17.58
N PRO A 99 45.31 10.05 -17.70
CA PRO A 99 44.43 10.07 -18.87
C PRO A 99 45.16 10.59 -20.10
N ASP A 100 45.07 9.83 -21.20
CA ASP A 100 45.36 10.17 -22.61
C ASP A 100 46.09 11.50 -22.86
N GLN A 101 47.43 11.45 -22.93
CA GLN A 101 48.13 12.23 -23.95
C GLN A 101 48.07 11.41 -25.24
N ALA A 102 47.22 11.85 -26.16
CA ALA A 102 47.14 11.29 -27.50
C ALA A 102 48.51 11.39 -28.18
N ASP A 103 49.12 10.24 -28.45
CA ASP A 103 50.33 10.11 -29.26
C ASP A 103 50.02 10.52 -30.72
N PRO A 104 50.61 11.59 -31.28
CA PRO A 104 50.30 12.06 -32.63
C PRO A 104 50.85 11.15 -33.74
N ALA A 105 51.59 10.09 -33.41
CA ALA A 105 52.36 9.31 -34.38
C ALA A 105 51.58 8.16 -35.07
N ALA A 106 50.34 7.85 -34.67
CA ALA A 106 49.58 6.73 -35.25
C ALA A 106 48.71 7.09 -36.48
N ARG A 107 48.99 8.20 -37.16
CA ARG A 107 48.40 8.55 -38.47
C ARG A 107 49.43 8.40 -39.59
N ALA A 108 49.92 7.19 -39.82
CA ALA A 108 50.56 6.86 -41.10
C ALA A 108 50.57 5.35 -41.35
N GLY A 109 49.78 4.93 -42.34
CA GLY A 109 50.09 3.77 -43.18
C GLY A 109 49.65 2.40 -42.67
N GLY A 110 48.80 1.73 -43.46
CA GLY A 110 48.63 0.28 -43.40
C GLY A 110 47.17 -0.14 -43.42
N ALA A 111 46.64 -0.40 -44.62
CA ALA A 111 45.40 -1.14 -44.79
C ALA A 111 45.55 -2.53 -44.14
N ALA A 112 44.82 -2.76 -43.05
CA ALA A 112 44.68 -4.08 -42.44
C ALA A 112 43.64 -4.90 -43.22
N PRO A 113 43.82 -6.23 -43.34
CA PRO A 113 42.98 -7.10 -44.17
C PRO A 113 41.57 -7.24 -43.59
N PRO A 114 40.56 -7.64 -44.40
CA PRO A 114 39.17 -7.71 -43.97
C PRO A 114 38.96 -8.93 -43.08
N GLY A 115 39.16 -8.74 -41.78
CA GLY A 115 38.70 -9.61 -40.71
C GLY A 115 38.16 -8.71 -39.61
N ALA A 116 36.84 -8.52 -39.56
CA ALA A 116 36.19 -7.56 -38.68
C ALA A 116 36.56 -7.83 -37.20
N ALA A 117 37.43 -6.99 -36.63
CA ALA A 117 37.55 -6.89 -35.18
C ALA A 117 36.19 -6.39 -34.64
N PRO A 118 35.60 -7.04 -33.62
CA PRO A 118 34.29 -6.66 -33.12
C PRO A 118 34.32 -5.21 -32.61
N ALA A 119 33.33 -4.41 -33.00
CA ALA A 119 33.22 -3.01 -32.62
C ALA A 119 33.31 -2.86 -31.09
N ARG A 120 34.31 -2.11 -30.61
CA ARG A 120 34.54 -1.87 -29.17
C ARG A 120 33.32 -1.16 -28.56
N ARG A 121 32.70 -1.77 -27.56
CA ARG A 121 31.51 -1.24 -26.88
C ARG A 121 31.93 -0.15 -25.89
N ARG A 122 31.30 1.02 -25.94
CA ARG A 122 31.55 2.15 -25.03
C ARG A 122 30.30 2.54 -24.25
N GLY A 123 30.47 2.93 -22.98
CA GLY A 123 29.36 3.32 -22.12
C GLY A 123 29.67 4.47 -21.16
N THR A 124 28.63 4.96 -20.50
CA THR A 124 28.66 6.07 -19.54
C THR A 124 28.51 5.52 -18.12
N PRO A 125 29.38 5.91 -17.16
CA PRO A 125 29.22 5.50 -15.77
C PRO A 125 27.95 6.12 -15.17
N LEU A 126 27.22 5.32 -14.38
CA LEU A 126 26.00 5.68 -13.67
C LEU A 126 26.07 5.14 -12.24
N ARG A 127 25.48 5.87 -11.29
CA ARG A 127 25.30 5.43 -9.90
C ARG A 127 23.92 4.78 -9.77
N LEU A 128 23.88 3.53 -9.31
CA LEU A 128 22.68 2.71 -9.16
C LEU A 128 22.49 2.30 -7.70
N PRO A 129 21.25 2.19 -7.19
CA PRO A 129 21.01 1.87 -5.79
C PRO A 129 21.48 0.45 -5.46
N ARG A 130 22.15 0.32 -4.32
CA ARG A 130 22.65 -0.94 -3.77
C ARG A 130 21.57 -1.56 -2.87
N ALA A 131 21.38 -2.86 -2.98
CA ALA A 131 20.40 -3.56 -2.16
C ALA A 131 20.89 -3.74 -0.70
N ALA A 132 19.99 -3.58 0.28
CA ALA A 132 20.34 -3.67 1.70
C ALA A 132 20.77 -5.09 2.13
N SER A 133 21.82 -5.17 2.94
CA SER A 133 22.41 -6.43 3.44
C SER A 133 21.82 -6.89 4.76
N LEU A 134 21.49 -5.97 5.68
CA LEU A 134 20.78 -6.21 6.94
C LEU A 134 19.28 -6.33 6.71
N ASP A 135 18.66 -7.31 7.35
CA ASP A 135 17.21 -7.55 7.24
C ASP A 135 16.38 -6.69 8.22
N ASP A 136 16.85 -6.47 9.46
CA ASP A 136 16.15 -5.64 10.47
C ASP A 136 17.13 -4.78 11.29
N PRO A 137 17.47 -3.57 10.81
CA PRO A 137 18.37 -2.66 11.53
C PRO A 137 17.76 -2.12 12.83
N LEU A 138 16.43 -2.01 12.93
CA LEU A 138 15.75 -1.47 14.12
C LEU A 138 15.80 -2.46 15.29
N ALA A 139 15.64 -3.75 15.03
CA ALA A 139 15.83 -4.77 16.06
C ALA A 139 17.27 -4.79 16.61
N LEU A 140 18.27 -4.56 15.76
CA LEU A 140 19.67 -4.38 16.19
C LEU A 140 19.85 -3.15 17.09
N MET A 141 19.26 -2.01 16.72
CA MET A 141 19.28 -0.81 17.58
C MET A 141 18.61 -1.06 18.94
N ARG A 142 17.47 -1.77 18.96
CA ARG A 142 16.79 -2.14 20.22
C ARG A 142 17.64 -3.06 21.09
N ALA A 143 18.42 -3.96 20.51
CA ALA A 143 19.32 -4.87 21.24
C ALA A 143 20.45 -4.13 21.99
N LEU A 144 20.85 -2.93 21.52
CA LEU A 144 21.90 -2.11 22.12
C LEU A 144 21.42 -1.26 23.32
N ARG A 145 20.12 -1.05 23.48
CA ARG A 145 19.55 -0.20 24.55
C ARG A 145 20.07 -0.46 25.97
N PRO A 146 20.32 -1.71 26.43
CA PRO A 146 20.76 -1.96 27.80
C PRO A 146 22.11 -1.33 28.21
N VAL A 147 22.97 -0.96 27.24
CA VAL A 147 24.23 -0.25 27.49
C VAL A 147 24.14 1.26 27.25
N GLY A 148 23.00 1.78 26.79
CA GLY A 148 22.75 3.21 26.54
C GLY A 148 22.45 4.04 27.79
N ARG A 149 23.15 3.78 28.90
CA ARG A 149 23.02 4.55 30.13
C ARG A 149 23.67 5.93 29.95
N ARG A 150 23.11 6.96 30.59
CA ARG A 150 23.77 8.27 30.71
C ARG A 150 24.40 8.37 32.09
N ASN A 151 25.61 8.89 32.18
CA ASN A 151 26.27 9.16 33.46
C ASN A 151 26.31 10.67 33.68
N ILE A 152 25.89 11.09 34.87
CA ILE A 152 25.98 12.48 35.32
C ILE A 152 27.46 12.72 35.70
N GLY A 153 28.10 13.73 35.12
CA GLY A 153 29.52 14.03 35.36
C GLY A 153 30.48 13.69 34.20
N GLY A 154 30.06 13.94 32.95
CA GLY A 154 30.99 13.97 31.82
C GLY A 154 32.01 15.11 31.92
N PRO A 155 33.10 15.09 31.13
CA PRO A 155 33.96 16.26 31.01
C PRO A 155 33.18 17.39 30.34
N GLY A 156 32.97 18.49 31.07
CA GLY A 156 32.22 19.65 30.61
C GLY A 156 31.13 20.06 31.59
N GLU A 157 30.81 21.35 31.56
CA GLU A 157 29.68 21.94 32.26
C GLU A 157 28.64 22.32 31.21
N GLU A 158 27.39 21.87 31.39
CA GLU A 158 26.26 22.32 30.60
C GLU A 158 25.48 23.38 31.40
N LEU A 159 24.89 24.34 30.70
CA LEU A 159 24.04 25.33 31.33
C LEU A 159 22.76 24.64 31.83
N ASP A 160 22.49 24.74 33.12
CA ASP A 160 21.17 24.42 33.65
C ASP A 160 20.25 25.61 33.34
N GLU A 161 19.61 25.57 32.18
CA GLU A 161 18.77 26.65 31.67
C GLU A 161 17.69 27.05 32.67
N GLN A 162 17.02 26.05 33.26
CA GLN A 162 15.96 26.27 34.25
C GLN A 162 16.50 26.98 35.51
N LEU A 163 17.59 26.48 36.10
CA LEU A 163 18.17 27.08 37.31
C LEU A 163 18.86 28.43 37.02
N THR A 164 19.36 28.60 35.81
CA THR A 164 19.89 29.87 35.31
C THR A 164 18.79 30.91 35.24
N VAL A 165 17.62 30.56 34.67
CA VAL A 165 16.46 31.44 34.61
C VAL A 165 15.98 31.80 36.02
N GLU A 166 15.79 30.81 36.89
CA GLU A 166 15.34 31.02 38.27
C GLU A 166 16.29 31.92 39.07
N ARG A 167 17.61 31.66 39.04
CA ARG A 167 18.59 32.53 39.73
C ARG A 167 18.72 33.91 39.10
N SER A 168 18.54 34.01 37.78
CA SER A 168 18.62 35.30 37.09
C SER A 168 17.43 36.18 37.43
N ILE A 169 16.24 35.59 37.58
CA ILE A 169 15.02 36.26 38.05
C ILE A 169 15.19 36.68 39.51
N GLU A 170 15.61 35.78 40.41
CA GLU A 170 15.78 36.09 41.83
C GLU A 170 16.80 37.23 42.08
N ARG A 171 17.87 37.27 41.30
CA ARG A 171 18.96 38.24 41.49
C ARG A 171 18.85 39.46 40.59
N MET A 172 17.86 39.49 39.70
CA MET A 172 17.66 40.53 38.69
C MET A 172 18.93 40.81 37.85
N VAL A 173 19.79 39.81 37.67
CA VAL A 173 21.04 39.83 36.90
C VAL A 173 21.25 38.44 36.30
N LEU A 174 21.56 38.38 35.00
CA LEU A 174 21.80 37.11 34.29
C LEU A 174 22.96 36.35 34.96
N THR A 175 22.62 35.26 35.65
CA THR A 175 23.56 34.46 36.43
C THR A 175 23.55 33.02 35.90
N PRO A 176 24.44 32.65 34.97
CA PRO A 176 24.50 31.30 34.44
C PRO A 176 24.80 30.27 35.54
N VAL A 177 23.96 29.25 35.63
CA VAL A 177 24.14 28.11 36.53
C VAL A 177 24.57 26.93 35.70
N LEU A 178 25.76 26.43 35.99
CA LEU A 178 26.36 25.31 35.30
C LEU A 178 26.14 24.01 36.10
N ARG A 179 25.80 22.93 35.41
CA ARG A 179 25.74 21.58 35.96
C ARG A 179 26.68 20.64 35.20
N PRO A 180 27.14 19.55 35.81
CA PRO A 180 27.99 18.58 35.11
C PRO A 180 27.25 17.99 33.91
N ALA A 181 27.85 18.07 32.71
CA ALA A 181 27.21 17.62 31.49
C ALA A 181 26.87 16.12 31.54
N GLU A 182 25.66 15.74 31.08
CA GLU A 182 25.31 14.33 30.92
C GLU A 182 26.10 13.74 29.75
N SER A 183 26.98 12.76 30.03
CA SER A 183 27.71 12.08 28.96
C SER A 183 27.35 10.60 28.89
N ARG A 184 27.33 10.06 27.68
CA ARG A 184 27.31 8.62 27.45
C ARG A 184 28.58 8.02 28.06
N TRP A 185 28.46 6.88 28.74
CA TRP A 185 29.54 6.34 29.57
C TRP A 185 30.51 5.39 28.83
N LEU A 186 30.17 4.93 27.62
CA LEU A 186 30.87 3.85 26.91
C LEU A 186 31.22 4.25 25.47
N ASP A 187 32.46 4.03 25.07
CA ASP A 187 32.93 4.08 23.68
C ASP A 187 32.85 2.70 23.02
N VAL A 188 32.74 2.66 21.69
CA VAL A 188 32.90 1.41 20.93
C VAL A 188 34.02 1.53 19.91
N ALA A 189 34.94 0.56 19.93
CA ALA A 189 35.91 0.31 18.88
C ALA A 189 35.43 -0.89 18.04
N LEU A 190 34.91 -0.62 16.85
CA LEU A 190 34.55 -1.62 15.87
C LEU A 190 35.80 -2.01 15.07
N VAL A 191 36.34 -3.19 15.33
CA VAL A 191 37.54 -3.72 14.67
C VAL A 191 37.11 -4.70 13.58
N VAL A 192 37.27 -4.34 12.31
CA VAL A 192 36.87 -5.14 11.16
C VAL A 192 38.06 -5.94 10.65
N ASP A 193 37.96 -7.26 10.57
CA ASP A 193 38.98 -8.11 9.96
C ASP A 193 39.17 -7.74 8.47
N ALA A 194 40.42 -7.56 8.05
CA ALA A 194 40.79 -7.16 6.69
C ALA A 194 41.15 -8.35 5.78
N HIS A 195 40.94 -9.59 6.23
CA HIS A 195 41.12 -10.78 5.40
C HIS A 195 40.25 -10.73 4.13
N HIS A 196 40.72 -11.30 3.01
CA HIS A 196 40.01 -11.23 1.72
C HIS A 196 38.61 -11.88 1.75
N SER A 197 38.36 -12.84 2.64
CA SER A 197 37.02 -13.41 2.85
C SER A 197 36.01 -12.39 3.39
N MET A 198 36.50 -11.32 4.06
CA MET A 198 35.69 -10.20 4.54
C MET A 198 35.18 -9.27 3.43
N LEU A 199 35.69 -9.40 2.20
CA LEU A 199 35.18 -8.65 1.05
C LEU A 199 33.69 -8.90 0.81
N LEU A 200 33.24 -10.15 0.98
CA LEU A 200 31.83 -10.56 0.83
C LEU A 200 30.87 -9.84 1.78
N TRP A 201 31.41 -9.23 2.84
CA TRP A 201 30.66 -8.63 3.94
C TRP A 201 30.85 -7.12 4.01
N ALA A 202 31.52 -6.50 3.04
CA ALA A 202 31.85 -5.07 3.09
C ALA A 202 30.61 -4.16 3.28
N ASP A 203 29.47 -4.51 2.65
CA ASP A 203 28.22 -3.78 2.82
C ASP A 203 27.63 -3.95 4.21
N LEU A 204 27.60 -5.19 4.67
CA LEU A 204 27.12 -5.54 6.00
C LEU A 204 27.93 -4.83 7.09
N VAL A 205 29.26 -4.75 6.93
CA VAL A 205 30.16 -4.03 7.84
C VAL A 205 29.76 -2.57 7.96
N GLU A 206 29.52 -1.92 6.82
CA GLU A 206 29.17 -0.50 6.79
C GLU A 206 27.76 -0.23 7.31
N GLU A 207 26.80 -1.13 7.03
CA GLU A 207 25.46 -1.04 7.59
C GLU A 207 25.46 -1.22 9.11
N VAL A 208 26.25 -2.16 9.64
CA VAL A 208 26.46 -2.35 11.09
C VAL A 208 27.12 -1.14 11.71
N ARG A 209 28.15 -0.56 11.08
CA ARG A 209 28.77 0.71 11.51
C ARG A 209 27.71 1.82 11.58
N GLY A 210 26.89 1.94 10.54
CA GLY A 210 25.79 2.91 10.48
C GLY A 210 24.76 2.70 11.60
N VAL A 211 24.41 1.45 11.91
CA VAL A 211 23.50 1.11 13.02
C VAL A 211 24.11 1.50 14.37
N LEU A 212 25.39 1.20 14.61
CA LEU A 212 26.08 1.57 15.85
C LEU A 212 26.13 3.10 16.02
N THR A 213 26.43 3.85 14.96
CA THR A 213 26.44 5.32 14.97
C THR A 213 25.03 5.90 15.20
N ARG A 214 24.03 5.47 14.41
CA ARG A 214 22.65 5.98 14.49
C ARG A 214 21.93 5.56 15.77
N SER A 215 22.39 4.51 16.46
CA SER A 215 21.80 4.08 17.73
C SER A 215 21.89 5.16 18.82
N GLY A 216 22.86 6.07 18.74
CA GLY A 216 23.10 7.08 19.76
C GLY A 216 23.38 6.49 21.15
N VAL A 217 23.82 5.24 21.24
CA VAL A 217 24.09 4.53 22.50
C VAL A 217 25.50 4.81 23.03
N PHE A 218 26.47 4.92 22.14
CA PHE A 218 27.89 5.09 22.48
C PHE A 218 28.30 6.56 22.47
N ARG A 219 29.26 6.93 23.31
CA ARG A 219 29.88 8.27 23.32
C ARG A 219 30.63 8.51 22.02
N ASP A 220 31.45 7.55 21.62
CA ASP A 220 32.22 7.57 20.38
C ASP A 220 32.16 6.20 19.69
N VAL A 221 32.08 6.20 18.36
CA VAL A 221 32.05 5.00 17.50
C VAL A 221 33.24 5.06 16.55
N ARG A 222 34.33 4.38 16.88
CA ARG A 222 35.55 4.33 16.06
C ARG A 222 35.66 3.02 15.31
N THR A 223 35.96 3.09 14.03
CA THR A 223 36.17 1.90 13.19
C THR A 223 37.66 1.72 12.91
N TRP A 224 38.13 0.47 13.03
CA TRP A 224 39.51 0.06 12.80
C TRP A 224 39.52 -1.16 11.89
N ARG A 225 40.54 -1.31 11.04
CA ARG A 225 40.76 -2.54 10.28
C ARG A 225 41.85 -3.36 10.93
N LEU A 226 41.65 -4.66 11.09
CA LEU A 226 42.63 -5.61 11.62
C LEU A 226 43.29 -6.32 10.44
N THR A 227 44.54 -5.97 10.17
CA THR A 227 45.38 -6.59 9.14
C THR A 227 46.28 -7.66 9.77
N GLY A 228 46.93 -8.48 8.94
CA GLY A 228 47.84 -9.53 9.43
C GLY A 228 47.14 -10.73 10.08
N THR A 229 45.90 -11.02 9.65
CA THR A 229 45.13 -12.21 10.05
C THR A 229 45.42 -13.44 9.18
N GLY A 230 46.25 -13.30 8.14
CA GLY A 230 46.74 -14.40 7.32
C GLY A 230 47.78 -15.27 8.06
N PRO A 231 48.08 -16.48 7.54
CA PRO A 231 49.05 -17.38 8.16
C PRO A 231 50.44 -16.73 8.29
N GLY A 232 51.08 -16.84 9.46
CA GLY A 232 52.42 -16.33 9.73
C GLY A 232 52.55 -14.80 9.77
N SER A 233 51.44 -14.07 9.73
CA SER A 233 51.43 -12.59 9.73
C SER A 233 51.30 -12.00 11.14
N THR A 234 51.84 -10.80 11.35
CA THR A 234 51.69 -10.07 12.62
C THR A 234 50.44 -9.20 12.58
N PRO A 235 49.53 -9.31 13.57
CA PRO A 235 48.30 -8.52 13.58
C PRO A 235 48.59 -7.04 13.84
N LEU A 236 48.01 -6.17 13.02
CA LEU A 236 48.13 -4.71 13.11
C LEU A 236 46.75 -4.05 12.95
N ILE A 237 46.61 -2.79 13.37
CA ILE A 237 45.36 -2.03 13.15
C ILE A 237 45.58 -0.77 12.32
N THR A 238 44.60 -0.39 11.51
CA THR A 238 44.59 0.88 10.75
C THR A 238 43.24 1.60 10.89
N GLN A 239 43.22 2.94 10.77
CA GLN A 239 41.97 3.73 10.77
C GLN A 239 41.33 3.88 9.38
N GLY A 240 42.06 3.54 8.31
CA GLY A 240 41.64 3.62 6.92
C GLY A 240 42.51 2.72 6.02
N ARG A 241 42.19 2.61 4.72
CA ARG A 241 42.98 1.81 3.75
C ARG A 241 44.42 2.30 3.64
N ASP A 242 44.61 3.62 3.58
CA ASP A 242 45.93 4.24 3.36
C ASP A 242 46.57 4.78 4.65
N SER A 243 46.03 4.40 5.82
CA SER A 243 46.55 4.87 7.12
C SER A 243 47.74 4.03 7.58
N ALA A 244 48.74 4.68 8.18
CA ALA A 244 49.89 3.98 8.75
C ALA A 244 49.45 2.89 9.76
N PRO A 245 50.05 1.69 9.70
CA PRO A 245 49.76 0.62 10.64
C PRO A 245 50.13 1.03 12.06
N ARG A 246 49.25 0.71 13.00
CA ARG A 246 49.36 1.01 14.43
C ARG A 246 49.37 -0.26 15.25
N ASN A 247 49.89 -0.15 16.47
CA ASN A 247 49.94 -1.27 17.38
C ASN A 247 48.51 -1.58 17.87
N PRO A 248 48.01 -2.83 17.72
CA PRO A 248 46.67 -3.21 18.20
C PRO A 248 46.42 -2.85 19.68
N LEU A 249 47.47 -2.83 20.49
CA LEU A 249 47.40 -2.53 21.92
C LEU A 249 46.99 -1.09 22.23
N GLU A 250 47.09 -0.16 21.28
CA GLU A 250 46.58 1.22 21.41
C GLU A 250 45.07 1.28 21.66
N LEU A 251 44.32 0.22 21.31
CA LEU A 251 42.88 0.15 21.58
C LEU A 251 42.55 -0.19 23.02
N ALA A 252 43.50 -0.74 23.78
CA ALA A 252 43.26 -1.10 25.15
C ALA A 252 43.07 0.17 25.99
N ASP A 253 41.86 0.38 26.53
CA ASP A 253 41.58 1.44 27.48
C ASP A 253 41.70 0.91 28.93
N PRO A 254 42.71 1.33 29.71
CA PRO A 254 42.84 0.93 31.11
C PRO A 254 41.68 1.40 31.99
N ALA A 255 40.93 2.44 31.59
CA ALA A 255 39.76 2.92 32.33
C ALA A 255 38.53 2.00 32.17
N GLY A 256 38.58 1.02 31.26
CA GLY A 256 37.50 0.05 31.04
C GLY A 256 36.23 0.67 30.46
N ARG A 257 36.31 1.84 29.82
CA ARG A 257 35.17 2.57 29.25
C ARG A 257 35.01 2.33 27.75
N ARG A 258 35.67 1.31 27.21
CA ARG A 258 35.60 0.92 25.80
C ARG A 258 35.15 -0.52 25.62
N LEU A 259 34.16 -0.70 24.76
CA LEU A 259 33.75 -1.98 24.22
C LEU A 259 34.49 -2.22 22.89
N ILE A 260 35.21 -3.32 22.77
CA ILE A 260 35.89 -3.72 21.53
C ILE A 260 35.05 -4.82 20.87
N LEU A 261 34.53 -4.53 19.67
CA LEU A 261 33.77 -5.49 18.86
C LEU A 261 34.58 -5.86 17.63
N VAL A 262 35.05 -7.10 17.57
CA VAL A 262 35.81 -7.61 16.42
C VAL A 262 34.85 -8.26 15.43
N LEU A 263 34.62 -7.63 14.28
CA LEU A 263 33.75 -8.13 13.22
C LEU A 263 34.57 -8.96 12.22
N SER A 264 34.30 -10.27 12.15
CA SER A 264 35.06 -11.21 11.33
C SER A 264 34.24 -12.45 10.98
N ASP A 265 34.56 -13.15 9.90
CA ASP A 265 34.05 -14.49 9.62
C ASP A 265 34.90 -15.58 10.28
N THR A 266 36.03 -15.21 10.89
CA THR A 266 37.01 -16.07 11.54
C THR A 266 37.63 -17.13 10.62
N VAL A 267 37.56 -16.96 9.30
CA VAL A 267 38.09 -17.92 8.31
C VAL A 267 39.61 -17.85 8.20
N ALA A 268 40.19 -16.67 8.41
CA ALA A 268 41.63 -16.45 8.27
C ALA A 268 42.47 -17.36 9.20
N GLY A 269 43.53 -17.97 8.66
CA GLY A 269 44.37 -18.92 9.41
C GLY A 269 44.99 -18.35 10.69
N GLY A 270 45.29 -17.05 10.70
CA GLY A 270 45.87 -16.33 11.84
C GLY A 270 45.01 -16.34 13.10
N TRP A 271 43.70 -16.64 13.00
CA TRP A 271 42.84 -16.88 14.17
C TRP A 271 43.28 -18.10 15.01
N ARG A 272 44.00 -19.06 14.40
CA ARG A 272 44.62 -20.19 15.12
C ARG A 272 45.94 -19.82 15.78
N GLU A 273 46.58 -18.74 15.35
CA GLU A 273 47.97 -18.45 15.69
C GLU A 273 48.12 -17.68 17.01
N ALA A 274 49.31 -17.82 17.60
CA ALA A 274 49.64 -17.20 18.89
C ALA A 274 49.60 -15.66 18.87
N PRO A 275 50.05 -14.93 17.81
CA PRO A 275 50.07 -13.47 17.81
C PRO A 275 48.68 -12.85 17.96
N LEU A 276 47.68 -13.27 17.17
CA LEU A 276 46.34 -12.72 17.25
C LEU A 276 45.65 -13.07 18.57
N ARG A 277 45.88 -14.29 19.09
CA ARG A 277 45.39 -14.68 20.42
C ARG A 277 46.02 -13.85 21.54
N ALA A 278 47.28 -13.44 21.41
CA ALA A 278 47.94 -12.57 22.38
C ALA A 278 47.29 -11.18 22.43
N VAL A 279 46.97 -10.60 21.25
CA VAL A 279 46.23 -9.32 21.16
C VAL A 279 44.86 -9.43 21.84
N LEU A 280 44.08 -10.47 21.52
CA LEU A 280 42.76 -10.70 22.13
C LEU A 280 42.85 -10.88 23.65
N ARG A 281 43.86 -11.61 24.15
CA ARG A 281 44.12 -11.76 25.60
C ARG A 281 44.38 -10.39 26.24
N GLN A 282 45.21 -9.55 25.62
CA GLN A 282 45.57 -8.25 26.18
C GLN A 282 44.41 -7.25 26.17
N TRP A 283 43.62 -7.21 25.09
CA TRP A 283 42.38 -6.42 25.06
C TRP A 283 41.41 -6.87 26.15
N SER A 284 41.21 -8.18 26.31
CA SER A 284 40.26 -8.74 27.29
C SER A 284 40.65 -8.51 28.74
N ALA A 285 41.91 -8.18 29.01
CA ALA A 285 42.39 -7.89 30.35
C ALA A 285 41.91 -6.53 30.87
N HIS A 286 41.67 -5.56 29.98
CA HIS A 286 41.30 -4.19 30.34
C HIS A 286 39.91 -3.78 29.84
N ASN A 287 39.39 -4.44 28.80
CA ASN A 287 38.18 -4.04 28.09
C ASN A 287 37.18 -5.19 27.98
N ALA A 288 35.91 -4.85 27.79
CA ALA A 288 34.93 -5.79 27.26
C ALA A 288 35.24 -6.05 25.78
N VAL A 289 35.45 -7.31 25.41
CA VAL A 289 35.82 -7.75 24.05
C VAL A 289 34.87 -8.84 23.60
N ALA A 290 34.38 -8.74 22.37
CA ALA A 290 33.59 -9.79 21.72
C ALA A 290 33.91 -9.90 20.24
N VAL A 291 33.78 -11.10 19.69
CA VAL A 291 33.82 -11.33 18.25
C VAL A 291 32.38 -11.35 17.73
N LEU A 292 32.04 -10.42 16.85
CA LEU A 292 30.84 -10.46 16.04
C LEU A 292 31.13 -11.31 14.82
N ASN A 293 30.61 -12.55 14.79
CA ASN A 293 30.82 -13.43 13.66
C ASN A 293 29.76 -13.17 12.58
N VAL A 294 30.20 -12.76 11.39
CA VAL A 294 29.31 -12.49 10.25
C VAL A 294 28.72 -13.77 9.65
N LEU A 295 29.38 -14.92 9.85
CA LEU A 295 28.82 -16.21 9.48
C LEU A 295 27.66 -16.58 10.40
N PRO A 296 26.61 -17.24 9.87
CA PRO A 296 25.61 -17.90 10.69
C PRO A 296 26.23 -18.89 11.67
N GLU A 297 25.59 -19.06 12.83
CA GLU A 297 26.06 -19.97 13.88
C GLU A 297 26.27 -21.41 13.39
N ARG A 298 25.45 -21.89 12.43
CA ARG A 298 25.61 -23.21 11.80
C ARG A 298 26.91 -23.37 11.00
N LEU A 299 27.48 -22.27 10.49
CA LEU A 299 28.68 -22.25 9.67
C LEU A 299 29.95 -21.89 10.46
N TRP A 300 29.87 -21.64 11.77
CA TRP A 300 31.05 -21.32 12.59
C TRP A 300 32.08 -22.46 12.65
N THR A 301 31.68 -23.69 12.27
CA THR A 301 32.61 -24.82 12.12
C THR A 301 33.51 -24.71 10.88
N ARG A 302 33.15 -23.86 9.90
CA ARG A 302 33.97 -23.57 8.72
C ARG A 302 35.05 -22.51 8.99
N GLY A 303 34.95 -21.78 10.11
CA GLY A 303 35.98 -20.84 10.55
C GLY A 303 37.26 -21.56 10.99
N ALA A 304 38.38 -20.84 10.98
CA ALA A 304 39.66 -21.35 11.48
C ALA A 304 39.58 -21.70 12.97
N VAL A 305 38.72 -21.04 13.75
CA VAL A 305 38.52 -21.34 15.17
C VAL A 305 37.09 -21.78 15.45
N ARG A 306 36.93 -22.75 16.36
CA ARG A 306 35.62 -23.28 16.75
C ARG A 306 35.19 -22.73 18.11
N PRO A 307 34.13 -21.91 18.18
CA PRO A 307 33.55 -21.47 19.45
C PRO A 307 32.95 -22.65 20.24
N VAL A 308 33.07 -22.60 21.57
CA VAL A 308 32.50 -23.60 22.49
C VAL A 308 31.56 -22.94 23.51
N PRO A 309 30.50 -23.62 23.97
CA PRO A 309 29.50 -22.99 24.84
C PRO A 309 30.00 -22.82 26.29
N PHE A 310 29.84 -21.61 26.82
CA PHE A 310 30.07 -21.24 28.22
C PHE A 310 28.83 -20.53 28.79
N ALA A 311 28.55 -20.75 30.07
CA ALA A 311 27.75 -19.83 30.86
C ALA A 311 28.69 -18.74 31.39
N VAL A 312 28.37 -17.47 31.13
CA VAL A 312 29.18 -16.31 31.53
C VAL A 312 28.35 -15.28 32.28
N ARG A 313 29.00 -14.49 33.13
CA ARG A 313 28.38 -13.45 33.95
C ARG A 313 29.39 -12.35 34.30
N ALA A 314 28.94 -11.11 34.25
CA ALA A 314 29.73 -9.95 34.68
C ALA A 314 28.99 -9.23 35.81
N ASP A 315 29.70 -8.93 36.88
CA ASP A 315 29.14 -8.33 38.09
C ASP A 315 29.26 -6.80 38.12
N ARG A 316 29.90 -6.21 37.09
CA ARG A 316 30.05 -4.76 36.91
C ARG A 316 29.82 -4.36 35.45
N PRO A 317 29.23 -3.20 35.16
CA PRO A 317 29.10 -2.68 33.80
C PRO A 317 30.47 -2.52 33.14
N ALA A 318 30.58 -2.91 31.87
CA ALA A 318 31.79 -2.89 31.05
C ALA A 318 33.02 -3.58 31.70
N ALA A 319 32.78 -4.53 32.62
CA ALA A 319 33.87 -5.30 33.20
C ALA A 319 34.70 -5.98 32.10
N ALA A 320 36.03 -5.97 32.28
CA ALA A 320 36.95 -6.61 31.36
C ALA A 320 36.57 -8.08 31.15
N THR A 321 36.56 -8.55 29.90
CA THR A 321 36.07 -9.91 29.58
C THR A 321 36.82 -11.00 30.34
N ARG A 322 38.11 -10.78 30.62
CA ARG A 322 38.92 -11.71 31.43
C ARG A 322 38.39 -11.89 32.86
N SER A 323 37.78 -10.86 33.45
CA SER A 323 37.24 -10.87 34.81
C SER A 323 35.82 -11.42 34.91
N TRP A 324 35.19 -11.81 33.79
CA TRP A 324 33.87 -12.42 33.82
C TRP A 324 33.94 -13.80 34.47
N GLN A 325 32.93 -14.09 35.30
CA GLN A 325 32.72 -15.44 35.81
C GLN A 325 32.27 -16.34 34.67
N ARG A 326 32.80 -17.56 34.61
CA ARG A 326 32.56 -18.49 33.50
C ARG A 326 32.49 -19.94 33.96
N VAL A 327 31.54 -20.68 33.40
CA VAL A 327 31.36 -22.11 33.63
C VAL A 327 31.29 -22.83 32.26
N PRO A 328 32.21 -23.77 31.97
CA PRO A 328 32.15 -24.53 30.72
C PRO A 328 30.94 -25.46 30.71
N MET A 329 30.20 -25.48 29.59
CA MET A 329 28.99 -26.31 29.47
C MET A 329 29.23 -27.67 28.78
N ALA A 330 30.39 -27.87 28.16
CA ALA A 330 30.75 -29.10 27.46
C ALA A 330 31.74 -29.95 28.28
N ARG A 331 31.55 -31.28 28.32
CA ARG A 331 32.40 -32.24 29.07
C ARG A 331 33.89 -32.22 28.65
N ARG A 332 34.20 -31.78 27.42
CA ARG A 332 35.56 -31.61 26.87
C ARG A 332 36.18 -30.22 27.13
N ALA A 333 35.44 -29.28 27.73
CA ALA A 333 35.90 -27.91 28.00
C ALA A 333 36.43 -27.73 29.44
N ARG A 334 37.17 -28.72 29.98
CA ARG A 334 37.85 -28.57 31.27
C ARG A 334 39.09 -27.70 31.09
N GLY A 335 39.08 -26.49 31.65
CA GLY A 335 40.21 -25.56 31.66
C GLY A 335 39.76 -24.13 31.99
N GLY A 336 40.43 -23.48 32.94
CA GLY A 336 40.02 -22.18 33.52
C GLY A 336 40.53 -20.92 32.81
N GLY A 337 41.15 -21.03 31.64
CA GLY A 337 41.82 -19.88 31.04
C GLY A 337 40.88 -18.94 30.25
N ALA A 338 41.46 -17.93 29.59
CA ALA A 338 40.75 -16.77 29.07
C ALA A 338 39.87 -17.13 27.86
N VAL A 339 38.67 -16.56 27.81
CA VAL A 339 37.71 -16.78 26.73
C VAL A 339 37.19 -15.47 26.17
N ILE A 340 36.90 -15.43 24.87
CA ILE A 340 36.26 -14.30 24.20
C ILE A 340 34.89 -14.74 23.68
N PRO A 341 33.78 -14.07 24.03
CA PRO A 341 32.47 -14.41 23.48
C PRO A 341 32.42 -14.19 21.97
N VAL A 342 31.76 -15.12 21.28
CA VAL A 342 31.43 -15.05 19.87
C VAL A 342 29.92 -14.98 19.75
N VAL A 343 29.41 -13.98 19.06
CA VAL A 343 27.97 -13.81 18.80
C VAL A 343 27.73 -13.49 17.33
N GLY A 344 26.62 -13.99 16.78
CA GLY A 344 26.20 -13.62 15.44
C GLY A 344 25.57 -12.21 15.40
N LEU A 345 25.36 -11.70 14.19
CA LEU A 345 24.72 -10.40 13.95
C LEU A 345 23.18 -10.41 14.14
N ALA A 346 22.58 -11.54 14.47
CA ALA A 346 21.16 -11.58 14.83
C ALA A 346 20.90 -10.77 16.11
N SER A 347 19.81 -9.98 16.14
CA SER A 347 19.45 -9.10 17.26
C SER A 347 19.40 -9.83 18.62
N GLY A 348 18.87 -11.06 18.65
CA GLY A 348 18.84 -11.90 19.85
C GLY A 348 20.22 -12.35 20.35
N SER A 349 21.17 -12.59 19.44
CA SER A 349 22.56 -12.95 19.79
C SER A 349 23.33 -11.75 20.34
N LEU A 350 23.18 -10.58 19.71
CA LEU A 350 23.76 -9.34 20.20
C LEU A 350 23.16 -8.93 21.56
N ALA A 351 21.83 -9.04 21.74
CA ALA A 351 21.17 -8.72 23.00
C ALA A 351 21.70 -9.57 24.17
N ARG A 352 22.05 -10.85 23.94
CA ARG A 352 22.66 -11.70 24.97
C ARG A 352 24.02 -11.17 25.40
N LEU A 353 24.87 -10.76 24.46
CA LEU A 353 26.18 -10.15 24.75
C LEU A 353 26.02 -8.82 25.50
N VAL A 354 25.20 -7.92 24.95
CA VAL A 354 25.00 -6.56 25.48
C VAL A 354 24.51 -6.61 26.93
N ARG A 355 23.64 -7.55 27.28
CA ARG A 355 23.18 -7.71 28.67
C ARG A 355 24.29 -8.18 29.62
N VAL A 356 25.22 -9.03 29.19
CA VAL A 356 26.43 -9.34 29.99
C VAL A 356 27.27 -8.08 30.18
N VAL A 357 27.54 -7.33 29.10
CA VAL A 357 28.34 -6.09 29.14
C VAL A 357 27.69 -5.02 30.03
N SER A 358 26.35 -4.98 30.10
CA SER A 358 25.62 -4.07 30.98
C SER A 358 25.81 -4.36 32.48
N GLY A 359 26.42 -5.50 32.83
CA GLY A 359 26.71 -5.90 34.20
C GLY A 359 25.45 -6.21 35.02
N ASP A 360 24.45 -6.85 34.42
CA ASP A 360 23.19 -7.20 35.11
C ASP A 360 23.34 -8.33 36.14
N GLY A 361 24.54 -8.90 36.29
CA GLY A 361 24.85 -9.93 37.27
C GLY A 361 24.17 -11.27 37.01
N ARG A 362 23.59 -11.51 35.81
CA ARG A 362 22.88 -12.76 35.47
C ARG A 362 23.74 -13.68 34.60
N TRP A 363 23.63 -14.99 34.85
CA TRP A 363 24.27 -16.02 34.01
C TRP A 363 23.63 -16.08 32.63
N ARG A 364 24.45 -16.10 31.58
CA ARG A 364 24.02 -16.19 30.19
C ARG A 364 24.87 -17.18 29.41
N ARG A 365 24.23 -17.97 28.56
CA ARG A 365 24.91 -18.90 27.66
C ARG A 365 25.37 -18.18 26.39
N LEU A 366 26.68 -18.17 26.17
CA LEU A 366 27.35 -17.64 24.97
C LEU A 366 28.33 -18.67 24.41
N ALA A 367 28.53 -18.66 23.10
CA ALA A 367 29.67 -19.34 22.50
C ALA A 367 30.93 -18.52 22.77
N CYS A 368 32.06 -19.15 23.02
CA CYS A 368 33.32 -18.45 23.29
C CYS A 368 34.53 -19.12 22.61
N LEU A 369 35.46 -18.31 22.13
CA LEU A 369 36.80 -18.74 21.72
C LEU A 369 37.66 -18.94 22.96
N ARG A 370 38.34 -20.08 23.04
CA ARG A 370 39.34 -20.34 24.08
C ARG A 370 40.68 -19.78 23.66
N LEU A 371 41.26 -18.94 24.49
CA LEU A 371 42.56 -18.33 24.21
C LEU A 371 43.74 -19.18 24.69
N ASP A 372 43.54 -20.20 25.53
CA ASP A 372 44.64 -20.99 26.14
C ASP A 372 44.90 -22.33 25.47
N THR A 373 44.20 -22.62 24.37
CA THR A 373 44.40 -23.87 23.64
C THR A 373 45.74 -23.78 22.91
N GLU A 374 46.76 -24.53 23.34
CA GLU A 374 47.86 -24.89 22.44
C GLU A 374 47.27 -25.46 21.14
N PRO A 375 47.90 -25.22 19.97
CA PRO A 375 47.43 -25.85 18.73
C PRO A 375 47.48 -27.36 18.93
N ALA A 376 46.33 -27.96 19.22
CA ALA A 376 46.22 -29.40 19.30
C ALA A 376 46.66 -29.95 17.94
N ARG A 377 47.51 -30.97 17.97
CA ARG A 377 47.91 -31.85 16.86
C ARG A 377 46.69 -32.59 16.23
N GLU A 378 45.55 -31.95 16.09
CA GLU A 378 44.35 -32.45 15.43
C GLU A 378 44.30 -31.95 13.98
N ALA A 379 45.33 -32.31 13.23
CA ALA A 379 45.35 -32.37 11.77
C ALA A 379 46.45 -33.37 11.34
N ALA A 380 46.40 -34.58 11.89
CA ALA A 380 47.25 -35.70 11.49
C ALA A 380 46.48 -36.72 10.61
N TYR A 381 45.33 -36.33 10.04
CA TYR A 381 44.65 -37.15 9.04
C TYR A 381 44.29 -36.27 7.84
N ALA A 382 44.70 -36.77 6.68
CA ALA A 382 44.71 -36.17 5.35
C ALA A 382 45.79 -35.10 5.15
N THR A 383 47.00 -35.55 4.83
CA THR A 383 47.80 -34.91 3.79
C THR A 383 46.85 -34.67 2.61
N PRO A 384 46.64 -33.44 2.12
CA PRO A 384 45.96 -33.26 0.85
C PRO A 384 46.80 -34.03 -0.18
N GLU A 385 46.20 -35.02 -0.83
CA GLU A 385 46.75 -35.51 -2.09
C GLU A 385 47.04 -34.29 -2.96
N ALA A 386 48.18 -34.31 -3.64
CA ALA A 386 48.55 -33.27 -4.59
C ALA A 386 47.33 -32.93 -5.45
N PRO A 387 46.99 -31.63 -5.62
CA PRO A 387 45.76 -31.23 -6.29
C PRO A 387 45.73 -31.89 -7.68
N LYS A 388 44.71 -32.73 -7.92
CA LYS A 388 44.40 -33.13 -9.28
C LYS A 388 44.19 -31.84 -10.08
N PRO A 389 44.81 -31.69 -11.25
CA PRO A 389 44.63 -30.50 -12.07
C PRO A 389 43.17 -30.45 -12.49
N PHE A 390 42.43 -29.52 -11.88
CA PHE A 390 41.00 -29.29 -11.98
C PHE A 390 40.12 -30.45 -11.49
N PRO A 391 39.45 -30.31 -10.32
CA PRO A 391 38.39 -31.26 -9.95
C PRO A 391 37.28 -31.22 -11.01
N ASP A 392 36.70 -32.39 -11.32
CA ASP A 392 35.59 -32.50 -12.27
C ASP A 392 34.49 -31.48 -11.89
N PRO A 393 34.12 -30.55 -12.79
CA PRO A 393 33.15 -29.51 -12.47
C PRO A 393 31.83 -30.05 -11.94
N LEU A 394 31.40 -31.23 -12.40
CA LEU A 394 30.19 -31.87 -11.91
C LEU A 394 30.37 -32.38 -10.47
N GLU A 395 31.53 -32.97 -10.16
CA GLU A 395 31.88 -33.42 -8.80
C GLU A 395 31.96 -32.25 -7.81
N VAL A 396 32.47 -31.10 -8.25
CA VAL A 396 32.50 -29.85 -7.45
C VAL A 396 31.07 -29.40 -7.13
N VAL A 397 30.18 -29.37 -8.14
CA VAL A 397 28.78 -28.99 -7.97
C VAL A 397 28.04 -29.99 -7.07
N GLU A 398 28.27 -31.29 -7.22
CA GLU A 398 27.67 -32.33 -6.37
C GLU A 398 28.13 -32.22 -4.91
N ARG A 399 29.42 -32.00 -4.67
CA ARG A 399 29.97 -31.78 -3.32
C ARG A 399 29.40 -30.52 -2.67
N PHE A 400 29.25 -29.45 -3.44
CA PHE A 400 28.57 -28.24 -2.99
C PHE A 400 27.12 -28.55 -2.62
N ARG A 401 26.35 -29.19 -3.50
CA ARG A 401 24.94 -29.57 -3.24
C ARG A 401 24.78 -30.48 -2.02
N ALA A 402 25.72 -31.38 -1.77
CA ALA A 402 25.68 -32.25 -0.60
C ALA A 402 25.85 -31.51 0.74
N SER A 403 26.48 -30.33 0.73
CA SER A 403 26.82 -29.57 1.95
C SER A 403 26.14 -28.21 2.07
N ALA A 404 25.51 -27.73 0.99
CA ALA A 404 24.84 -26.44 0.90
C ALA A 404 23.34 -26.54 1.08
N SER A 405 22.73 -25.53 1.70
CA SER A 405 21.28 -25.40 1.83
C SER A 405 20.58 -25.31 0.45
N PRO A 406 19.31 -25.77 0.34
CA PRO A 406 18.56 -25.68 -0.91
C PRO A 406 18.46 -24.25 -1.49
N THR A 407 18.36 -23.25 -0.62
CA THR A 407 18.33 -21.84 -1.01
C THR A 407 19.67 -21.38 -1.59
N ALA A 408 20.80 -21.79 -1.00
CA ALA A 408 22.13 -21.52 -1.55
C ALA A 408 22.37 -22.24 -2.89
N GLN A 409 21.83 -23.45 -3.06
CA GLN A 409 21.90 -24.17 -4.33
C GLN A 409 21.14 -23.46 -5.46
N ARG A 410 19.93 -22.94 -5.18
CA ARG A 410 19.18 -22.11 -6.14
C ARG A 410 19.90 -20.81 -6.45
N LEU A 411 20.43 -20.13 -5.43
CA LEU A 411 21.21 -18.90 -5.61
C LEU A 411 22.43 -19.12 -6.50
N ALA A 412 23.19 -20.20 -6.29
CA ALA A 412 24.34 -20.55 -7.15
C ALA A 412 23.94 -20.71 -8.63
N GLY A 413 22.77 -21.30 -8.90
CA GLY A 413 22.21 -21.42 -10.25
C GLY A 413 21.94 -20.06 -10.91
N HIS A 414 21.28 -19.13 -10.21
CA HIS A 414 21.03 -17.78 -10.73
C HIS A 414 22.31 -16.95 -10.89
N LEU A 415 23.26 -17.09 -9.96
CA LEU A 415 24.56 -16.42 -10.03
C LEU A 415 25.40 -16.86 -11.24
N ALA A 416 25.22 -18.10 -11.72
CA ALA A 416 25.85 -18.59 -12.94
C ALA A 416 25.41 -17.81 -14.21
N ALA A 417 24.30 -17.08 -14.14
CA ALA A 417 23.75 -16.32 -15.26
C ALA A 417 24.19 -14.84 -15.33
N VAL A 418 24.92 -14.35 -14.32
CA VAL A 418 25.34 -12.93 -14.21
C VAL A 418 26.85 -12.78 -14.01
N PRO A 419 27.42 -11.58 -14.27
CA PRO A 419 28.74 -11.25 -13.76
C PRO A 419 28.73 -11.26 -12.23
N LEU A 420 29.75 -11.86 -11.62
CA LEU A 420 29.84 -12.05 -10.18
C LEU A 420 30.61 -10.90 -9.54
N THR A 421 30.00 -9.71 -9.49
CA THR A 421 30.45 -8.66 -8.57
C THR A 421 29.55 -8.65 -7.35
N LEU A 422 30.07 -8.24 -6.19
CA LEU A 422 29.28 -8.23 -4.95
C LEU A 422 27.96 -7.44 -5.04
N PRO A 423 27.93 -6.24 -5.65
CA PRO A 423 26.67 -5.52 -5.84
C PRO A 423 25.66 -6.31 -6.67
N VAL A 424 26.12 -6.96 -7.76
CA VAL A 424 25.26 -7.74 -8.66
C VAL A 424 24.77 -9.01 -7.99
N MET A 425 25.65 -9.73 -7.27
CA MET A 425 25.28 -10.93 -6.52
C MET A 425 24.22 -10.62 -5.45
N THR A 426 24.33 -9.46 -4.80
CA THR A 426 23.36 -8.99 -3.80
C THR A 426 22.03 -8.55 -4.43
N LEU A 427 22.07 -7.92 -5.62
CA LEU A 427 20.88 -7.61 -6.42
C LEU A 427 20.14 -8.88 -6.84
N VAL A 428 20.84 -9.88 -7.38
CA VAL A 428 20.27 -11.18 -7.75
C VAL A 428 19.64 -11.88 -6.55
N ARG A 429 20.32 -11.88 -5.40
CA ARG A 429 19.80 -12.42 -4.15
C ARG A 429 18.44 -11.79 -3.78
N ARG A 430 18.36 -10.46 -3.78
CA ARG A 430 17.14 -9.73 -3.38
C ARG A 430 16.04 -9.75 -4.44
N SER A 431 16.37 -9.81 -5.73
CA SER A 431 15.39 -9.77 -6.82
C SER A 431 14.73 -11.13 -7.08
N LEU A 432 15.50 -12.23 -7.03
CA LEU A 432 15.04 -13.57 -7.41
C LEU A 432 14.71 -14.47 -6.20
N LEU A 433 15.33 -14.24 -5.05
CA LEU A 433 15.15 -15.08 -3.86
C LEU A 433 14.90 -14.22 -2.61
N ARG A 434 13.71 -13.61 -2.50
CA ARG A 434 13.36 -12.66 -1.42
C ARG A 434 13.56 -13.21 0.00
N GLU A 435 13.37 -14.51 0.19
CA GLU A 435 13.57 -15.21 1.47
C GLU A 435 15.05 -15.50 1.79
N SER A 436 15.97 -15.24 0.86
CA SER A 436 17.38 -15.55 1.04
C SER A 436 18.11 -14.45 1.84
N GLU A 437 18.62 -14.83 3.01
CA GLU A 437 19.54 -14.02 3.81
C GLU A 437 20.95 -13.93 3.19
N HIS A 438 21.76 -12.95 3.64
CA HIS A 438 23.17 -12.80 3.21
C HIS A 438 24.02 -14.04 3.53
N SER A 439 23.57 -14.85 4.49
CA SER A 439 24.14 -16.13 4.86
C SER A 439 24.22 -17.15 3.72
N HIS A 440 23.25 -17.13 2.81
CA HIS A 440 23.22 -18.03 1.66
C HIS A 440 24.27 -17.65 0.62
N LEU A 441 24.54 -16.35 0.46
CA LEU A 441 25.62 -15.88 -0.42
C LEU A 441 26.99 -16.34 0.08
N ALA A 442 27.20 -16.27 1.39
CA ALA A 442 28.41 -16.78 2.02
C ALA A 442 28.56 -18.30 1.88
N GLU A 443 27.45 -19.04 1.92
CA GLU A 443 27.45 -20.48 1.71
C GLU A 443 27.85 -20.87 0.28
N VAL A 444 27.42 -20.10 -0.73
CA VAL A 444 27.86 -20.23 -2.12
C VAL A 444 29.35 -19.92 -2.25
N ALA A 445 29.79 -18.77 -1.73
CA ALA A 445 31.17 -18.32 -1.87
C ALA A 445 32.17 -19.23 -1.14
N LEU A 446 31.84 -19.66 0.07
CA LEU A 446 32.64 -20.60 0.88
C LEU A 446 32.34 -22.07 0.54
N GLY A 447 31.52 -22.33 -0.48
CA GLY A 447 31.11 -23.65 -0.93
C GLY A 447 32.12 -24.35 -1.84
N GLY A 448 33.22 -23.69 -2.18
CA GLY A 448 34.27 -24.21 -3.06
C GLY A 448 33.92 -24.14 -4.55
N LEU A 449 33.02 -23.23 -4.94
CA LEU A 449 32.61 -23.02 -6.34
C LEU A 449 33.46 -21.99 -7.08
N PHE A 450 34.06 -21.04 -6.36
CA PHE A 450 34.83 -19.94 -6.94
C PHE A 450 36.33 -20.22 -6.97
N GLU A 451 37.04 -19.59 -7.90
CA GLU A 451 38.50 -19.50 -7.87
C GLU A 451 38.99 -18.73 -6.64
N ASN A 452 40.25 -18.94 -6.23
CA ASN A 452 40.81 -18.22 -5.09
C ASN A 452 40.92 -16.72 -5.39
N TRP A 453 40.20 -15.89 -4.63
CA TRP A 453 40.17 -14.43 -4.81
C TRP A 453 41.13 -13.68 -3.88
N GLU A 454 42.36 -14.18 -3.73
CA GLU A 454 43.35 -13.60 -2.82
C GLU A 454 43.89 -12.25 -3.35
N GLY A 455 43.74 -11.17 -2.56
CA GLY A 455 44.29 -9.85 -2.89
C GLY A 455 43.52 -8.69 -2.26
N GLU A 456 44.16 -7.52 -2.18
CA GLU A 456 43.55 -6.30 -1.64
C GLU A 456 42.72 -5.58 -2.72
N GLN A 457 41.50 -6.05 -2.93
CA GLN A 457 40.58 -5.50 -3.92
C GLN A 457 39.58 -4.50 -3.31
N ASP A 458 39.04 -3.60 -4.14
CA ASP A 458 37.89 -2.79 -3.74
C ASP A 458 36.62 -3.63 -3.80
N ALA A 459 35.82 -3.65 -2.72
CA ALA A 459 34.65 -4.52 -2.61
C ALA A 459 33.54 -4.17 -3.62
N GLU A 460 33.52 -2.92 -4.12
CA GLU A 460 32.60 -2.51 -5.20
C GLU A 460 33.01 -3.09 -6.56
N HIS A 461 34.30 -3.38 -6.75
CA HIS A 461 34.90 -3.77 -8.03
C HIS A 461 35.48 -5.20 -8.03
N ALA A 462 35.46 -5.89 -6.89
CA ALA A 462 35.93 -7.27 -6.77
C ALA A 462 35.09 -8.19 -7.67
N GLN A 463 35.76 -8.86 -8.59
CA GLN A 463 35.18 -9.82 -9.53
C GLN A 463 35.48 -11.23 -9.03
N PHE A 464 34.43 -12.03 -8.88
CA PHE A 464 34.53 -13.42 -8.53
C PHE A 464 34.44 -14.24 -9.82
N GLU A 465 35.17 -15.35 -9.88
CA GLU A 465 35.10 -16.28 -11.00
C GLU A 465 34.75 -17.67 -10.47
N PHE A 466 33.91 -18.40 -11.20
CA PHE A 466 33.69 -19.82 -10.92
C PHE A 466 34.92 -20.61 -11.34
N LEU A 467 35.21 -21.71 -10.64
CA LEU A 467 36.17 -22.69 -11.13
C LEU A 467 35.82 -23.11 -12.58
N PRO A 468 36.81 -23.40 -13.44
CA PRO A 468 36.56 -23.72 -14.84
C PRO A 468 35.50 -24.83 -15.00
N GLY A 469 34.50 -24.61 -15.86
CA GLY A 469 33.42 -25.57 -16.14
C GLY A 469 32.28 -25.60 -15.12
N VAL A 470 32.43 -24.99 -13.93
CA VAL A 470 31.38 -25.01 -12.89
C VAL A 470 30.19 -24.14 -13.27
N ARG A 471 30.42 -23.02 -13.96
CA ARG A 471 29.35 -22.14 -14.46
C ARG A 471 28.45 -22.90 -15.43
N GLU A 472 29.04 -23.63 -16.36
CA GLU A 472 28.36 -24.45 -17.36
C GLU A 472 27.63 -25.62 -16.70
N ALA A 473 28.25 -26.29 -15.72
CA ALA A 473 27.62 -27.37 -14.97
C ALA A 473 26.41 -26.89 -14.15
N LEU A 474 26.49 -25.69 -13.55
CA LEU A 474 25.36 -25.08 -12.83
C LEU A 474 24.22 -24.69 -13.76
N LEU A 475 24.52 -24.08 -14.92
CA LEU A 475 23.52 -23.70 -15.92
C LEU A 475 22.87 -24.93 -16.58
N GLY A 476 23.64 -25.97 -16.90
CA GLY A 476 23.15 -27.19 -17.55
C GLY A 476 22.38 -28.15 -16.62
N SER A 477 22.50 -27.98 -15.29
CA SER A 477 21.79 -28.83 -14.31
C SER A 477 20.53 -28.19 -13.71
N GLN A 478 20.25 -26.91 -13.98
CA GLN A 478 19.14 -26.12 -13.44
C GLN A 478 17.92 -26.08 -14.39
N LEU A 479 17.52 -27.22 -14.97
CA LEU A 479 16.44 -27.45 -15.97
C LEU A 479 17.01 -27.69 -17.37
N ARG A 480 16.40 -28.60 -18.13
CA ARG A 480 16.72 -28.94 -19.54
C ARG A 480 16.35 -27.80 -20.52
N GLY A 481 16.53 -26.54 -20.11
CA GLY A 481 16.12 -25.34 -20.84
C GLY A 481 17.31 -24.53 -21.36
N ASP A 482 17.03 -23.68 -22.34
CA ASP A 482 18.01 -22.88 -23.09
C ASP A 482 18.75 -21.89 -22.17
N VAL A 483 20.09 -21.95 -22.11
CA VAL A 483 20.93 -21.12 -21.22
C VAL A 483 20.68 -19.62 -21.41
N ALA A 484 20.26 -19.22 -22.61
CA ALA A 484 19.87 -17.86 -22.94
C ALA A 484 18.63 -17.39 -22.14
N ALA A 485 17.65 -18.26 -21.90
CA ALA A 485 16.42 -17.93 -21.18
C ALA A 485 16.70 -17.61 -19.70
N VAL A 486 17.55 -18.41 -19.04
CA VAL A 486 17.95 -18.17 -17.64
C VAL A 486 18.70 -16.84 -17.50
N ARG A 487 19.60 -16.53 -18.46
CA ARG A 487 20.32 -15.24 -18.49
C ARG A 487 19.39 -14.06 -18.66
N GLU A 488 18.40 -14.18 -19.54
CA GLU A 488 17.44 -13.09 -19.78
C GLU A 488 16.51 -12.89 -18.59
N LEU A 489 15.98 -13.97 -17.99
CA LEU A 489 15.17 -13.92 -16.78
C LEU A 489 15.86 -13.15 -15.67
N VAL A 490 17.12 -13.52 -15.36
CA VAL A 490 17.85 -12.92 -14.25
C VAL A 490 18.07 -11.42 -14.49
N ARG A 491 18.41 -11.03 -15.72
CA ARG A 491 18.64 -9.62 -16.08
C ARG A 491 17.38 -8.78 -16.00
N ARG A 492 16.26 -9.30 -16.52
CA ARG A 492 14.96 -8.64 -16.45
C ARG A 492 14.52 -8.45 -14.99
N ARG A 493 14.68 -9.49 -14.15
CA ARG A 493 14.26 -9.42 -12.75
C ARG A 493 15.12 -8.46 -11.92
N VAL A 494 16.42 -8.39 -12.21
CA VAL A 494 17.31 -7.38 -11.60
C VAL A 494 16.93 -5.97 -12.06
N TRP A 495 16.61 -5.77 -13.35
CA TRP A 495 16.10 -4.49 -13.87
C TRP A 495 14.83 -4.03 -13.14
N GLU A 496 13.80 -4.88 -13.05
CA GLU A 496 12.54 -4.57 -12.36
C GLU A 496 12.75 -4.18 -10.90
N TYR A 497 13.58 -4.93 -10.17
CA TYR A 497 13.91 -4.63 -8.78
C TYR A 497 14.57 -3.26 -8.64
N MET A 498 15.52 -2.94 -9.53
CA MET A 498 16.23 -1.66 -9.51
C MET A 498 15.32 -0.48 -9.86
N SER A 499 14.35 -0.66 -10.76
CA SER A 499 13.36 0.37 -11.10
C SER A 499 12.42 0.66 -9.93
N ARG A 500 11.97 -0.37 -9.22
CA ARG A 500 11.09 -0.25 -8.03
C ARG A 500 11.73 0.42 -6.83
N ASN A 501 13.05 0.30 -6.70
CA ASN A 501 13.77 0.68 -5.48
C ASN A 501 14.67 1.93 -5.67
N ARG A 502 14.37 2.79 -6.66
CA ARG A 502 15.10 4.04 -6.87
C ARG A 502 14.96 4.98 -5.66
N GLY A 503 16.08 5.58 -5.23
CA GLY A 503 16.10 6.60 -4.17
C GLY A 503 16.20 6.09 -2.73
N THR A 504 16.32 4.77 -2.50
CA THR A 504 16.42 4.19 -1.15
C THR A 504 17.75 3.46 -0.94
N GLY A 505 18.84 4.16 -0.59
CA GLY A 505 20.08 3.53 -0.13
C GLY A 505 21.38 4.12 -0.66
N ARG A 506 22.49 3.40 -0.43
CA ARG A 506 23.83 3.73 -1.00
C ARG A 506 23.88 3.30 -2.46
N ASP A 507 24.67 3.98 -3.28
CA ASP A 507 24.83 3.62 -4.68
C ASP A 507 26.09 2.79 -4.96
N PHE A 508 26.15 2.12 -6.11
CA PHE A 508 27.35 1.56 -6.73
C PHE A 508 27.47 1.99 -8.20
N THR A 509 28.68 1.91 -8.76
CA THR A 509 28.96 2.33 -10.14
C THR A 509 28.68 1.19 -11.11
N ALA A 510 27.87 1.48 -12.13
CA ALA A 510 27.65 0.63 -13.28
C ALA A 510 27.95 1.41 -14.57
N ILE A 511 28.18 0.72 -15.67
CA ILE A 511 28.30 1.33 -17.00
C ILE A 511 27.01 1.10 -17.77
N ARG A 512 26.38 2.20 -18.20
CA ARG A 512 25.28 2.19 -19.16
C ARG A 512 25.83 2.20 -20.58
N LEU A 513 25.50 1.21 -21.39
CA LEU A 513 25.92 1.18 -22.79
C LEU A 513 25.28 2.34 -23.58
N THR A 514 26.09 3.07 -24.34
CA THR A 514 25.60 4.17 -25.19
C THR A 514 25.40 3.71 -26.64
N PRO A 515 24.21 3.88 -27.25
CA PRO A 515 23.91 3.37 -28.60
C PRO A 515 24.77 3.92 -29.74
N ARG A 516 25.44 5.07 -29.57
CA ARG A 516 26.17 5.79 -30.63
C ARG A 516 27.67 5.98 -30.38
N GLY A 517 28.28 5.16 -29.53
CA GLY A 517 29.74 5.19 -29.31
C GLY A 517 30.27 6.39 -28.49
N GLY A 518 29.40 7.25 -27.96
CA GLY A 518 29.76 8.45 -27.18
C GLY A 518 30.13 8.20 -25.70
N GLY A 519 30.28 6.94 -25.27
CA GLY A 519 30.65 6.59 -23.90
C GLY A 519 32.11 6.90 -23.56
N ARG A 520 32.36 7.38 -22.34
CA ARG A 520 33.72 7.72 -21.86
C ARG A 520 34.56 6.50 -21.43
N ARG A 521 33.95 5.31 -21.28
CA ARG A 521 34.60 4.08 -20.79
C ARG A 521 34.45 2.95 -21.81
N GLU A 522 35.55 2.24 -22.09
CA GLU A 522 35.54 1.02 -22.91
C GLU A 522 35.07 -0.20 -22.09
N LEU A 523 34.28 -1.06 -22.72
CA LEU A 523 33.83 -2.34 -22.17
C LEU A 523 34.59 -3.49 -22.87
N PRO A 524 35.07 -4.50 -22.11
CA PRO A 524 35.61 -5.71 -22.69
C PRO A 524 34.59 -6.38 -23.62
N PRO A 525 35.03 -7.00 -24.74
CA PRO A 525 34.12 -7.70 -25.64
C PRO A 525 33.39 -8.89 -24.97
N GLU A 526 33.97 -9.45 -23.91
CA GLU A 526 33.41 -10.57 -23.13
C GLU A 526 32.52 -10.11 -21.95
N ALA A 527 32.38 -8.80 -21.74
CA ALA A 527 31.61 -8.29 -20.60
C ALA A 527 30.13 -8.67 -20.72
N MET A 528 29.60 -9.27 -19.65
CA MET A 528 28.20 -9.65 -19.56
C MET A 528 27.40 -8.51 -18.87
N PRO A 529 26.30 -8.05 -19.47
CA PRO A 529 25.40 -7.13 -18.79
C PRO A 529 24.65 -7.86 -17.66
N PHE A 530 24.52 -7.20 -16.50
CA PHE A 530 23.82 -7.75 -15.33
C PHE A 530 22.34 -7.34 -15.27
N ALA A 531 22.00 -6.24 -15.94
CA ALA A 531 20.64 -5.77 -16.11
C ALA A 531 20.51 -5.19 -17.52
N ALA A 532 19.36 -5.36 -18.12
CA ALA A 532 19.02 -4.68 -19.36
C ALA A 532 17.55 -4.35 -19.36
N SER A 533 17.23 -3.15 -19.83
CA SER A 533 15.94 -2.93 -20.45
C SER A 533 16.02 -3.58 -21.82
N SER A 534 15.00 -4.34 -22.19
CA SER A 534 14.64 -4.40 -23.60
C SER A 534 14.46 -2.96 -24.04
N GLY A 535 15.13 -2.55 -25.10
CA GLY A 535 14.84 -1.23 -25.66
C GLY A 535 13.43 -1.27 -26.17
N PRO A 536 12.66 -0.19 -26.09
CA PRO A 536 11.56 -0.07 -27.02
C PRO A 536 12.21 -0.10 -28.40
N GLY A 537 12.15 -1.24 -29.08
CA GLY A 537 12.32 -1.26 -30.53
C GLY A 537 11.38 -0.17 -31.04
N GLY A 538 11.85 0.70 -31.94
CA GLY A 538 11.05 1.85 -32.39
C GLY A 538 9.69 1.34 -32.86
N GLY A 539 8.68 1.50 -32.04
CA GLY A 539 7.56 0.57 -31.98
C GLY A 539 6.55 1.07 -30.96
N LEU A 540 5.44 0.35 -30.88
CA LEU A 540 4.17 0.87 -30.37
C LEU A 540 4.11 0.89 -28.85
N ALA A 541 5.22 0.62 -28.16
CA ALA A 541 5.33 0.51 -26.70
C ALA A 541 4.85 1.76 -25.95
N ASP A 542 5.10 2.96 -26.48
CA ASP A 542 4.62 4.22 -25.89
C ASP A 542 3.10 4.42 -26.10
N LEU A 543 2.49 3.63 -26.99
CA LEU A 543 1.05 3.60 -27.24
C LEU A 543 0.36 2.45 -26.47
N VAL A 544 1.14 1.63 -25.77
CA VAL A 544 0.61 0.50 -25.02
C VAL A 544 0.01 0.99 -23.71
N VAL A 545 -1.26 0.64 -23.51
CA VAL A 545 -2.03 0.97 -22.32
C VAL A 545 -2.53 -0.31 -21.66
N ARG A 546 -2.79 -0.28 -20.37
CA ARG A 546 -3.32 -1.47 -19.68
C ARG A 546 -4.82 -1.40 -19.60
N VAL A 547 -5.48 -2.50 -19.95
CA VAL A 547 -6.93 -2.58 -20.05
C VAL A 547 -7.43 -3.62 -19.08
N ARG A 548 -8.29 -3.19 -18.16
CA ARG A 548 -8.97 -4.06 -17.21
C ARG A 548 -10.46 -4.03 -17.51
N PHE A 549 -11.00 -5.13 -18.00
CA PHE A 549 -12.43 -5.27 -18.31
C PHE A 549 -13.21 -5.61 -17.04
N GLU A 550 -14.29 -4.87 -16.75
CA GLU A 550 -15.23 -5.24 -15.70
C GLU A 550 -16.27 -6.25 -16.20
N PRO A 551 -16.65 -7.23 -15.36
CA PRO A 551 -16.37 -7.38 -13.93
C PRO A 551 -15.10 -8.20 -13.60
N GLN A 552 -14.27 -8.54 -14.59
CA GLN A 552 -13.08 -9.37 -14.41
C GLN A 552 -11.90 -8.55 -13.85
N ARG A 553 -11.88 -8.33 -12.52
CA ARG A 553 -10.78 -7.64 -11.81
C ARG A 553 -9.39 -8.26 -12.03
N GLU A 554 -9.31 -9.52 -12.47
CA GLU A 554 -8.07 -10.28 -12.63
C GLU A 554 -7.55 -10.37 -14.08
N SER A 555 -8.38 -10.11 -15.10
CA SER A 555 -7.95 -10.13 -16.50
C SER A 555 -7.36 -8.79 -16.90
N GLN A 556 -6.06 -8.61 -16.66
CA GLN A 556 -5.31 -7.48 -17.20
C GLN A 556 -4.92 -7.80 -18.65
N ALA A 557 -5.71 -7.30 -19.58
CA ALA A 557 -5.33 -7.24 -20.98
C ALA A 557 -4.46 -6.00 -21.22
N VAL A 558 -3.81 -5.98 -22.36
CA VAL A 558 -3.11 -4.82 -22.88
C VAL A 558 -3.91 -4.27 -24.06
N GLY A 559 -3.79 -2.98 -24.30
CA GLY A 559 -4.37 -2.31 -25.45
C GLY A 559 -3.35 -1.39 -26.09
N VAL A 560 -3.65 -0.95 -27.31
CA VAL A 560 -2.87 0.03 -28.07
C VAL A 560 -3.74 1.23 -28.40
N LEU A 561 -3.23 2.43 -28.11
CA LEU A 561 -3.88 3.68 -28.49
C LEU A 561 -3.84 3.85 -30.02
N LEU A 562 -5.00 4.08 -30.62
CA LEU A 562 -5.15 4.46 -32.03
C LEU A 562 -5.47 5.96 -32.20
N SER A 563 -6.01 6.59 -31.17
CA SER A 563 -6.19 8.04 -31.03
C SER A 563 -6.05 8.44 -29.56
N PRO A 564 -6.10 9.74 -29.19
CA PRO A 564 -6.10 10.15 -27.78
C PRO A 564 -7.23 9.55 -26.95
N ARG A 565 -8.30 9.07 -27.58
CA ARG A 565 -9.47 8.48 -26.90
C ARG A 565 -9.76 7.04 -27.29
N LEU A 566 -9.12 6.50 -28.35
CA LEU A 566 -9.42 5.17 -28.87
C LEU A 566 -8.35 4.17 -28.50
N VAL A 567 -8.75 3.04 -27.93
CA VAL A 567 -7.88 1.94 -27.50
C VAL A 567 -8.33 0.64 -28.15
N LEU A 568 -7.47 0.03 -28.96
CA LEU A 568 -7.68 -1.31 -29.51
C LEU A 568 -7.12 -2.35 -28.54
N THR A 569 -7.89 -3.36 -28.20
CA THR A 569 -7.52 -4.38 -27.21
C THR A 569 -8.27 -5.68 -27.49
N VAL A 570 -8.08 -6.70 -26.66
CA VAL A 570 -8.85 -7.95 -26.74
C VAL A 570 -9.40 -8.31 -25.38
N GLY A 571 -10.61 -8.83 -25.36
CA GLY A 571 -11.31 -9.18 -24.14
C GLY A 571 -12.61 -9.90 -24.46
N GLU A 572 -13.31 -10.34 -23.44
CA GLU A 572 -14.67 -10.85 -23.59
C GLU A 572 -15.64 -9.72 -23.22
N ALA A 573 -16.05 -8.92 -24.20
CA ALA A 573 -17.23 -8.09 -24.00
C ALA A 573 -18.43 -9.03 -23.85
N ALA A 574 -19.03 -9.03 -22.66
CA ALA A 574 -20.26 -9.76 -22.42
C ALA A 574 -21.30 -9.27 -23.44
N GLN A 575 -21.70 -10.12 -24.38
CA GLN A 575 -22.80 -9.84 -25.31
C GLN A 575 -24.10 -9.81 -24.51
N SER A 576 -24.36 -8.70 -23.83
CA SER A 576 -25.60 -8.44 -23.13
C SER A 576 -26.05 -7.03 -23.51
N PRO A 577 -27.20 -6.87 -24.19
CA PRO A 577 -27.76 -5.57 -24.59
C PRO A 577 -28.09 -4.62 -23.42
N ARG A 578 -27.74 -4.99 -22.18
CA ARG A 578 -28.06 -4.29 -20.92
C ARG A 578 -26.84 -3.89 -20.10
N THR A 579 -25.62 -4.22 -20.53
CA THR A 579 -24.39 -3.84 -19.83
C THR A 579 -23.46 -3.23 -20.87
N ASN A 580 -23.34 -1.90 -20.90
CA ASN A 580 -22.19 -1.26 -21.55
C ASN A 580 -20.95 -1.79 -20.84
N ALA A 581 -20.22 -2.73 -21.44
CA ALA A 581 -19.03 -3.28 -20.78
C ALA A 581 -18.06 -2.13 -20.52
N VAL A 582 -17.50 -2.07 -19.33
CA VAL A 582 -16.66 -0.96 -18.92
C VAL A 582 -15.22 -1.47 -18.81
N ALA A 583 -14.32 -0.86 -19.56
CA ALA A 583 -12.91 -1.20 -19.57
C ALA A 583 -12.11 -0.04 -18.98
N TRP A 584 -11.40 -0.30 -17.90
CA TRP A 584 -10.49 0.67 -17.30
C TRP A 584 -9.17 0.64 -18.04
N VAL A 585 -8.80 1.77 -18.64
CA VAL A 585 -7.55 1.96 -19.35
C VAL A 585 -6.58 2.76 -18.49
N ARG A 586 -5.45 2.17 -18.11
CA ARG A 586 -4.36 2.87 -17.39
C ARG A 586 -3.34 3.43 -18.38
N VAL A 587 -3.09 4.74 -18.31
CA VAL A 587 -2.02 5.45 -19.02
C VAL A 587 -1.12 6.16 -17.98
N GLY A 588 0.15 5.77 -17.89
CA GLY A 588 1.03 6.22 -16.82
C GLY A 588 0.48 5.83 -15.43
N ASP A 589 0.35 6.82 -14.54
CA ASP A 589 -0.20 6.66 -13.18
C ASP A 589 -1.73 6.88 -13.11
N GLN A 590 -2.39 7.20 -14.23
CA GLN A 590 -3.83 7.51 -14.27
C GLN A 590 -4.63 6.36 -14.90
N GLU A 591 -5.81 6.06 -14.31
CA GLU A 591 -6.79 5.13 -14.88
C GLU A 591 -8.01 5.89 -15.38
N HIS A 592 -8.45 5.56 -16.60
CA HIS A 592 -9.55 6.20 -17.29
C HIS A 592 -10.57 5.17 -17.70
N LEU A 593 -11.84 5.51 -17.55
CA LEU A 593 -12.94 4.66 -17.98
C LEU A 593 -13.09 4.71 -19.50
N CYS A 594 -13.25 3.54 -20.12
CA CYS A 594 -13.48 3.42 -21.55
C CYS A 594 -14.59 2.40 -21.84
N TYR A 595 -15.33 2.60 -22.93
CA TYR A 595 -16.48 1.78 -23.33
C TYR A 595 -16.24 1.15 -24.70
N PRO A 596 -16.71 -0.07 -24.99
CA PRO A 596 -16.56 -0.70 -26.29
C PRO A 596 -17.44 0.02 -27.30
N ALA A 597 -16.81 0.71 -28.23
CA ALA A 597 -17.46 1.28 -29.40
C ALA A 597 -17.63 0.24 -30.52
N TRP A 598 -16.78 -0.79 -30.55
CA TRP A 598 -16.86 -1.87 -31.53
C TRP A 598 -16.23 -3.18 -31.03
N GLY A 599 -16.69 -4.32 -31.56
CA GLY A 599 -16.09 -5.63 -31.36
C GLY A 599 -16.28 -6.56 -32.57
N ASP A 600 -15.33 -7.46 -32.81
CA ASP A 600 -15.37 -8.39 -33.96
C ASP A 600 -16.28 -9.62 -33.77
N GLY A 601 -16.80 -9.81 -32.55
CA GLY A 601 -17.72 -10.91 -32.20
C GLY A 601 -17.10 -12.30 -32.18
N ALA A 602 -15.79 -12.44 -32.41
CA ALA A 602 -15.05 -13.70 -32.30
C ALA A 602 -14.64 -13.98 -30.84
N ALA A 603 -14.35 -15.21 -30.42
CA ALA A 603 -13.88 -15.47 -29.06
C ALA A 603 -12.41 -15.94 -29.08
N PRO A 604 -11.47 -15.24 -28.39
CA PRO A 604 -11.63 -13.97 -27.65
C PRO A 604 -11.90 -12.77 -28.58
N GLN A 605 -12.72 -11.79 -28.15
CA GLN A 605 -13.16 -10.68 -29.00
C GLN A 605 -12.08 -9.62 -29.10
N VAL A 606 -11.82 -9.14 -30.31
CA VAL A 606 -11.05 -7.91 -30.51
C VAL A 606 -12.00 -6.72 -30.40
N LEU A 607 -11.66 -5.76 -29.56
CA LEU A 607 -12.51 -4.65 -29.15
C LEU A 607 -11.83 -3.31 -29.42
N LEU A 608 -12.62 -2.33 -29.84
CA LEU A 608 -12.21 -0.94 -29.88
C LEU A 608 -12.96 -0.19 -28.78
N LEU A 609 -12.21 0.30 -27.80
CA LEU A 609 -12.71 1.07 -26.68
C LEU A 609 -12.57 2.56 -26.97
N VAL A 610 -13.53 3.34 -26.48
CA VAL A 610 -13.52 4.80 -26.51
C VAL A 610 -13.54 5.34 -25.08
N SER A 611 -12.69 6.32 -24.78
CA SER A 611 -12.76 7.11 -23.56
C SER A 611 -13.50 8.42 -23.79
N GLU A 612 -14.24 8.88 -22.78
CA GLU A 612 -14.90 10.19 -22.79
C GLU A 612 -13.89 11.33 -22.59
N VAL A 613 -12.70 11.04 -22.05
CA VAL A 613 -11.61 11.99 -21.84
C VAL A 613 -10.39 11.65 -22.71
N ASP A 614 -9.56 12.64 -23.01
CA ASP A 614 -8.29 12.40 -23.71
C ASP A 614 -7.32 11.67 -22.77
N LEU A 615 -6.99 10.42 -23.11
CA LEU A 615 -6.09 9.54 -22.37
C LEU A 615 -4.62 10.01 -22.44
N VAL A 616 -4.30 10.79 -23.47
CA VAL A 616 -3.00 11.41 -23.72
C VAL A 616 -3.22 12.80 -24.30
N ASN A 617 -2.28 13.72 -24.09
CA ASN A 617 -2.40 15.09 -24.57
C ASN A 617 -2.61 15.11 -26.11
N PRO A 618 -3.75 15.61 -26.63
CA PRO A 618 -4.02 15.63 -28.07
C PRO A 618 -3.01 16.46 -28.87
N ALA A 619 -2.31 17.41 -28.23
CA ALA A 619 -1.27 18.21 -28.87
C ALA A 619 0.02 17.42 -29.13
N ASP A 620 0.29 16.38 -28.32
CA ASP A 620 1.50 15.57 -28.38
C ASP A 620 1.27 14.20 -29.05
N TRP A 621 0.04 13.93 -29.50
CA TRP A 621 -0.37 12.65 -30.08
C TRP A 621 -0.03 12.52 -31.57
N THR A 622 0.48 11.35 -31.97
CA THR A 622 0.69 10.97 -33.39
C THR A 622 0.05 9.60 -33.66
N GLU A 623 -0.78 9.51 -34.70
CA GLU A 623 -1.46 8.26 -35.08
C GLU A 623 -0.46 7.18 -35.56
N PRO A 624 -0.63 5.90 -35.14
CA PRO A 624 0.27 4.83 -35.56
C PRO A 624 0.09 4.40 -37.02
N ASP A 625 1.21 4.19 -37.71
CA ASP A 625 1.24 3.63 -39.07
C ASP A 625 0.91 2.13 -39.09
N TRP A 626 0.12 1.70 -40.08
CA TRP A 626 -0.20 0.27 -40.31
C TRP A 626 0.80 -0.39 -41.27
N ALA A 627 1.17 -1.65 -41.00
CA ALA A 627 2.00 -2.44 -41.91
C ALA A 627 1.19 -2.94 -43.12
N GLU A 628 1.84 -3.07 -44.28
CA GLU A 628 1.25 -3.61 -45.52
C GLU A 628 1.61 -5.09 -45.72
N GLY A 629 0.62 -5.92 -46.08
CA GLY A 629 0.81 -7.34 -46.40
C GLY A 629 1.09 -8.25 -45.20
N PHE A 630 1.07 -9.57 -45.44
CA PHE A 630 1.31 -10.58 -44.41
C PHE A 630 2.83 -10.78 -44.15
N ALA A 631 3.21 -11.16 -42.93
CA ALA A 631 4.60 -11.46 -42.58
C ALA A 631 5.04 -12.80 -43.19
N ALA A 632 6.26 -12.91 -43.70
CA ALA A 632 6.71 -14.15 -44.32
C ALA A 632 6.92 -15.25 -43.24
N PRO A 633 6.67 -16.54 -43.55
CA PRO A 633 7.01 -17.62 -42.63
C PRO A 633 8.49 -17.58 -42.22
N GLY A 634 8.75 -17.69 -40.92
CA GLY A 634 10.10 -17.58 -40.34
C GLY A 634 10.56 -16.15 -40.01
N GLU A 635 9.77 -15.14 -40.37
CA GLU A 635 10.05 -13.75 -39.99
C GLU A 635 9.80 -13.54 -38.49
N HIS A 636 10.64 -12.73 -37.84
CA HIS A 636 10.49 -12.43 -36.42
C HIS A 636 9.71 -11.12 -36.25
N LEU A 637 8.61 -11.17 -35.49
CA LEU A 637 7.82 -10.01 -35.13
C LEU A 637 8.00 -9.66 -33.66
N VAL A 638 7.73 -8.39 -33.33
CA VAL A 638 7.79 -7.86 -31.96
C VAL A 638 6.36 -7.74 -31.43
N VAL A 639 6.15 -8.12 -30.17
CA VAL A 639 4.90 -7.88 -29.45
C VAL A 639 5.21 -6.97 -28.26
N ASP A 640 4.68 -5.75 -28.30
CA ASP A 640 4.90 -4.72 -27.28
C ASP A 640 3.82 -4.84 -26.18
N GLY A 641 4.21 -4.82 -24.90
CA GLY A 641 3.34 -4.98 -23.74
C GLY A 641 3.71 -4.03 -22.59
N SER A 642 3.03 -4.15 -21.45
CA SER A 642 3.31 -3.33 -20.25
C SER A 642 3.28 -4.17 -18.98
N THR A 643 4.20 -3.94 -18.05
CA THR A 643 4.27 -4.63 -16.75
C THR A 643 3.18 -4.16 -15.79
N ASP A 644 2.98 -4.86 -14.67
CA ASP A 644 2.06 -4.47 -13.59
C ASP A 644 2.26 -3.04 -13.04
N GLN A 645 3.41 -2.43 -13.30
CA GLN A 645 3.76 -1.06 -12.88
C GLN A 645 3.78 -0.04 -14.02
N GLY A 646 3.40 -0.42 -15.24
CA GLY A 646 3.22 0.51 -16.36
C GLY A 646 4.46 0.61 -17.24
N GLU A 647 5.56 -0.01 -16.82
CA GLU A 647 6.81 -0.02 -17.59
C GLU A 647 6.64 -0.83 -18.88
N PRO A 648 7.05 -0.30 -20.04
CA PRO A 648 6.97 -1.00 -21.31
C PRO A 648 7.86 -2.25 -21.32
N THR A 649 7.34 -3.33 -21.90
CA THR A 649 8.04 -4.59 -22.14
C THR A 649 7.83 -5.03 -23.58
N ALA A 650 8.72 -5.85 -24.13
CA ALA A 650 8.55 -6.40 -25.48
C ALA A 650 9.04 -7.85 -25.52
N LEU A 651 8.37 -8.66 -26.32
CA LEU A 651 8.79 -10.03 -26.66
C LEU A 651 8.94 -10.17 -28.18
N THR A 652 9.71 -11.16 -28.60
CA THR A 652 9.85 -11.53 -30.02
C THR A 652 9.35 -12.95 -30.24
N GLY A 653 8.76 -13.20 -31.40
CA GLY A 653 8.35 -14.54 -31.84
C GLY A 653 8.55 -14.74 -33.34
N GLU A 654 8.76 -15.98 -33.76
CA GLU A 654 8.87 -16.40 -35.16
C GLU A 654 7.47 -16.67 -35.73
N VAL A 655 7.17 -16.12 -36.91
CA VAL A 655 5.87 -16.31 -37.58
C VAL A 655 5.80 -17.67 -38.25
N LEU A 656 4.78 -18.45 -37.90
CA LEU A 656 4.37 -19.65 -38.64
C LEU A 656 3.09 -19.40 -39.46
N PRO A 657 2.92 -20.11 -40.60
CA PRO A 657 1.67 -20.07 -41.34
C PRO A 657 0.56 -20.75 -40.52
N TYR A 658 -0.48 -19.98 -40.19
CA TYR A 658 -1.67 -20.42 -39.48
C TYR A 658 -2.88 -20.30 -40.42
N ASP A 659 -3.93 -21.10 -40.18
CA ASP A 659 -5.01 -21.38 -41.14
C ASP A 659 -5.73 -20.09 -41.64
N GLY A 660 -5.46 -19.71 -42.91
CA GLY A 660 -6.05 -18.55 -43.62
C GLY A 660 -5.26 -17.23 -43.56
N GLU A 661 -5.49 -16.32 -44.52
CA GLU A 661 -4.78 -15.02 -44.62
C GLU A 661 -5.13 -13.98 -43.53
N ARG A 662 -5.97 -14.35 -42.54
CA ARG A 662 -6.52 -13.41 -41.54
C ARG A 662 -5.75 -13.37 -40.22
N ASN A 663 -5.16 -14.50 -39.80
CA ASN A 663 -4.48 -14.66 -38.50
C ASN A 663 -3.03 -15.12 -38.69
N GLY A 664 -2.13 -14.71 -37.79
CA GLY A 664 -0.77 -15.22 -37.71
C GLY A 664 -0.48 -15.91 -36.38
N GLU A 665 0.40 -16.90 -36.38
CA GLU A 665 0.86 -17.61 -35.18
C GLU A 665 2.33 -17.26 -34.92
N LEU A 666 2.65 -16.86 -33.69
CA LEU A 666 3.99 -16.59 -33.20
C LEU A 666 4.43 -17.73 -32.28
N VAL A 667 5.55 -18.36 -32.62
CA VAL A 667 6.19 -19.43 -31.84
C VAL A 667 7.60 -19.01 -31.38
N GLN A 668 8.24 -19.83 -30.55
CA GLN A 668 9.59 -19.57 -30.02
C GLN A 668 9.70 -18.21 -29.30
N LEU A 669 8.77 -17.95 -28.38
CA LEU A 669 8.68 -16.68 -27.66
C LEU A 669 9.86 -16.46 -26.70
N SER A 670 10.35 -15.21 -26.61
CA SER A 670 11.57 -14.86 -25.86
C SER A 670 11.42 -14.65 -24.33
N ALA A 671 10.23 -14.79 -23.74
CA ALA A 671 9.92 -14.48 -22.33
C ALA A 671 9.33 -15.68 -21.55
N GLU A 672 9.26 -15.63 -20.20
CA GLU A 672 8.67 -16.69 -19.36
C GLU A 672 7.12 -16.62 -19.19
N PRO A 673 6.45 -17.74 -18.86
CA PRO A 673 4.99 -17.86 -18.82
C PRO A 673 4.25 -16.92 -17.86
N GLU A 674 4.88 -16.53 -16.75
CA GLU A 674 4.27 -15.63 -15.75
C GLU A 674 4.02 -14.22 -16.29
N VAL A 675 4.70 -13.82 -17.37
CA VAL A 675 4.50 -12.50 -18.03
C VAL A 675 3.61 -12.65 -19.28
N TRP A 676 3.40 -13.85 -19.81
CA TRP A 676 2.66 -14.07 -21.06
C TRP A 676 1.18 -13.72 -20.95
N THR A 677 0.55 -13.94 -19.80
CA THR A 677 -0.87 -13.64 -19.58
C THR A 677 -1.19 -12.14 -19.72
N LEU A 678 -0.17 -11.28 -19.65
CA LEU A 678 -0.29 -9.83 -19.82
C LEU A 678 -0.15 -9.38 -21.29
N TYR A 679 0.03 -10.29 -22.26
CA TYR A 679 0.19 -9.90 -23.68
C TYR A 679 -1.08 -10.07 -24.52
N ALA A 680 -2.19 -10.51 -23.93
CA ALA A 680 -3.47 -10.50 -24.62
C ALA A 680 -3.86 -9.05 -24.93
N GLY A 681 -4.03 -8.71 -26.20
CA GLY A 681 -4.34 -7.37 -26.69
C GLY A 681 -3.12 -6.49 -26.95
N SER A 682 -1.92 -7.07 -26.84
CA SER A 682 -0.68 -6.41 -27.21
C SER A 682 -0.57 -6.20 -28.72
N PRO A 683 -0.12 -5.01 -29.18
CA PRO A 683 0.15 -4.79 -30.60
C PRO A 683 1.34 -5.63 -31.06
N VAL A 684 1.17 -6.22 -32.25
CA VAL A 684 2.23 -6.90 -32.99
C VAL A 684 2.79 -5.89 -34.00
N SER A 685 4.09 -5.62 -33.93
CA SER A 685 4.77 -4.66 -34.78
C SER A 685 5.75 -5.33 -35.75
N ARG A 686 5.77 -4.80 -36.99
CA ARG A 686 6.74 -5.14 -38.05
C ARG A 686 7.44 -3.86 -38.47
N ASP A 687 8.76 -3.78 -38.23
CA ASP A 687 9.57 -2.57 -38.46
C ASP A 687 8.98 -1.30 -37.82
N GLY A 688 8.32 -1.43 -36.65
CA GLY A 688 7.71 -0.31 -35.92
C GLY A 688 6.30 0.09 -36.37
N ARG A 689 5.73 -0.59 -37.36
CA ARG A 689 4.35 -0.39 -37.83
C ARG A 689 3.42 -1.45 -37.26
N LEU A 690 2.16 -1.08 -36.99
CA LEU A 690 1.14 -1.97 -36.45
C LEU A 690 0.76 -3.02 -37.49
N ALA A 691 1.22 -4.25 -37.27
CA ALA A 691 0.98 -5.41 -38.13
C ALA A 691 -0.24 -6.22 -37.68
N GLY A 692 -0.62 -6.14 -36.40
CA GLY A 692 -1.78 -6.83 -35.86
C GLY A 692 -1.90 -6.70 -34.35
N ILE A 693 -2.81 -7.47 -33.76
CA ILE A 693 -3.01 -7.51 -32.30
C ILE A 693 -3.09 -8.96 -31.82
N VAL A 694 -2.39 -9.27 -30.73
CA VAL A 694 -2.46 -10.61 -30.12
C VAL A 694 -3.83 -10.80 -29.51
N HIS A 695 -4.58 -11.80 -29.96
CA HIS A 695 -5.90 -12.09 -29.40
C HIS A 695 -5.89 -13.32 -28.48
N THR A 696 -5.09 -14.33 -28.80
CA THR A 696 -4.97 -15.54 -27.98
C THR A 696 -3.54 -15.74 -27.54
N VAL A 697 -3.32 -15.89 -26.23
CA VAL A 697 -2.05 -16.30 -25.64
C VAL A 697 -2.15 -17.74 -25.15
N LEU A 698 -1.28 -18.61 -25.64
CA LEU A 698 -1.16 -20.01 -25.23
C LEU A 698 0.17 -20.23 -24.51
N THR A 699 0.35 -21.40 -23.88
CA THR A 699 1.52 -21.75 -23.06
C THR A 699 2.81 -21.97 -23.87
N ASP A 700 2.82 -21.82 -25.19
CA ASP A 700 4.03 -21.95 -26.01
C ASP A 700 4.03 -21.06 -27.27
N ARG A 701 2.95 -20.30 -27.49
CA ARG A 701 2.70 -19.55 -28.72
C ARG A 701 1.65 -18.46 -28.54
N MET A 702 1.60 -17.51 -29.45
CA MET A 702 0.59 -16.45 -29.49
C MET A 702 -0.08 -16.41 -30.86
N VAL A 703 -1.39 -16.18 -30.89
CA VAL A 703 -2.14 -15.99 -32.15
C VAL A 703 -2.61 -14.54 -32.22
N PHE A 704 -2.35 -13.88 -33.35
CA PHE A 704 -2.67 -12.49 -33.57
C PHE A 704 -3.53 -12.28 -34.82
N LEU A 705 -4.42 -11.30 -34.75
CA LEU A 705 -5.28 -10.87 -35.86
C LEU A 705 -4.54 -9.80 -36.67
N THR A 706 -4.49 -9.94 -37.98
CA THR A 706 -3.73 -9.02 -38.84
C THR A 706 -4.40 -7.65 -38.96
N GLY A 707 -3.59 -6.60 -39.09
CA GLY A 707 -4.09 -5.23 -39.27
C GLY A 707 -4.85 -5.02 -40.58
N GLN A 708 -4.62 -5.86 -41.60
CA GLN A 708 -5.44 -5.87 -42.81
C GLN A 708 -6.85 -6.42 -42.52
N ALA A 709 -6.96 -7.56 -41.83
CA ALA A 709 -8.25 -8.15 -41.47
C ALA A 709 -9.09 -7.23 -40.56
N LEU A 710 -8.45 -6.45 -39.67
CA LEU A 710 -9.13 -5.45 -38.84
C LEU A 710 -9.73 -4.30 -39.66
N ARG A 711 -8.95 -3.74 -40.59
CA ARG A 711 -9.37 -2.58 -41.39
C ARG A 711 -10.43 -2.91 -42.44
N GLU A 712 -10.52 -4.18 -42.86
CA GLU A 712 -11.58 -4.65 -43.76
C GLU A 712 -12.96 -4.71 -43.06
N GLN A 713 -13.02 -4.69 -41.73
CA GLN A 713 -14.28 -4.75 -40.99
C GLN A 713 -15.03 -3.40 -41.03
N PRO A 714 -16.30 -3.37 -41.45
CA PRO A 714 -17.04 -2.12 -41.62
C PRO A 714 -17.28 -1.36 -40.31
N GLY A 715 -17.62 -2.05 -39.22
CA GLY A 715 -17.86 -1.40 -37.91
C GLY A 715 -16.60 -0.76 -37.31
N PHE A 716 -15.42 -1.36 -37.52
CA PHE A 716 -14.15 -0.79 -37.08
C PHE A 716 -13.85 0.54 -37.80
N ARG A 717 -14.10 0.60 -39.11
CA ARG A 717 -13.89 1.83 -39.91
C ARG A 717 -14.83 2.97 -39.50
N GLU A 718 -16.06 2.66 -39.15
CA GLU A 718 -17.06 3.65 -38.72
C GLU A 718 -16.67 4.32 -37.40
N VAL A 719 -16.24 3.54 -36.40
CA VAL A 719 -15.82 4.08 -35.09
C VAL A 719 -14.56 4.94 -35.21
N MET A 720 -13.56 4.49 -35.98
CA MET A 720 -12.34 5.27 -36.26
C MET A 720 -12.67 6.61 -36.93
N ALA A 721 -13.68 6.67 -37.81
CA ALA A 721 -14.10 7.91 -38.46
C ALA A 721 -14.81 8.88 -37.50
N THR A 722 -15.59 8.38 -36.55
CA THR A 722 -16.40 9.16 -35.61
C THR A 722 -15.58 9.76 -34.46
N HIS A 723 -14.63 9.01 -33.89
CA HIS A 723 -13.94 9.39 -32.64
C HIS A 723 -12.52 9.92 -32.82
N ALA A 724 -12.01 9.96 -34.04
CA ALA A 724 -10.72 10.59 -34.34
C ALA A 724 -10.79 12.14 -34.41
N ARG A 725 -11.94 12.78 -34.13
CA ARG A 725 -12.19 14.22 -34.44
C ARG A 725 -12.85 15.08 -33.35
N ARG A 726 -12.79 14.77 -32.04
CA ARG A 726 -13.27 15.70 -30.99
C ARG A 726 -12.09 16.27 -30.18
N ARG A 727 -11.97 17.60 -30.13
CA ARG A 727 -10.91 18.37 -29.46
C ARG A 727 -11.57 19.27 -28.41
N ALA A 728 -11.07 19.23 -27.17
CA ALA A 728 -11.18 20.25 -26.11
C ALA A 728 -12.56 20.91 -25.85
N ASP A 729 -13.45 20.25 -25.11
CA ASP A 729 -14.46 20.90 -24.25
C ASP A 729 -15.14 19.87 -23.29
N GLU A 730 -15.42 20.30 -22.04
CA GLU A 730 -16.48 19.81 -21.11
C GLU A 730 -16.24 18.66 -20.09
N SER A 731 -16.17 19.03 -18.79
CA SER A 731 -16.89 18.35 -17.67
C SER A 731 -16.93 19.24 -16.41
N GLY A 732 -18.08 19.83 -16.08
CA GLY A 732 -18.27 20.48 -14.77
C GLY A 732 -19.74 20.44 -14.30
N VAL A 733 -20.02 21.01 -13.13
CA VAL A 733 -21.36 21.06 -12.52
C VAL A 733 -21.83 22.51 -12.40
N CYS A 734 -23.08 22.75 -12.77
CA CYS A 734 -23.74 24.05 -12.72
C CYS A 734 -24.87 24.01 -11.67
N LEU A 735 -24.85 24.96 -10.72
CA LEU A 735 -25.92 25.18 -9.75
C LEU A 735 -26.66 26.48 -10.08
N ALA A 736 -27.94 26.38 -10.44
CA ALA A 736 -28.80 27.55 -10.60
C ALA A 736 -29.58 27.81 -9.30
N VAL A 737 -29.51 29.03 -8.79
CA VAL A 737 -30.12 29.46 -7.52
C VAL A 737 -31.10 30.58 -7.81
N ARG A 738 -32.35 30.43 -7.36
CA ARG A 738 -33.36 31.49 -7.41
C ARG A 738 -33.80 31.85 -6.00
N PRO A 739 -33.54 33.09 -5.55
CA PRO A 739 -34.07 33.58 -4.30
C PRO A 739 -35.54 33.95 -4.43
N HIS A 740 -36.30 33.71 -3.37
CA HIS A 740 -37.68 34.11 -3.22
C HIS A 740 -37.83 34.91 -1.92
N LEU A 741 -38.07 36.20 -2.06
CA LEU A 741 -38.16 37.15 -0.96
C LEU A 741 -39.60 37.31 -0.50
N PHE A 742 -39.86 37.08 0.79
CA PHE A 742 -41.14 37.35 1.43
C PHE A 742 -41.15 38.75 2.08
N THR A 743 -40.07 39.13 2.78
CA THR A 743 -39.88 40.46 3.39
C THR A 743 -38.38 40.82 3.43
N GLY A 744 -38.04 42.10 3.27
CA GLY A 744 -36.66 42.57 3.35
C GLY A 744 -36.54 44.09 3.64
N PRO A 745 -35.38 44.54 4.15
CA PRO A 745 -35.10 45.94 4.47
C PRO A 745 -35.06 46.84 3.21
N ILE A 746 -35.59 48.06 3.34
CA ILE A 746 -35.68 49.04 2.25
C ILE A 746 -34.27 49.52 1.86
N GLY A 747 -33.89 49.38 0.58
CA GLY A 747 -32.65 49.92 0.02
C GLY A 747 -31.51 48.92 -0.19
N TRP A 748 -31.75 47.63 0.02
CA TRP A 748 -30.75 46.57 -0.16
C TRP A 748 -31.03 45.74 -1.43
N SER A 749 -29.97 45.28 -2.10
CA SER A 749 -30.06 44.40 -3.26
C SER A 749 -30.11 42.94 -2.82
N LEU A 750 -31.24 42.26 -3.09
CA LEU A 750 -31.39 40.82 -2.82
C LEU A 750 -30.34 39.99 -3.56
N GLY A 751 -29.92 40.42 -4.75
CA GLY A 751 -28.94 39.69 -5.56
C GLY A 751 -27.55 39.70 -4.93
N GLU A 752 -27.08 40.86 -4.48
CA GLU A 752 -25.76 40.98 -3.84
C GLU A 752 -25.68 40.15 -2.54
N ALA A 753 -26.77 40.14 -1.76
CA ALA A 753 -26.85 39.34 -0.54
C ALA A 753 -26.82 37.82 -0.81
N VAL A 754 -27.37 37.36 -1.93
CA VAL A 754 -27.36 35.94 -2.32
C VAL A 754 -26.00 35.52 -2.86
N ASP A 755 -25.32 36.38 -3.62
CA ASP A 755 -23.94 36.13 -4.06
C ASP A 755 -22.98 36.05 -2.86
N GLU A 756 -23.09 36.97 -1.89
CA GLU A 756 -22.31 36.91 -0.64
C GLU A 756 -22.59 35.62 0.15
N LEU A 757 -23.86 35.22 0.26
CA LEU A 757 -24.25 33.96 0.93
C LEU A 757 -23.64 32.74 0.26
N LEU A 758 -23.65 32.68 -1.08
CA LEU A 758 -23.07 31.56 -1.82
C LEU A 758 -21.55 31.52 -1.63
N MET A 759 -20.89 32.68 -1.68
CA MET A 759 -19.45 32.80 -1.44
C MET A 759 -19.06 32.42 0.00
N GLU A 760 -19.86 32.81 1.00
CA GLU A 760 -19.68 32.41 2.40
C GLU A 760 -19.87 30.90 2.58
N ALA A 761 -20.94 30.32 2.02
CA ALA A 761 -21.20 28.89 2.08
C ALA A 761 -20.08 28.08 1.38
N MET A 762 -19.53 28.59 0.28
CA MET A 762 -18.37 28.01 -0.41
C MET A 762 -17.10 28.09 0.43
N ALA A 763 -16.86 29.22 1.11
CA ALA A 763 -15.71 29.38 2.00
C ALA A 763 -15.79 28.43 3.22
N ASP A 764 -16.95 28.32 3.86
CA ASP A 764 -17.18 27.44 5.01
C ASP A 764 -17.06 25.94 4.66
N SER A 765 -17.46 25.58 3.43
CA SER A 765 -17.38 24.20 2.93
C SER A 765 -16.05 23.88 2.23
N GLY A 766 -15.16 24.86 2.06
CA GLY A 766 -13.86 24.69 1.38
C GLY A 766 -13.99 24.41 -0.13
N VAL A 767 -15.09 24.83 -0.77
CA VAL A 767 -15.38 24.56 -2.18
C VAL A 767 -14.93 25.73 -3.06
N SER A 768 -14.07 25.43 -4.05
CA SER A 768 -13.68 26.37 -5.11
C SER A 768 -14.68 26.36 -6.27
N GLY A 769 -15.06 27.54 -6.76
CA GLY A 769 -15.96 27.71 -7.89
C GLY A 769 -16.15 29.18 -8.28
N VAL A 770 -16.90 29.42 -9.35
CA VAL A 770 -17.23 30.76 -9.83
C VAL A 770 -18.73 31.01 -9.63
N VAL A 771 -19.09 32.10 -8.93
CA VAL A 771 -20.46 32.56 -8.80
C VAL A 771 -20.67 33.75 -9.71
N ALA A 772 -21.75 33.74 -10.50
CA ALA A 772 -22.12 34.84 -11.38
C ALA A 772 -23.63 35.10 -11.31
N ALA A 773 -24.00 36.38 -11.28
CA ALA A 773 -25.38 36.80 -11.45
C ALA A 773 -25.83 36.57 -12.91
N HIS A 774 -27.06 36.12 -13.08
CA HIS A 774 -27.69 35.84 -14.36
C HIS A 774 -29.00 36.66 -14.49
N GLU A 775 -29.54 36.78 -15.71
CA GLU A 775 -30.78 37.51 -15.99
C GLU A 775 -31.95 37.10 -15.08
N GLU A 776 -32.82 38.08 -14.74
CA GLU A 776 -34.05 37.92 -13.93
C GLU A 776 -33.86 37.56 -12.44
N GLY A 777 -32.71 37.90 -11.84
CA GLY A 777 -32.46 37.68 -10.41
C GLY A 777 -32.12 36.23 -10.07
N LEU A 778 -31.64 35.47 -11.06
CA LEU A 778 -31.09 34.13 -10.91
C LEU A 778 -29.58 34.21 -10.70
N HIS A 779 -29.03 33.30 -9.91
CA HIS A 779 -27.60 33.21 -9.63
C HIS A 779 -27.09 31.85 -10.05
N ILE A 780 -25.86 31.79 -10.57
CA ILE A 780 -25.28 30.53 -11.01
C ILE A 780 -23.92 30.32 -10.35
N ALA A 781 -23.71 29.15 -9.75
CA ALA A 781 -22.41 28.70 -9.28
C ALA A 781 -21.89 27.56 -10.16
N VAL A 782 -20.65 27.68 -10.62
CA VAL A 782 -20.01 26.74 -11.54
C VAL A 782 -18.82 26.08 -10.86
N LEU A 783 -18.83 24.74 -10.85
CA LEU A 783 -17.81 23.90 -10.25
C LEU A 783 -17.15 23.07 -11.37
N ALA A 784 -15.91 23.41 -11.72
CA ALA A 784 -15.20 22.81 -12.86
C ALA A 784 -14.10 21.79 -12.45
N ASP A 785 -14.05 21.42 -11.17
CA ASP A 785 -13.00 20.56 -10.61
C ASP A 785 -13.37 19.07 -10.60
N PRO A 786 -12.40 18.15 -10.49
CA PRO A 786 -12.65 16.75 -10.12
C PRO A 786 -13.44 16.69 -8.80
N GLY A 787 -14.51 15.89 -8.75
CA GLY A 787 -15.42 15.80 -7.58
C GLY A 787 -16.44 16.94 -7.49
N ALA A 788 -16.77 17.59 -8.61
CA ALA A 788 -17.72 18.71 -8.65
C ALA A 788 -19.13 18.36 -8.11
N LEU A 789 -19.56 17.10 -8.19
CA LEU A 789 -20.86 16.63 -7.68
C LEU A 789 -20.91 16.56 -6.15
N GLY A 790 -19.88 16.02 -5.50
CA GLY A 790 -19.73 15.95 -4.05
C GLY A 790 -19.46 17.32 -3.45
N LYS A 791 -18.71 18.18 -4.16
CA LYS A 791 -18.60 19.61 -3.83
C LYS A 791 -19.94 20.33 -3.89
N ALA A 792 -20.78 20.05 -4.90
CA ALA A 792 -22.14 20.57 -4.95
C ALA A 792 -22.99 20.05 -3.76
N GLY A 793 -22.80 18.79 -3.33
CA GLY A 793 -23.44 18.22 -2.15
C GLY A 793 -23.01 18.87 -0.81
N LEU A 794 -21.72 19.17 -0.65
CA LEU A 794 -21.20 19.91 0.49
C LEU A 794 -21.76 21.34 0.54
N LEU A 795 -21.81 22.01 -0.60
CA LEU A 795 -22.37 23.35 -0.71
C LEU A 795 -23.86 23.35 -0.34
N LEU A 796 -24.66 22.43 -0.90
CA LEU A 796 -26.09 22.29 -0.56
C LEU A 796 -26.34 22.02 0.94
N SER A 797 -25.44 21.29 1.60
CA SER A 797 -25.53 21.01 3.04
C SER A 797 -25.19 22.22 3.91
N ALA A 798 -24.34 23.14 3.41
CA ALA A 798 -23.91 24.34 4.12
C ALA A 798 -24.90 25.52 3.98
N LEU A 799 -25.67 25.59 2.88
CA LEU A 799 -26.58 26.71 2.58
C LEU A 799 -27.60 27.02 3.70
N PRO A 800 -28.24 26.05 4.38
CA PRO A 800 -29.19 26.36 5.46
C PRO A 800 -28.57 27.11 6.64
N ALA A 801 -27.32 26.79 6.98
CA ALA A 801 -26.59 27.44 8.07
C ALA A 801 -26.15 28.86 7.68
N ALA A 802 -25.70 29.06 6.43
CA ALA A 802 -25.37 30.39 5.90
C ALA A 802 -26.63 31.29 5.84
N LEU A 803 -27.76 30.76 5.38
CA LEU A 803 -29.05 31.47 5.33
C LEU A 803 -29.55 31.91 6.73
N SER A 804 -29.25 31.11 7.75
CA SER A 804 -29.60 31.42 9.14
C SER A 804 -28.74 32.54 9.74
N ARG A 805 -27.50 32.72 9.28
CA ARG A 805 -26.63 33.85 9.70
C ARG A 805 -27.05 35.17 9.05
N LEU A 806 -27.50 35.12 7.80
CA LEU A 806 -28.05 36.28 7.10
C LEU A 806 -29.30 36.86 7.77
N ARG A 807 -30.00 36.05 8.59
CA ARG A 807 -31.10 36.52 9.47
C ARG A 807 -30.63 37.22 10.74
N ALA A 808 -29.46 36.84 11.25
CA ALA A 808 -28.94 37.37 12.51
C ALA A 808 -28.26 38.74 12.35
N GLY A 809 -27.81 39.07 11.14
CA GLY A 809 -27.16 40.34 10.80
C GLY A 809 -28.10 41.32 10.07
N ALA A 810 -28.53 42.37 10.76
CA ALA A 810 -29.08 43.62 10.19
C ALA A 810 -30.24 43.50 9.17
N GLY A 811 -31.46 43.25 9.69
CA GLY A 811 -32.72 43.36 8.97
C GLY A 811 -33.35 41.98 8.74
N GLU A 812 -34.58 41.77 9.19
CA GLU A 812 -35.29 40.48 9.05
C GLU A 812 -35.53 40.17 7.57
N TRP A 813 -34.60 39.44 6.95
CA TRP A 813 -34.77 38.84 5.63
C TRP A 813 -35.55 37.54 5.78
N GLU A 814 -36.77 37.49 5.25
CA GLU A 814 -37.47 36.23 5.00
C GLU A 814 -37.24 35.82 3.56
N VAL A 815 -36.20 35.01 3.34
CA VAL A 815 -35.82 34.50 2.01
C VAL A 815 -35.90 32.97 2.02
N ALA A 816 -36.38 32.40 0.93
CA ALA A 816 -36.23 30.99 0.59
C ALA A 816 -35.45 30.85 -0.72
N LEU A 817 -34.69 29.77 -0.89
CA LEU A 817 -33.88 29.52 -2.08
C LEU A 817 -34.41 28.29 -2.82
N ALA A 818 -34.62 28.39 -4.12
CA ALA A 818 -34.73 27.20 -4.99
C ALA A 818 -33.37 26.95 -5.66
N VAL A 819 -32.85 25.73 -5.55
CA VAL A 819 -31.54 25.38 -6.10
C VAL A 819 -31.67 24.18 -7.02
N ALA A 820 -31.27 24.31 -8.29
CA ALA A 820 -31.14 23.19 -9.21
C ALA A 820 -29.68 22.90 -9.53
N VAL A 821 -29.38 21.61 -9.70
CA VAL A 821 -28.04 21.11 -10.03
C VAL A 821 -28.12 20.35 -11.35
N SER A 822 -27.24 20.67 -12.30
CA SER A 822 -27.04 19.89 -13.53
C SER A 822 -25.54 19.68 -13.77
N GLY A 823 -25.19 18.47 -14.20
CA GLY A 823 -23.83 18.08 -14.54
C GLY A 823 -23.67 17.99 -16.06
N GLY A 824 -22.56 18.53 -16.57
CA GLY A 824 -22.18 18.37 -17.96
C GLY A 824 -21.44 19.57 -18.51
N ALA A 825 -21.84 19.89 -19.72
CA ALA A 825 -21.15 20.73 -20.68
C ALA A 825 -21.52 22.21 -20.53
N PHE A 826 -20.53 23.10 -20.39
CA PHE A 826 -20.73 24.54 -20.37
C PHE A 826 -19.47 25.32 -20.78
N THR A 827 -19.68 26.53 -21.29
CA THR A 827 -18.68 27.54 -21.60
C THR A 827 -19.00 28.83 -20.85
N VAL A 828 -17.95 29.51 -20.36
CA VAL A 828 -18.06 30.83 -19.71
C VAL A 828 -17.43 31.86 -20.64
N ASP A 829 -18.18 32.87 -21.09
CA ASP A 829 -17.64 33.98 -21.87
C ASP A 829 -18.05 35.34 -21.28
N GLY A 830 -17.68 36.44 -21.96
CA GLY A 830 -17.94 37.80 -21.51
C GLY A 830 -19.41 38.24 -21.61
N GLU A 831 -20.29 37.43 -22.21
CA GLU A 831 -21.74 37.68 -22.30
C GLU A 831 -22.56 36.81 -21.33
N GLY A 832 -22.00 35.69 -20.84
CA GLY A 832 -22.63 34.89 -19.78
C GLY A 832 -22.11 33.45 -19.70
N LEU A 833 -22.88 32.60 -19.01
CA LEU A 833 -22.66 31.15 -18.96
C LEU A 833 -23.60 30.47 -19.96
N HIS A 834 -23.06 29.66 -20.86
CA HIS A 834 -23.83 28.99 -21.91
C HIS A 834 -23.50 27.51 -21.99
N GLY A 835 -24.49 26.67 -22.32
CA GLY A 835 -24.29 25.24 -22.53
C GLY A 835 -25.39 24.39 -21.92
N PRO A 836 -25.51 23.13 -22.34
CA PRO A 836 -26.66 22.28 -22.01
C PRO A 836 -26.85 22.06 -20.51
N ALA A 837 -25.77 22.01 -19.71
CA ALA A 837 -25.89 21.89 -18.25
C ALA A 837 -26.42 23.18 -17.59
N ALA A 838 -25.97 24.34 -18.08
CA ALA A 838 -26.46 25.63 -17.61
C ALA A 838 -27.92 25.87 -18.00
N ASP A 839 -28.27 25.58 -19.26
CA ASP A 839 -29.62 25.72 -19.80
C ASP A 839 -30.62 24.80 -19.08
N GLU A 840 -30.21 23.57 -18.75
CA GLU A 840 -31.03 22.64 -17.99
C GLU A 840 -31.25 23.12 -16.55
N ALA A 841 -30.19 23.49 -15.84
CA ALA A 841 -30.30 23.99 -14.46
C ALA A 841 -31.19 25.24 -14.38
N LEU A 842 -31.00 26.20 -15.28
CA LEU A 842 -31.83 27.41 -15.37
C LEU A 842 -33.28 27.08 -15.75
N GLY A 843 -33.49 26.19 -16.72
CA GLY A 843 -34.82 25.76 -17.15
C GLY A 843 -35.63 25.10 -16.05
N LEU A 844 -34.97 24.34 -15.17
CA LEU A 844 -35.62 23.69 -14.03
C LEU A 844 -36.11 24.72 -13.01
N VAL A 845 -35.25 25.64 -12.57
CA VAL A 845 -35.62 26.61 -11.53
C VAL A 845 -36.67 27.63 -12.01
N ARG A 846 -36.75 27.87 -13.33
CA ARG A 846 -37.73 28.79 -13.95
C ARG A 846 -39.16 28.23 -14.01
N ARG A 847 -39.39 26.94 -13.72
CA ARG A 847 -40.72 26.32 -13.78
C ARG A 847 -41.71 26.97 -12.81
N ALA A 848 -42.94 27.18 -13.28
CA ALA A 848 -43.99 27.91 -12.54
C ALA A 848 -44.41 27.18 -11.25
N GLU A 849 -44.38 25.85 -11.28
CA GLU A 849 -44.76 24.95 -10.18
C GLU A 849 -43.86 25.10 -8.95
N ILE A 850 -42.58 25.47 -9.15
CA ILE A 850 -41.62 25.72 -8.06
C ILE A 850 -41.98 27.02 -7.34
N THR A 851 -42.42 28.04 -8.09
CA THR A 851 -42.88 29.31 -7.52
C THR A 851 -44.17 29.12 -6.71
N GLU A 852 -45.11 28.30 -7.20
CA GLU A 852 -46.35 27.98 -6.47
C GLU A 852 -46.09 27.24 -5.14
N ARG A 853 -45.15 26.29 -5.10
CA ARG A 853 -44.79 25.59 -3.85
C ARG A 853 -44.09 26.49 -2.84
N LEU A 854 -43.20 27.38 -3.28
CA LEU A 854 -42.57 28.37 -2.39
C LEU A 854 -43.61 29.33 -1.79
N ASN A 855 -44.60 29.75 -2.59
CA ASN A 855 -45.72 30.58 -2.13
C ASN A 855 -46.67 29.85 -1.16
N GLY A 856 -46.92 28.57 -1.40
CA GLY A 856 -47.83 27.74 -0.58
C GLY A 856 -47.25 27.31 0.76
N ALA A 857 -45.93 27.15 0.86
CA ALA A 857 -45.28 26.63 2.06
C ALA A 857 -45.06 27.69 3.16
N ARG A 858 -44.94 28.99 2.84
CA ARG A 858 -44.53 30.08 3.77
C ARG A 858 -43.61 29.56 4.89
N VAL A 859 -42.48 28.95 4.54
CA VAL A 859 -41.44 28.56 5.49
C VAL A 859 -40.26 29.51 5.29
N PRO A 860 -40.17 30.58 6.07
CA PRO A 860 -39.04 31.48 6.02
C PRO A 860 -37.74 30.68 6.30
N GLY A 861 -36.75 30.73 5.41
CA GLY A 861 -35.44 30.09 5.59
C GLY A 861 -35.29 28.69 4.97
N ALA A 862 -36.22 28.29 4.09
CA ALA A 862 -36.14 26.99 3.42
C ALA A 862 -35.23 27.04 2.18
N VAL A 863 -34.40 26.00 2.01
CA VAL A 863 -33.70 25.69 0.76
C VAL A 863 -34.40 24.52 0.09
N LEU A 864 -34.98 24.74 -1.09
CA LEU A 864 -35.71 23.75 -1.87
C LEU A 864 -34.80 23.21 -3.01
N PRO A 865 -34.28 21.98 -2.89
CA PRO A 865 -33.51 21.35 -3.96
C PRO A 865 -34.44 20.86 -5.08
N VAL A 866 -34.06 21.12 -6.33
CA VAL A 866 -34.80 20.77 -7.55
C VAL A 866 -33.87 19.97 -8.46
N THR A 867 -34.26 18.74 -8.82
CA THR A 867 -33.41 17.88 -9.65
C THR A 867 -34.03 17.65 -11.03
N GLY A 868 -33.19 17.72 -12.06
CA GLY A 868 -33.54 17.45 -13.46
C GLY A 868 -33.02 16.09 -13.92
N VAL A 869 -33.36 15.73 -15.16
CA VAL A 869 -33.42 14.35 -15.67
C VAL A 869 -32.04 13.73 -15.97
N SER A 870 -30.94 14.32 -15.49
CA SER A 870 -29.56 13.82 -15.72
C SER A 870 -28.85 13.35 -14.44
N LEU A 871 -29.55 12.61 -13.57
CA LEU A 871 -29.00 11.84 -12.45
C LEU A 871 -29.41 10.37 -12.58
N GLY A 872 -29.09 9.77 -13.73
CA GLY A 872 -29.59 8.46 -14.17
C GLY A 872 -29.34 7.28 -13.20
N ASP A 873 -28.36 7.39 -12.30
CA ASP A 873 -28.01 6.33 -11.33
C ASP A 873 -28.58 6.54 -9.92
N VAL A 874 -29.38 7.58 -9.69
CA VAL A 874 -30.00 7.83 -8.38
C VAL A 874 -31.34 7.08 -8.22
N SER A 875 -31.72 6.29 -9.23
CA SER A 875 -32.89 5.42 -9.20
C SER A 875 -32.77 4.22 -8.24
N GLU A 876 -31.59 3.99 -7.64
CA GLU A 876 -31.36 3.02 -6.55
C GLU A 876 -31.40 3.64 -5.13
N LEU A 877 -31.81 4.90 -4.96
CA LEU A 877 -32.28 5.39 -3.65
C LEU A 877 -33.68 4.83 -3.39
N GLY A 878 -33.73 3.58 -2.95
CA GLY A 878 -34.94 2.94 -2.45
C GLY A 878 -35.58 3.77 -1.33
N SER A 879 -36.84 4.14 -1.57
CA SER A 879 -37.84 4.66 -0.61
C SER A 879 -37.53 5.97 0.14
N LEU A 880 -37.65 7.10 -0.55
CA LEU A 880 -38.29 8.30 0.03
C LEU A 880 -39.75 8.32 -0.46
N ALA A 881 -40.58 7.47 0.15
CA ALA A 881 -42.03 7.55 0.00
C ALA A 881 -42.59 8.48 1.08
N LEU A 882 -43.22 9.57 0.66
CA LEU A 882 -44.15 10.33 1.50
C LEU A 882 -45.48 9.57 1.54
N GLU A 883 -46.02 9.32 2.74
CA GLU A 883 -47.47 9.14 2.89
C GLU A 883 -48.19 10.48 2.71
N PRO A 884 -49.40 10.51 2.13
CA PRO A 884 -50.18 11.72 1.97
C PRO A 884 -50.78 12.17 3.31
N LEU A 885 -50.40 13.37 3.76
CA LEU A 885 -51.10 14.09 4.83
C LEU A 885 -52.51 14.46 4.38
N TYR A 886 -53.51 13.65 4.76
CA TYR A 886 -54.88 14.14 4.90
C TYR A 886 -55.05 14.74 6.30
N ALA A 887 -55.65 15.94 6.32
CA ALA A 887 -56.09 16.64 7.51
C ALA A 887 -57.20 15.86 8.25
N ASP A 888 -57.06 15.68 9.57
CA ASP A 888 -57.95 16.28 10.58
C ASP A 888 -57.68 15.73 11.99
N ALA A 889 -57.54 16.67 12.92
CA ALA A 889 -58.05 16.73 14.30
C ALA A 889 -57.75 15.65 15.37
N ASP A 890 -57.43 16.22 16.55
CA ASP A 890 -57.69 15.78 17.92
C ASP A 890 -56.68 14.91 18.71
N VAL A 891 -55.86 15.64 19.50
CA VAL A 891 -55.68 15.56 20.97
C VAL A 891 -55.90 14.18 21.63
N ASP A 892 -54.89 13.61 22.31
CA ASP A 892 -54.75 13.73 23.79
C ASP A 892 -53.49 13.06 24.39
N LEU A 893 -53.17 13.54 25.59
CA LEU A 893 -52.06 13.30 26.50
C LEU A 893 -52.09 11.92 27.21
N GLY A 894 -50.95 11.48 27.76
CA GLY A 894 -50.91 10.62 28.97
C GLY A 894 -49.97 9.40 28.89
N LEU A 895 -48.74 9.45 29.44
CA LEU A 895 -48.32 9.07 30.81
C LEU A 895 -48.02 7.56 31.05
N TYR A 896 -46.73 7.31 31.32
CA TYR A 896 -46.08 6.37 32.28
C TYR A 896 -46.27 4.83 32.29
N ALA A 897 -45.10 4.18 32.30
CA ALA A 897 -44.60 3.19 33.27
C ALA A 897 -45.14 1.76 33.36
N ASP A 898 -44.17 0.83 33.39
CA ASP A 898 -44.02 -0.35 34.25
C ASP A 898 -45.27 -0.93 34.93
N ALA A 899 -45.55 -2.20 34.67
CA ALA A 899 -45.15 -3.30 35.57
C ALA A 899 -45.85 -4.60 35.16
N ASP A 900 -45.19 -5.69 35.57
CA ASP A 900 -45.70 -7.04 35.77
C ASP A 900 -47.22 -7.16 36.00
N LEU A 901 -47.83 -8.25 35.52
CA LEU A 901 -48.23 -9.39 36.37
C LEU A 901 -48.98 -10.46 35.57
N ASP A 902 -48.60 -11.71 35.84
CA ASP A 902 -49.37 -12.93 35.58
C ASP A 902 -50.73 -12.91 36.35
N GLN A 903 -51.65 -13.78 35.87
CA GLN A 903 -52.89 -14.27 36.52
C GLN A 903 -54.08 -13.29 36.48
N ASP A 904 -55.32 -13.70 36.25
CA ASP A 904 -55.95 -14.99 35.97
C ASP A 904 -57.42 -14.69 35.56
N GLU A 905 -58.01 -15.67 34.88
CA GLU A 905 -59.44 -16.06 34.96
C GLU A 905 -60.57 -15.19 34.32
N ASP A 906 -61.23 -15.89 33.38
CA ASP A 906 -62.67 -16.10 33.27
C ASP A 906 -63.55 -14.95 32.75
N ALA A 907 -64.01 -15.12 31.51
CA ALA A 907 -65.34 -15.65 31.15
C ALA A 907 -66.27 -14.47 30.85
N ASP A 908 -67.12 -14.46 29.83
CA ASP A 908 -67.85 -15.55 29.22
C ASP A 908 -68.57 -14.97 28.00
N GLN A 909 -69.01 -15.87 27.12
CA GLN A 909 -70.25 -15.78 26.34
C GLN A 909 -70.25 -14.87 25.09
N ASP A 910 -70.27 -15.48 23.89
CA ASP A 910 -71.49 -15.91 23.14
C ASP A 910 -71.91 -14.74 22.21
N GLU A 911 -72.34 -14.84 20.97
CA GLU A 911 -72.75 -15.85 19.99
C GLU A 911 -72.31 -15.22 18.64
N GLY A 912 -71.87 -15.93 17.61
CA GLY A 912 -72.73 -16.76 16.78
C GLY A 912 -73.09 -16.06 15.46
N GLN A 913 -72.92 -16.83 14.38
CA GLN A 913 -73.62 -16.73 13.09
C GLN A 913 -73.14 -15.67 12.07
N ASP A 914 -73.22 -15.89 10.77
CA ASP A 914 -73.16 -17.05 9.88
C ASP A 914 -73.29 -16.47 8.45
N ALA A 915 -72.82 -17.21 7.44
CA ALA A 915 -73.19 -17.12 6.01
C ALA A 915 -72.94 -15.79 5.24
N ARG A 916 -71.95 -15.71 4.32
CA ARG A 916 -71.92 -16.22 2.90
C ARG A 916 -72.96 -15.55 1.96
N PRO A 917 -72.78 -15.63 0.61
CA PRO A 917 -71.64 -15.28 -0.26
C PRO A 917 -72.17 -14.55 -1.54
N ASP A 918 -71.57 -14.81 -2.71
CA ASP A 918 -71.96 -14.47 -4.10
C ASP A 918 -71.53 -13.12 -4.68
N GLN A 919 -71.24 -12.96 -5.98
CA GLN A 919 -70.77 -13.78 -7.11
C GLN A 919 -70.87 -12.83 -8.34
N GLY A 920 -70.10 -13.09 -9.40
CA GLY A 920 -70.42 -12.64 -10.76
C GLY A 920 -69.62 -11.43 -11.25
N GLN A 921 -68.66 -11.63 -12.16
CA GLN A 921 -68.83 -11.56 -13.64
C GLN A 921 -68.97 -10.13 -14.17
N GLU A 922 -68.48 -9.73 -15.34
CA GLU A 922 -67.46 -10.15 -16.31
C GLU A 922 -67.51 -9.03 -17.39
N ALA A 923 -66.45 -8.93 -18.20
CA ALA A 923 -66.45 -8.38 -19.57
C ALA A 923 -66.56 -6.84 -19.78
N ASP A 924 -66.03 -6.23 -20.86
CA ASP A 924 -65.01 -6.52 -21.88
C ASP A 924 -65.00 -5.28 -22.82
N ARG A 925 -63.85 -4.97 -23.45
CA ARG A 925 -63.62 -4.08 -24.64
C ARG A 925 -63.83 -2.56 -24.47
N GLY A 926 -63.01 -1.67 -25.03
CA GLY A 926 -61.90 -1.74 -25.97
C GLY A 926 -61.83 -0.42 -26.77
N GLY A 927 -60.64 -0.01 -27.26
CA GLY A 927 -60.51 0.94 -28.38
C GLY A 927 -59.67 2.21 -28.15
N ASP A 928 -58.34 2.05 -28.27
CA ASP A 928 -57.34 2.85 -29.03
C ASP A 928 -57.69 4.28 -29.55
N GLN A 929 -56.90 5.31 -29.14
CA GLN A 929 -55.97 6.10 -29.99
C GLN A 929 -55.55 7.47 -29.39
N ASP A 930 -54.23 7.55 -29.11
CA ASP A 930 -53.28 8.63 -29.43
C ASP A 930 -53.17 9.97 -28.62
N ARG A 931 -51.92 10.19 -28.17
CA ARG A 931 -51.17 11.45 -27.92
C ARG A 931 -50.98 12.02 -26.50
N ASP A 932 -49.72 11.92 -26.08
CA ASP A 932 -48.86 12.98 -25.55
C ASP A 932 -49.37 13.81 -24.36
N ARG A 933 -49.04 13.34 -23.16
CA ARG A 933 -48.70 14.16 -21.98
C ARG A 933 -48.20 13.25 -20.85
N GLU A 934 -46.89 13.01 -20.79
CA GLU A 934 -46.27 12.55 -19.53
C GLU A 934 -45.89 13.78 -18.68
N PRO A 935 -46.25 13.81 -17.38
CA PRO A 935 -45.91 14.88 -16.48
C PRO A 935 -44.56 14.68 -15.77
N GLN A 936 -43.83 15.79 -15.66
CA GLN A 936 -43.20 16.33 -14.44
C GLN A 936 -41.84 15.78 -13.96
N GLY A 937 -40.86 16.69 -13.93
CA GLY A 937 -39.60 16.53 -13.21
C GLY A 937 -39.82 16.49 -11.70
N TRP A 938 -39.03 15.67 -11.03
CA TRP A 938 -39.17 15.34 -9.61
C TRP A 938 -38.68 16.51 -8.73
N ILE A 939 -39.45 16.84 -7.70
CA ILE A 939 -39.05 17.78 -6.64
C ILE A 939 -38.75 16.94 -5.40
N CYS A 940 -37.54 17.02 -4.84
CA CYS A 940 -37.20 16.33 -3.61
C CYS A 940 -38.03 16.87 -2.44
N ALA A 941 -38.62 15.96 -1.65
CA ALA A 941 -39.34 16.30 -0.43
C ALA A 941 -38.43 16.35 0.82
N GLY A 942 -37.18 15.89 0.71
CA GLY A 942 -36.19 15.93 1.77
C GLY A 942 -35.49 17.28 1.91
N GLY A 943 -34.93 17.56 3.10
CA GLY A 943 -34.20 18.80 3.37
C GLY A 943 -32.89 18.89 2.59
N ALA A 944 -32.36 20.11 2.38
CA ALA A 944 -31.12 20.34 1.61
C ALA A 944 -29.91 19.51 2.12
N VAL A 945 -29.88 19.20 3.42
CA VAL A 945 -28.86 18.34 4.06
C VAL A 945 -28.96 16.88 3.62
N GLU A 946 -30.17 16.35 3.39
CA GLU A 946 -30.39 14.97 2.96
C GLU A 946 -30.00 14.78 1.49
N VAL A 947 -30.32 15.77 0.64
CA VAL A 947 -29.90 15.78 -0.77
C VAL A 947 -28.39 15.99 -0.88
N GLY A 948 -27.81 16.88 -0.06
CA GLY A 948 -26.37 17.07 0.00
C GLY A 948 -25.62 15.81 0.43
N ARG A 949 -26.12 15.10 1.45
CA ARG A 949 -25.56 13.81 1.88
C ARG A 949 -25.71 12.72 0.82
N ALA A 950 -26.85 12.66 0.12
CA ALA A 950 -27.05 11.70 -0.96
C ALA A 950 -26.08 11.90 -2.14
N LEU A 951 -25.73 13.16 -2.46
CA LEU A 951 -24.73 13.47 -3.49
C LEU A 951 -23.30 13.16 -3.04
N ILE A 952 -23.00 13.38 -1.75
CA ILE A 952 -21.72 12.97 -1.14
C ILE A 952 -21.60 11.44 -1.10
N ASP A 953 -22.66 10.73 -0.72
CA ASP A 953 -22.72 9.26 -0.71
C ASP A 953 -22.65 8.70 -2.13
N ALA A 954 -23.24 9.38 -3.11
CA ALA A 954 -23.12 9.00 -4.53
C ALA A 954 -21.67 9.14 -5.01
N GLU A 955 -20.90 10.13 -4.54
CA GLU A 955 -19.47 10.27 -4.82
C GLU A 955 -18.61 9.27 -4.04
N LEU A 956 -18.94 8.96 -2.79
CA LEU A 956 -18.26 7.95 -1.97
C LEU A 956 -18.56 6.51 -2.44
N ARG A 957 -19.67 6.28 -3.14
CA ARG A 957 -19.99 5.03 -3.85
C ARG A 957 -19.13 4.82 -5.11
N ILE A 958 -18.44 5.86 -5.61
CA ILE A 958 -17.55 5.75 -6.78
C ILE A 958 -16.26 4.96 -6.44
N ASP A 959 -15.96 4.74 -5.16
CA ASP A 959 -14.79 3.97 -4.69
C ASP A 959 -15.03 2.46 -4.48
N ASP A 960 -16.19 1.91 -4.86
CA ASP A 960 -16.42 0.45 -4.85
C ASP A 960 -16.58 -0.11 -6.27
N PRO A 961 -15.51 -0.67 -6.89
CA PRO A 961 -15.64 -1.27 -8.22
C PRO A 961 -16.55 -2.50 -8.16
N VAL A 962 -17.58 -2.57 -9.00
CA VAL A 962 -18.51 -3.71 -9.15
C VAL A 962 -17.81 -4.89 -9.85
N ALA A 963 -16.74 -5.40 -9.25
CA ALA A 963 -15.99 -6.53 -9.77
C ALA A 963 -15.79 -7.56 -8.66
N ASP A 964 -16.70 -8.53 -8.62
CA ASP A 964 -16.57 -9.70 -7.76
C ASP A 964 -17.38 -10.90 -8.29
N LEU A 965 -17.25 -11.22 -9.58
CA LEU A 965 -17.76 -12.48 -10.14
C LEU A 965 -16.68 -13.55 -10.32
N ALA A 966 -15.38 -13.27 -10.18
CA ALA A 966 -14.34 -14.29 -10.13
C ALA A 966 -14.36 -14.97 -8.74
N VAL A 967 -14.68 -16.26 -8.70
CA VAL A 967 -14.58 -17.13 -7.53
C VAL A 967 -13.53 -18.20 -7.82
N ASP A 968 -12.73 -18.57 -6.82
CA ASP A 968 -11.62 -19.53 -6.91
C ASP A 968 -12.09 -21.00 -6.79
N TRP A 969 -13.41 -21.25 -6.75
CA TRP A 969 -14.01 -22.58 -6.69
C TRP A 969 -14.75 -22.98 -7.97
N PRO A 970 -14.86 -24.30 -8.25
CA PRO A 970 -15.60 -24.78 -9.42
C PRO A 970 -17.09 -24.44 -9.31
N ARG A 971 -17.64 -23.71 -10.28
CA ARG A 971 -19.03 -23.25 -10.28
C ARG A 971 -20.02 -24.29 -10.79
N CYS A 972 -21.29 -24.11 -10.45
CA CYS A 972 -22.43 -24.92 -10.85
C CYS A 972 -22.65 -25.00 -12.37
N GLY A 973 -22.21 -23.98 -13.11
CA GLY A 973 -22.41 -23.89 -14.57
C GLY A 973 -23.88 -23.86 -15.01
N HIS A 974 -24.82 -23.56 -14.10
CA HIS A 974 -26.22 -23.36 -14.44
C HIS A 974 -26.41 -21.90 -14.85
N ALA A 975 -26.93 -21.67 -16.05
CA ALA A 975 -27.29 -20.32 -16.50
C ALA A 975 -28.53 -19.88 -15.72
N SER A 976 -28.34 -19.10 -14.66
CA SER A 976 -29.45 -18.53 -13.90
C SER A 976 -30.01 -17.33 -14.67
N THR A 977 -31.34 -17.27 -14.79
CA THR A 977 -32.08 -16.10 -15.31
C THR A 977 -32.21 -14.97 -14.28
N THR A 978 -31.89 -15.23 -13.01
CA THR A 978 -32.03 -14.30 -11.87
C THR A 978 -30.70 -13.74 -11.35
N ALA A 979 -29.55 -14.21 -11.87
CA ALA A 979 -28.22 -13.84 -11.38
C ALA A 979 -27.30 -13.32 -12.51
N GLY A 980 -27.70 -12.24 -13.18
CA GLY A 980 -26.84 -11.47 -14.09
C GLY A 980 -26.14 -12.28 -15.22
N PRO A 981 -25.25 -11.63 -15.99
CA PRO A 981 -24.61 -12.26 -17.16
C PRO A 981 -23.56 -13.36 -16.82
N GLY A 982 -23.37 -13.73 -15.55
CA GLY A 982 -22.29 -14.63 -15.09
C GLY A 982 -22.68 -16.06 -14.69
N GLY A 983 -23.98 -16.40 -14.73
CA GLY A 983 -24.49 -17.71 -14.30
C GLY A 983 -24.37 -17.97 -12.79
N CYS A 984 -24.83 -19.13 -12.32
CA CYS A 984 -24.80 -19.45 -10.89
C CYS A 984 -23.36 -19.60 -10.37
N THR A 985 -23.02 -18.78 -9.37
CA THR A 985 -21.72 -18.76 -8.67
C THR A 985 -21.54 -19.88 -7.64
N GLY A 986 -22.58 -20.68 -7.40
CA GLY A 986 -22.59 -21.77 -6.42
C GLY A 986 -21.56 -22.84 -6.71
N ILE A 987 -20.87 -23.30 -5.67
CA ILE A 987 -19.86 -24.34 -5.76
C ILE A 987 -20.47 -25.65 -6.25
N ARG A 988 -19.80 -26.27 -7.21
CA ARG A 988 -20.15 -27.59 -7.71
C ARG A 988 -19.77 -28.63 -6.67
N LEU A 989 -20.75 -29.43 -6.23
CA LEU A 989 -20.55 -30.45 -5.21
C LEU A 989 -19.66 -31.60 -5.72
N PRO A 990 -18.85 -32.24 -4.85
CA PRO A 990 -18.06 -33.41 -5.21
C PRO A 990 -18.95 -34.51 -5.82
N ASP A 991 -18.49 -35.12 -6.89
CA ASP A 991 -19.21 -36.16 -7.66
C ASP A 991 -20.54 -35.74 -8.28
N ARG A 992 -20.87 -34.44 -8.26
CA ARG A 992 -22.08 -33.87 -8.89
C ARG A 992 -21.71 -32.80 -9.91
N ARG A 993 -22.59 -32.58 -10.89
CA ARG A 993 -22.36 -31.59 -11.97
C ARG A 993 -22.83 -30.16 -11.63
N ARG A 994 -23.53 -29.97 -10.52
CA ARG A 994 -24.23 -28.71 -10.14
C ARG A 994 -23.98 -28.37 -8.66
N CYS A 995 -24.30 -27.15 -8.25
CA CYS A 995 -24.42 -26.78 -6.84
C CYS A 995 -25.71 -27.34 -6.24
N LEU A 996 -25.80 -27.34 -4.90
CA LEU A 996 -26.95 -27.87 -4.17
C LEU A 996 -28.29 -27.29 -4.65
N ALA A 997 -28.34 -26.00 -4.95
CA ALA A 997 -29.55 -25.30 -5.40
C ALA A 997 -30.06 -25.79 -6.78
N HIS A 998 -29.17 -26.23 -7.67
CA HIS A 998 -29.52 -26.65 -9.03
C HIS A 998 -29.45 -28.17 -9.24
N LEU A 999 -29.41 -28.94 -8.15
CA LEU A 999 -29.64 -30.38 -8.20
C LEU A 999 -31.14 -30.68 -8.34
N THR A 1000 -31.46 -31.85 -8.90
CA THR A 1000 -32.85 -32.35 -8.88
C THR A 1000 -33.28 -32.63 -7.44
N ALA A 1001 -34.58 -32.65 -7.16
CA ALA A 1001 -35.08 -32.91 -5.80
C ALA A 1001 -34.56 -34.24 -5.22
N SER A 1002 -34.51 -35.30 -6.04
CA SER A 1002 -33.95 -36.60 -5.65
C SER A 1002 -32.43 -36.53 -5.39
N ASP A 1003 -31.68 -35.79 -6.21
CA ASP A 1003 -30.25 -35.60 -6.01
C ASP A 1003 -29.92 -34.75 -4.77
N GLN A 1004 -30.75 -33.74 -4.47
CA GLN A 1004 -30.66 -32.94 -3.25
C GLN A 1004 -30.88 -33.83 -2.03
N GLU A 1005 -31.94 -34.63 -2.03
CA GLU A 1005 -32.25 -35.54 -0.93
C GLU A 1005 -31.15 -36.59 -0.72
N ALA A 1006 -30.61 -37.14 -1.82
CA ALA A 1006 -29.47 -38.05 -1.76
C ALA A 1006 -28.22 -37.38 -1.18
N TYR A 1007 -27.92 -36.12 -1.54
CA TYR A 1007 -26.78 -35.38 -0.98
C TYR A 1007 -27.00 -35.07 0.51
N LEU A 1008 -28.14 -34.52 0.88
CA LEU A 1008 -28.48 -34.20 2.27
C LEU A 1008 -28.47 -35.46 3.15
N GLY A 1009 -28.89 -36.60 2.62
CA GLY A 1009 -28.82 -37.90 3.31
C GLY A 1009 -27.40 -38.43 3.55
N THR A 1010 -26.37 -37.87 2.91
CA THR A 1010 -24.95 -38.17 3.22
C THR A 1010 -24.44 -37.40 4.43
N LEU A 1011 -25.08 -36.28 4.78
CA LEU A 1011 -24.65 -35.42 5.86
C LEU A 1011 -25.01 -36.02 7.22
N ARG A 1012 -24.15 -35.78 8.21
CA ARG A 1012 -24.35 -36.12 9.62
C ARG A 1012 -23.97 -34.91 10.48
N PRO A 1013 -24.52 -34.76 11.69
CA PRO A 1013 -24.05 -33.75 12.64
C PRO A 1013 -22.52 -33.82 12.79
N GLY A 1014 -21.85 -32.68 12.62
CA GLY A 1014 -20.39 -32.57 12.61
C GLY A 1014 -19.71 -32.78 11.24
N SER A 1015 -20.46 -32.94 10.15
CA SER A 1015 -19.88 -33.03 8.80
C SER A 1015 -19.27 -31.70 8.34
N ASP A 1016 -18.35 -31.77 7.36
CA ASP A 1016 -17.88 -30.60 6.64
C ASP A 1016 -18.88 -30.20 5.56
N VAL A 1017 -19.10 -28.89 5.43
CA VAL A 1017 -20.01 -28.28 4.46
C VAL A 1017 -19.27 -27.19 3.70
N ASP A 1018 -19.20 -27.31 2.38
CA ASP A 1018 -18.73 -26.26 1.46
C ASP A 1018 -19.83 -25.98 0.44
N LEU A 1019 -20.53 -24.85 0.64
CA LEU A 1019 -21.69 -24.40 -0.14
C LEU A 1019 -21.51 -22.96 -0.60
N ARG A 1020 -20.27 -22.51 -0.77
CA ARG A 1020 -19.91 -21.17 -1.26
C ARG A 1020 -20.64 -20.81 -2.55
N GLY A 1021 -21.10 -19.57 -2.69
CA GLY A 1021 -21.84 -19.06 -3.85
C GLY A 1021 -23.26 -19.62 -4.03
N THR A 1022 -23.74 -20.51 -3.15
CA THR A 1022 -25.02 -21.20 -3.36
C THR A 1022 -26.20 -20.32 -2.91
N THR A 1023 -27.27 -20.30 -3.70
CA THR A 1023 -28.53 -19.65 -3.31
C THR A 1023 -29.44 -20.65 -2.61
N PHE A 1024 -29.85 -20.34 -1.39
CA PHE A 1024 -30.83 -21.11 -0.63
C PHE A 1024 -32.19 -20.44 -0.72
N ALA A 1025 -33.14 -21.14 -1.34
CA ALA A 1025 -34.53 -20.75 -1.47
C ALA A 1025 -35.40 -22.01 -1.57
N GLY A 1026 -36.70 -21.88 -1.26
CA GLY A 1026 -37.68 -22.97 -1.39
C GLY A 1026 -37.58 -24.06 -0.33
N GLY A 1027 -37.15 -23.73 0.90
CA GLY A 1027 -37.02 -24.67 2.02
C GLY A 1027 -35.71 -25.46 2.01
N LEU A 1028 -34.74 -25.06 1.18
CA LEU A 1028 -33.47 -25.78 1.02
C LEU A 1028 -32.56 -25.57 2.23
N LEU A 1029 -32.58 -24.37 2.83
CA LEU A 1029 -31.77 -24.07 4.00
C LEU A 1029 -32.28 -24.85 5.21
N GLU A 1030 -33.60 -24.86 5.42
CA GLU A 1030 -34.23 -25.61 6.51
C GLU A 1030 -33.87 -27.11 6.46
N ARG A 1031 -33.98 -27.72 5.27
CA ARG A 1031 -33.60 -29.13 5.06
C ARG A 1031 -32.12 -29.41 5.31
N LEU A 1032 -31.23 -28.49 4.92
CA LEU A 1032 -29.80 -28.58 5.21
C LEU A 1032 -29.54 -28.54 6.72
N LEU A 1033 -30.12 -27.56 7.42
CA LEU A 1033 -29.95 -27.41 8.86
C LEU A 1033 -30.54 -28.61 9.62
N ALA A 1034 -31.67 -29.15 9.17
CA ALA A 1034 -32.27 -30.36 9.73
C ALA A 1034 -31.35 -31.59 9.61
N ALA A 1035 -30.68 -31.78 8.46
CA ALA A 1035 -29.74 -32.88 8.27
C ALA A 1035 -28.49 -32.79 9.17
N MET A 1036 -28.15 -31.59 9.62
CA MET A 1036 -26.99 -31.30 10.46
C MET A 1036 -27.34 -31.19 11.95
N ARG A 1037 -28.62 -31.35 12.31
CA ARG A 1037 -29.10 -31.24 13.69
C ARG A 1037 -28.82 -32.51 14.48
N ASP A 1038 -28.10 -32.39 15.58
CA ASP A 1038 -27.80 -33.51 16.48
C ASP A 1038 -29.10 -33.97 17.17
N PRO A 1039 -29.49 -35.26 17.07
CA PRO A 1039 -30.72 -35.76 17.69
C PRO A 1039 -30.73 -35.69 19.21
N GLN A 1040 -29.55 -35.66 19.87
CA GLN A 1040 -29.45 -35.65 21.32
C GLN A 1040 -29.59 -34.25 21.90
N THR A 1041 -28.93 -33.27 21.28
CA THR A 1041 -28.90 -31.89 21.78
C THR A 1041 -29.93 -31.00 21.09
N GLY A 1042 -30.42 -31.41 19.91
CA GLY A 1042 -31.27 -30.59 19.07
C GLY A 1042 -30.52 -29.45 18.38
N HIS A 1043 -29.20 -29.32 18.51
CA HIS A 1043 -28.44 -28.22 17.93
C HIS A 1043 -27.81 -28.58 16.58
N VAL A 1044 -27.67 -27.60 15.70
CA VAL A 1044 -26.97 -27.77 14.41
C VAL A 1044 -25.48 -27.90 14.69
N ARG A 1045 -24.82 -28.96 14.22
CA ARG A 1045 -23.39 -29.16 14.43
C ARG A 1045 -22.68 -29.33 13.09
N MET A 1046 -21.65 -28.53 12.83
CA MET A 1046 -20.81 -28.61 11.62
C MET A 1046 -19.34 -28.61 12.01
N ARG A 1047 -18.49 -29.37 11.31
CA ARG A 1047 -17.04 -29.28 11.55
C ARG A 1047 -16.45 -28.07 10.82
N ARG A 1048 -16.45 -28.06 9.49
CA ARG A 1048 -16.11 -26.88 8.69
C ARG A 1048 -17.35 -26.39 7.93
N ALA A 1049 -17.59 -25.08 7.92
CA ALA A 1049 -18.76 -24.47 7.29
C ALA A 1049 -18.33 -23.31 6.38
N LEU A 1050 -18.40 -23.49 5.06
CA LEU A 1050 -18.03 -22.47 4.07
C LEU A 1050 -19.25 -22.05 3.25
N PHE A 1051 -19.69 -20.81 3.45
CA PHE A 1051 -20.85 -20.16 2.83
C PHE A 1051 -20.47 -18.82 2.19
N ASP A 1052 -19.19 -18.59 1.90
CA ASP A 1052 -18.72 -17.36 1.25
C ASP A 1052 -19.51 -17.10 -0.05
N ARG A 1053 -20.01 -15.88 -0.23
CA ARG A 1053 -20.90 -15.48 -1.33
C ARG A 1053 -22.22 -16.25 -1.47
N ALA A 1054 -22.65 -17.00 -0.45
CA ALA A 1054 -23.97 -17.64 -0.47
C ALA A 1054 -25.09 -16.60 -0.34
N ARG A 1055 -26.24 -16.85 -0.96
CA ARG A 1055 -27.46 -16.04 -0.80
C ARG A 1055 -28.48 -16.85 -0.05
N LEU A 1056 -28.88 -16.41 1.14
CA LEU A 1056 -29.80 -17.10 2.03
C LEU A 1056 -31.12 -16.34 2.04
N ALA A 1057 -32.06 -16.75 1.18
CA ALA A 1057 -33.38 -16.12 1.11
C ALA A 1057 -34.28 -16.50 2.29
N GLU A 1058 -33.98 -17.64 2.93
CA GLU A 1058 -34.67 -18.19 4.09
C GLU A 1058 -33.98 -17.78 5.40
N ASP A 1059 -34.72 -17.86 6.51
CA ASP A 1059 -34.17 -17.56 7.84
C ASP A 1059 -33.12 -18.59 8.26
N TRP A 1060 -32.00 -18.10 8.79
CA TRP A 1060 -30.99 -18.95 9.39
C TRP A 1060 -31.35 -19.18 10.87
N ALA A 1061 -31.96 -20.32 11.17
CA ALA A 1061 -32.44 -20.67 12.51
C ALA A 1061 -31.58 -21.78 13.17
N ALA A 1062 -30.34 -21.46 13.53
CA ALA A 1062 -29.38 -22.40 14.12
C ALA A 1062 -29.03 -22.07 15.58
N VAL A 1063 -30.04 -21.81 16.41
CA VAL A 1063 -29.86 -21.50 17.83
C VAL A 1063 -29.12 -22.64 18.56
N GLY A 1064 -28.09 -22.28 19.32
CA GLY A 1064 -27.22 -23.21 20.03
C GLY A 1064 -26.27 -24.01 19.13
N GLY A 1065 -26.12 -23.61 17.86
CA GLY A 1065 -25.31 -24.35 16.90
C GLY A 1065 -23.83 -24.44 17.28
N GLU A 1066 -23.16 -25.51 16.88
CA GLU A 1066 -21.74 -25.75 17.15
C GLU A 1066 -20.92 -25.86 15.87
N PHE A 1067 -19.88 -25.05 15.75
CA PHE A 1067 -18.92 -25.06 14.66
C PHE A 1067 -17.53 -25.44 15.18
N GLU A 1068 -17.09 -26.67 14.94
CA GLU A 1068 -15.84 -27.18 15.54
C GLU A 1068 -14.58 -26.61 14.90
N GLY A 1069 -14.66 -26.24 13.62
CA GLY A 1069 -13.58 -25.72 12.78
C GLY A 1069 -13.93 -24.37 12.16
N ARG A 1070 -13.31 -24.04 11.02
CA ARG A 1070 -13.51 -22.73 10.36
C ARG A 1070 -14.96 -22.59 9.86
N ALA A 1071 -15.59 -21.47 10.23
CA ALA A 1071 -16.87 -21.01 9.70
C ALA A 1071 -16.64 -19.70 8.91
N SER A 1072 -17.07 -19.66 7.65
CA SER A 1072 -16.81 -18.53 6.74
C SER A 1072 -18.09 -18.20 5.98
N PHE A 1073 -18.55 -16.96 6.10
CA PHE A 1073 -19.73 -16.38 5.46
C PHE A 1073 -19.36 -15.10 4.72
N ASP A 1074 -18.09 -14.95 4.31
CA ASP A 1074 -17.58 -13.71 3.73
C ASP A 1074 -18.35 -13.38 2.45
N ARG A 1075 -18.85 -12.15 2.35
CA ARG A 1075 -19.69 -11.68 1.23
C ARG A 1075 -20.99 -12.47 1.03
N ALA A 1076 -21.44 -13.24 2.03
CA ALA A 1076 -22.77 -13.83 2.00
C ALA A 1076 -23.85 -12.76 2.13
N VAL A 1077 -25.04 -13.04 1.59
CA VAL A 1077 -26.22 -12.18 1.71
C VAL A 1077 -27.32 -12.97 2.41
N PHE A 1078 -27.66 -12.54 3.63
CA PHE A 1078 -28.83 -13.03 4.37
C PHE A 1078 -30.01 -12.09 4.06
N GLU A 1079 -30.98 -12.58 3.31
CA GLU A 1079 -32.23 -11.85 3.05
C GLU A 1079 -33.28 -12.14 4.10
N GLY A 1080 -33.25 -13.36 4.67
CA GLY A 1080 -33.99 -13.73 5.88
C GLY A 1080 -33.27 -13.28 7.15
N GLN A 1081 -33.90 -13.53 8.30
CA GLN A 1081 -33.32 -13.23 9.61
C GLN A 1081 -32.14 -14.17 9.89
N ALA A 1082 -31.02 -13.61 10.34
CA ALA A 1082 -29.82 -14.37 10.67
C ALA A 1082 -29.70 -14.58 12.20
N VAL A 1083 -30.17 -15.72 12.69
CA VAL A 1083 -30.20 -16.05 14.13
C VAL A 1083 -29.09 -17.04 14.48
N PHE A 1084 -28.03 -16.53 15.11
CA PHE A 1084 -26.87 -17.26 15.62
C PHE A 1084 -26.80 -17.25 17.15
N ASP A 1085 -27.96 -17.15 17.82
CA ASP A 1085 -27.99 -17.08 19.27
C ASP A 1085 -27.51 -18.40 19.91
N ALA A 1086 -26.82 -18.28 21.04
CA ALA A 1086 -26.17 -19.36 21.79
C ALA A 1086 -25.18 -20.22 20.97
N VAL A 1087 -24.72 -19.73 19.82
CA VAL A 1087 -23.79 -20.46 18.94
C VAL A 1087 -22.41 -20.61 19.60
N HIS A 1088 -21.72 -21.72 19.35
CA HIS A 1088 -20.32 -21.92 19.73
C HIS A 1088 -19.43 -22.11 18.49
N PHE A 1089 -18.65 -21.08 18.16
CA PHE A 1089 -17.57 -21.15 17.18
C PHE A 1089 -16.25 -21.53 17.86
N LYS A 1090 -15.86 -22.80 17.77
CA LYS A 1090 -14.58 -23.32 18.30
C LYS A 1090 -13.40 -22.98 17.38
N GLY A 1091 -13.65 -22.84 16.08
CA GLY A 1091 -12.71 -22.32 15.09
C GLY A 1091 -12.89 -20.82 14.83
N SER A 1092 -12.20 -20.29 13.81
CA SER A 1092 -12.36 -18.89 13.37
C SER A 1092 -13.72 -18.70 12.68
N ALA A 1093 -14.39 -17.58 12.98
CA ALA A 1093 -15.65 -17.18 12.37
C ALA A 1093 -15.45 -15.89 11.55
N SER A 1094 -15.85 -15.90 10.28
CA SER A 1094 -15.67 -14.77 9.36
C SER A 1094 -16.99 -14.41 8.67
N PHE A 1095 -17.35 -13.13 8.75
CA PHE A 1095 -18.52 -12.47 8.18
C PHE A 1095 -18.08 -11.16 7.49
N GLY A 1096 -16.91 -11.17 6.86
CA GLY A 1096 -16.36 -10.00 6.21
C GLY A 1096 -17.17 -9.63 4.97
N ARG A 1097 -17.63 -8.37 4.88
CA ARG A 1097 -18.51 -7.88 3.80
C ARG A 1097 -19.83 -8.64 3.67
N THR A 1098 -20.29 -9.29 4.73
CA THR A 1098 -21.59 -9.98 4.76
C THR A 1098 -22.70 -8.95 4.86
N VAL A 1099 -23.82 -9.17 4.15
CA VAL A 1099 -25.01 -8.31 4.20
C VAL A 1099 -26.13 -9.04 4.93
N PHE A 1100 -26.63 -8.49 6.03
CA PHE A 1100 -27.75 -8.99 6.82
C PHE A 1100 -28.95 -8.06 6.63
N ARG A 1101 -29.77 -8.28 5.59
CA ARG A 1101 -30.82 -7.33 5.19
C ARG A 1101 -31.86 -7.06 6.27
N ARG A 1102 -32.15 -8.03 7.14
CA ARG A 1102 -33.12 -7.89 8.25
C ARG A 1102 -32.43 -7.80 9.63
N GLY A 1103 -31.11 -7.72 9.64
CA GLY A 1103 -30.29 -7.79 10.86
C GLY A 1103 -29.86 -9.21 11.21
N ALA A 1104 -29.04 -9.30 12.26
CA ALA A 1104 -28.50 -10.55 12.75
C ALA A 1104 -28.29 -10.52 14.27
N THR A 1105 -28.53 -11.65 14.92
CA THR A 1105 -28.35 -11.82 16.36
C THR A 1105 -27.34 -12.94 16.65
N PHE A 1106 -26.43 -12.67 17.57
CA PHE A 1106 -25.38 -13.55 18.07
C PHE A 1106 -25.42 -13.60 19.61
N ASP A 1107 -26.62 -13.46 20.18
CA ASP A 1107 -26.78 -13.30 21.62
C ASP A 1107 -26.35 -14.59 22.33
N SER A 1108 -25.60 -14.48 23.42
CA SER A 1108 -24.97 -15.60 24.14
C SER A 1108 -24.01 -16.45 23.30
N GLY A 1109 -23.56 -15.95 22.14
CA GLY A 1109 -22.60 -16.64 21.29
C GLY A 1109 -21.19 -16.70 21.90
N VAL A 1110 -20.48 -17.82 21.69
CA VAL A 1110 -19.10 -18.02 22.16
C VAL A 1110 -18.16 -18.21 20.96
N PHE A 1111 -17.12 -17.37 20.92
CA PHE A 1111 -16.09 -17.37 19.87
C PHE A 1111 -14.72 -17.67 20.50
N ASP A 1112 -14.21 -18.89 20.32
CA ASP A 1112 -12.94 -19.32 20.93
C ASP A 1112 -11.71 -18.76 20.19
N ARG A 1113 -11.89 -18.40 18.91
CA ARG A 1113 -10.87 -17.80 18.03
C ARG A 1113 -11.30 -16.42 17.58
N GLU A 1114 -10.55 -15.85 16.64
CA GLU A 1114 -10.84 -14.53 16.08
C GLU A 1114 -12.18 -14.53 15.34
N ALA A 1115 -13.00 -13.51 15.60
CA ALA A 1115 -14.28 -13.27 14.95
C ALA A 1115 -14.18 -11.98 14.11
N ARG A 1116 -14.51 -12.05 12.82
CA ARG A 1116 -14.38 -10.93 11.88
C ARG A 1116 -15.71 -10.57 11.24
N PHE A 1117 -16.06 -9.29 11.29
CA PHE A 1117 -17.22 -8.62 10.70
C PHE A 1117 -16.78 -7.35 9.95
N ILE A 1118 -15.56 -7.36 9.41
CA ILE A 1118 -14.98 -6.22 8.69
C ILE A 1118 -15.90 -5.86 7.51
N ARG A 1119 -16.36 -4.61 7.45
CA ARG A 1119 -17.30 -4.13 6.42
C ARG A 1119 -18.62 -4.92 6.34
N ALA A 1120 -19.04 -5.57 7.43
CA ALA A 1120 -20.36 -6.20 7.48
C ALA A 1120 -21.46 -5.12 7.52
N ASP A 1121 -22.55 -5.35 6.79
CA ASP A 1121 -23.71 -4.48 6.74
C ASP A 1121 -24.89 -5.16 7.45
N PHE A 1122 -25.34 -4.57 8.55
CA PHE A 1122 -26.52 -4.98 9.29
C PHE A 1122 -27.68 -4.03 8.96
N GLY A 1123 -28.43 -4.36 7.91
CA GLY A 1123 -29.62 -3.60 7.46
C GLY A 1123 -30.76 -3.54 8.49
N GLY A 1124 -30.64 -4.25 9.61
CA GLY A 1124 -31.55 -4.20 10.74
C GLY A 1124 -30.79 -4.24 12.07
N ASN A 1125 -31.37 -4.89 13.09
CA ASN A 1125 -30.74 -4.98 14.41
C ASN A 1125 -29.46 -5.83 14.39
N ALA A 1126 -28.42 -5.38 15.10
CA ALA A 1126 -27.20 -6.15 15.36
C ALA A 1126 -27.11 -6.51 16.84
N GLY A 1127 -27.31 -7.79 17.18
CA GLY A 1127 -27.32 -8.29 18.56
C GLY A 1127 -26.09 -9.13 18.91
N PHE A 1128 -25.42 -8.79 20.02
CA PHE A 1128 -24.32 -9.55 20.62
C PHE A 1128 -24.43 -9.58 22.15
N THR A 1129 -25.65 -9.56 22.67
CA THR A 1129 -25.93 -9.55 24.10
C THR A 1129 -25.35 -10.81 24.74
N GLU A 1130 -24.56 -10.68 25.81
CA GLU A 1130 -23.90 -11.80 26.49
C GLU A 1130 -22.90 -12.61 25.63
N ALA A 1131 -22.53 -12.11 24.44
CA ALA A 1131 -21.56 -12.77 23.59
C ALA A 1131 -20.13 -12.74 24.21
N VAL A 1132 -19.37 -13.81 24.00
CA VAL A 1132 -18.01 -13.98 24.54
C VAL A 1132 -17.00 -14.21 23.42
N PHE A 1133 -16.05 -13.29 23.29
CA PHE A 1133 -14.92 -13.38 22.36
C PHE A 1133 -13.64 -13.69 23.13
N ALA A 1134 -13.10 -14.91 22.98
CA ALA A 1134 -11.94 -15.37 23.73
C ALA A 1134 -10.59 -14.85 23.19
N GLN A 1135 -10.55 -14.49 21.91
CA GLN A 1135 -9.41 -13.83 21.25
C GLN A 1135 -9.85 -12.43 20.80
N GLY A 1136 -9.67 -12.06 19.53
CA GLY A 1136 -10.03 -10.74 19.01
C GLY A 1136 -11.42 -10.68 18.35
N LEU A 1137 -11.97 -9.47 18.33
CA LEU A 1137 -13.16 -9.07 17.59
C LEU A 1137 -12.75 -7.96 16.61
N ASP A 1138 -13.03 -8.14 15.32
CA ASP A 1138 -12.79 -7.12 14.30
C ASP A 1138 -14.10 -6.78 13.59
N MET A 1139 -14.63 -5.58 13.84
CA MET A 1139 -15.81 -4.98 13.21
C MET A 1139 -15.44 -3.67 12.51
N ALA A 1140 -14.18 -3.51 12.06
CA ALA A 1140 -13.76 -2.30 11.40
C ALA A 1140 -14.60 -2.03 10.15
N ARG A 1141 -15.10 -0.80 10.02
CA ARG A 1141 -15.98 -0.35 8.92
C ARG A 1141 -17.32 -1.09 8.81
N ALA A 1142 -17.81 -1.72 9.87
CA ALA A 1142 -19.15 -2.30 9.86
C ALA A 1142 -20.24 -1.21 9.93
N GLU A 1143 -21.40 -1.47 9.33
CA GLU A 1143 -22.56 -0.58 9.34
C GLU A 1143 -23.74 -1.24 10.04
N VAL A 1144 -24.42 -0.51 10.93
CA VAL A 1144 -25.62 -0.97 11.65
C VAL A 1144 -26.72 0.06 11.50
N TRP A 1145 -27.80 -0.32 10.81
CA TRP A 1145 -28.86 0.61 10.41
C TRP A 1145 -29.92 0.84 11.49
N ASP A 1146 -30.28 -0.20 12.24
CA ASP A 1146 -31.23 -0.09 13.36
C ASP A 1146 -30.47 -0.15 14.71
N ARG A 1147 -30.91 -0.95 15.69
CA ARG A 1147 -30.29 -0.96 17.02
C ARG A 1147 -29.08 -1.89 17.09
N ALA A 1148 -28.02 -1.41 17.75
CA ALA A 1148 -26.89 -2.23 18.18
C ALA A 1148 -27.06 -2.60 19.66
N ARG A 1149 -27.23 -3.89 19.96
CA ARG A 1149 -27.39 -4.41 21.33
C ARG A 1149 -26.16 -5.23 21.72
N MET A 1150 -25.31 -4.65 22.56
CA MET A 1150 -24.00 -5.23 22.92
C MET A 1150 -23.87 -5.50 24.43
N SER A 1151 -25.01 -5.60 25.12
CA SER A 1151 -25.04 -5.64 26.58
C SER A 1151 -24.44 -6.93 27.12
N ARG A 1152 -23.63 -6.85 28.18
CA ARG A 1152 -22.91 -7.96 28.84
C ARG A 1152 -21.94 -8.71 27.92
N MET A 1153 -21.63 -8.16 26.74
CA MET A 1153 -20.61 -8.71 25.85
C MET A 1153 -19.23 -8.68 26.53
N ARG A 1154 -18.41 -9.70 26.30
CA ARG A 1154 -17.05 -9.82 26.86
C ARG A 1154 -16.03 -10.11 25.78
N VAL A 1155 -15.09 -9.19 25.57
CA VAL A 1155 -13.98 -9.35 24.62
C VAL A 1155 -12.66 -9.51 25.36
N ARG A 1156 -12.00 -10.65 25.22
CA ARG A 1156 -10.74 -10.97 25.93
C ARG A 1156 -9.50 -10.40 25.25
N GLY A 1157 -9.42 -10.47 23.92
CA GLY A 1157 -8.33 -9.94 23.10
C GLY A 1157 -8.63 -8.54 22.58
N ALA A 1158 -8.00 -8.17 21.46
CA ALA A 1158 -8.19 -6.85 20.86
C ALA A 1158 -9.58 -6.73 20.20
N ALA A 1159 -10.22 -5.58 20.37
CA ALA A 1159 -11.45 -5.20 19.69
C ALA A 1159 -11.15 -4.04 18.73
N ASP A 1160 -11.41 -4.20 17.44
CA ASP A 1160 -11.32 -3.11 16.47
C ASP A 1160 -12.71 -2.81 15.90
N LEU A 1161 -13.21 -1.60 16.13
CA LEU A 1161 -14.45 -1.07 15.60
C LEU A 1161 -14.21 0.26 14.86
N SER A 1162 -12.97 0.50 14.45
CA SER A 1162 -12.60 1.74 13.77
C SER A 1162 -13.39 1.93 12.48
N HIS A 1163 -13.79 3.16 12.20
CA HIS A 1163 -14.60 3.53 11.03
C HIS A 1163 -15.97 2.84 10.92
N ALA A 1164 -16.46 2.18 11.97
CA ALA A 1164 -17.82 1.64 11.97
C ALA A 1164 -18.86 2.77 12.02
N VAL A 1165 -20.07 2.50 11.52
CA VAL A 1165 -21.18 3.44 11.52
C VAL A 1165 -22.40 2.79 12.19
N PHE A 1166 -22.89 3.44 13.23
CA PHE A 1166 -24.11 3.05 13.95
C PHE A 1166 -25.17 4.11 13.71
N HIS A 1167 -26.11 3.84 12.80
CA HIS A 1167 -27.18 4.78 12.45
C HIS A 1167 -28.25 4.85 13.54
N GLY A 1168 -28.62 3.71 14.12
CA GLY A 1168 -29.60 3.63 15.20
C GLY A 1168 -28.97 3.57 16.59
N ARG A 1169 -29.85 3.44 17.60
CA ARG A 1169 -29.45 3.48 19.02
C ARG A 1169 -28.48 2.35 19.35
N SER A 1170 -27.43 2.69 20.09
CA SER A 1170 -26.37 1.78 20.49
C SER A 1170 -26.38 1.55 22.00
N GLU A 1171 -26.80 0.36 22.45
CA GLU A 1171 -26.95 0.01 23.86
C GLU A 1171 -25.91 -1.01 24.34
N TRP A 1172 -25.01 -0.54 25.21
CA TRP A 1172 -23.87 -1.28 25.72
C TRP A 1172 -23.91 -1.24 27.24
N ARG A 1173 -24.61 -2.20 27.85
CA ARG A 1173 -24.74 -2.26 29.31
C ARG A 1173 -23.89 -3.38 29.89
N TRP A 1174 -23.06 -3.14 30.90
CA TRP A 1174 -22.19 -4.14 31.55
C TRP A 1174 -21.21 -4.85 30.60
N THR A 1175 -20.88 -4.23 29.47
CA THR A 1175 -19.93 -4.77 28.48
C THR A 1175 -18.49 -4.64 28.98
N THR A 1176 -17.64 -5.64 28.74
CA THR A 1176 -16.24 -5.64 29.20
C THR A 1176 -15.24 -5.93 28.08
N PHE A 1177 -14.29 -5.02 27.89
CA PHE A 1177 -13.12 -5.17 27.02
C PHE A 1177 -11.87 -5.39 27.87
N LEU A 1178 -11.30 -6.60 27.84
CA LEU A 1178 -10.09 -6.96 28.59
C LEU A 1178 -8.82 -6.60 27.82
N GLY A 1179 -8.84 -6.71 26.49
CA GLY A 1179 -7.77 -6.27 25.61
C GLY A 1179 -7.95 -4.83 25.13
N PRO A 1180 -7.06 -4.33 24.25
CA PRO A 1180 -7.20 -2.99 23.68
C PRO A 1180 -8.44 -2.89 22.79
N ALA A 1181 -9.14 -1.76 22.84
CA ALA A 1181 -10.33 -1.49 22.04
C ALA A 1181 -10.14 -0.22 21.19
N SER A 1182 -10.50 -0.25 19.91
CA SER A 1182 -10.42 0.92 19.02
C SER A 1182 -11.80 1.25 18.49
N PHE A 1183 -12.20 2.50 18.66
CA PHE A 1183 -13.38 3.14 18.07
C PHE A 1183 -12.95 4.40 17.29
N ALA A 1184 -11.72 4.41 16.77
CA ALA A 1184 -11.19 5.54 16.05
C ALA A 1184 -12.01 5.78 14.77
N SER A 1185 -12.41 7.03 14.53
CA SER A 1185 -13.23 7.41 13.37
C SER A 1185 -14.58 6.69 13.27
N THR A 1186 -15.09 6.13 14.37
CA THR A 1186 -16.44 5.54 14.42
C THR A 1186 -17.49 6.65 14.45
N VAL A 1187 -18.62 6.44 13.76
CA VAL A 1187 -19.75 7.38 13.72
C VAL A 1187 -20.96 6.77 14.43
N TRP A 1188 -21.51 7.49 15.40
CA TRP A 1188 -22.81 7.20 15.99
C TRP A 1188 -23.80 8.27 15.51
N GLY A 1189 -24.71 7.91 14.61
CA GLY A 1189 -25.74 8.81 14.10
C GLY A 1189 -26.90 9.02 15.08
N ALA A 1190 -27.06 8.12 16.05
CA ALA A 1190 -28.07 8.19 17.10
C ALA A 1190 -27.46 7.96 18.49
N GLU A 1191 -28.31 7.93 19.52
CA GLU A 1191 -27.89 7.86 20.93
C GLU A 1191 -26.97 6.67 21.20
N LEU A 1192 -25.84 6.96 21.83
CA LEU A 1192 -24.93 5.98 22.38
C LEU A 1192 -25.13 5.88 23.89
N LEU A 1193 -25.44 4.69 24.39
CA LEU A 1193 -25.54 4.41 25.81
C LEU A 1193 -24.49 3.37 26.23
N PHE A 1194 -23.44 3.86 26.89
CA PHE A 1194 -22.46 3.05 27.62
C PHE A 1194 -22.79 3.09 29.11
N ASP A 1195 -23.47 2.05 29.59
CA ASP A 1195 -23.87 1.91 31.00
C ASP A 1195 -23.08 0.79 31.67
N GLN A 1196 -22.30 1.10 32.70
CA GLN A 1196 -21.43 0.13 33.39
C GLN A 1196 -20.45 -0.60 32.46
N VAL A 1197 -20.02 0.05 31.37
CA VAL A 1197 -19.02 -0.51 30.43
C VAL A 1197 -17.63 -0.44 31.05
N ARG A 1198 -16.80 -1.46 30.84
CA ARG A 1198 -15.45 -1.52 31.38
C ARG A 1198 -14.41 -1.80 30.31
N PHE A 1199 -13.42 -0.91 30.20
CA PHE A 1199 -12.25 -1.02 29.35
C PHE A 1199 -10.99 -1.23 30.19
N GLU A 1200 -10.44 -2.44 30.21
CA GLU A 1200 -9.21 -2.78 30.95
C GLU A 1200 -7.95 -2.47 30.14
N GLY A 1201 -8.04 -2.61 28.81
CA GLY A 1201 -6.98 -2.27 27.88
C GLY A 1201 -6.98 -0.79 27.48
N ARG A 1202 -6.07 -0.43 26.58
CA ARG A 1202 -6.06 0.92 25.97
C ARG A 1202 -7.27 1.07 25.06
N THR A 1203 -7.92 2.24 25.12
CA THR A 1203 -9.08 2.57 24.30
C THR A 1203 -8.83 3.84 23.50
N SER A 1204 -9.22 3.87 22.23
CA SER A 1204 -9.18 5.10 21.41
C SER A 1204 -10.57 5.36 20.83
N PHE A 1205 -11.01 6.62 20.94
CA PHE A 1205 -12.15 7.21 20.23
C PHE A 1205 -11.65 8.37 19.36
N ASP A 1206 -10.39 8.34 18.94
CA ASP A 1206 -9.81 9.46 18.21
C ASP A 1206 -10.57 9.67 16.88
N HIS A 1207 -10.96 10.90 16.59
CA HIS A 1207 -11.77 11.27 15.43
C HIS A 1207 -13.17 10.61 15.35
N ALA A 1208 -13.68 10.05 16.45
CA ALA A 1208 -15.05 9.52 16.48
C ALA A 1208 -16.09 10.66 16.45
N THR A 1209 -17.23 10.42 15.82
CA THR A 1209 -18.34 11.39 15.73
C THR A 1209 -19.56 10.85 16.46
N PHE A 1210 -20.11 11.64 17.37
CA PHE A 1210 -21.36 11.37 18.10
C PHE A 1210 -22.40 12.40 17.65
N GLY A 1211 -23.25 12.01 16.70
CA GLY A 1211 -24.29 12.86 16.09
C GLY A 1211 -25.51 13.09 16.99
N ALA A 1212 -25.62 12.37 18.10
CA ALA A 1212 -26.68 12.49 19.10
C ALA A 1212 -26.06 12.32 20.51
N PRO A 1213 -26.84 12.35 21.60
CA PRO A 1213 -26.30 12.24 22.95
C PRO A 1213 -25.46 10.97 23.17
N ALA A 1214 -24.27 11.15 23.73
CA ALA A 1214 -23.38 10.05 24.09
C ALA A 1214 -23.28 9.93 25.62
N LEU A 1215 -23.92 8.89 26.17
CA LEU A 1215 -24.09 8.70 27.61
C LEU A 1215 -23.11 7.63 28.14
N PHE A 1216 -22.09 8.06 28.87
CA PHE A 1216 -21.14 7.21 29.58
C PHE A 1216 -21.51 7.18 31.07
N LYS A 1217 -22.40 6.26 31.44
CA LYS A 1217 -22.90 6.07 32.81
C LYS A 1217 -22.15 4.94 33.49
N GLY A 1218 -21.51 5.19 34.62
CA GLY A 1218 -20.76 4.15 35.37
C GLY A 1218 -19.63 3.50 34.58
N THR A 1219 -19.16 4.11 33.49
CA THR A 1219 -18.15 3.51 32.61
C THR A 1219 -16.77 3.57 33.26
N VAL A 1220 -15.94 2.54 33.09
CA VAL A 1220 -14.60 2.48 33.67
C VAL A 1220 -13.54 2.29 32.59
N PHE A 1221 -12.69 3.30 32.43
CA PHE A 1221 -11.47 3.24 31.62
C PHE A 1221 -10.27 2.96 32.53
N ALA A 1222 -9.98 1.68 32.74
CA ALA A 1222 -8.84 1.25 33.56
C ALA A 1222 -7.51 1.28 32.81
N GLY A 1223 -7.52 1.14 31.48
CA GLY A 1223 -6.39 1.48 30.62
C GLY A 1223 -6.48 2.93 30.09
N ARG A 1224 -5.43 3.40 29.40
CA ARG A 1224 -5.40 4.74 28.81
C ARG A 1224 -6.49 4.87 27.74
N ALA A 1225 -7.35 5.87 27.88
CA ALA A 1225 -8.36 6.26 26.90
C ALA A 1225 -7.97 7.56 26.17
N THR A 1226 -8.20 7.66 24.86
CA THR A 1226 -7.98 8.88 24.07
C THR A 1226 -9.23 9.25 23.27
N PHE A 1227 -9.48 10.55 23.14
CA PHE A 1227 -10.61 11.15 22.41
C PHE A 1227 -10.11 12.29 21.50
N ALA A 1228 -8.90 12.16 20.95
CA ALA A 1228 -8.27 13.23 20.18
C ALA A 1228 -9.05 13.47 18.89
N GLY A 1229 -9.56 14.70 18.70
CA GLY A 1229 -10.37 15.04 17.53
C GLY A 1229 -11.76 14.40 17.50
N ALA A 1230 -12.23 13.82 18.60
CA ALA A 1230 -13.61 13.34 18.69
C ALA A 1230 -14.60 14.50 18.71
N ASP A 1231 -15.74 14.33 18.05
CA ASP A 1231 -16.78 15.34 17.87
C ASP A 1231 -18.10 14.89 18.52
N PHE A 1232 -18.69 15.74 19.36
CA PHE A 1232 -19.97 15.51 20.01
C PHE A 1232 -20.93 16.60 19.53
N ALA A 1233 -21.79 16.26 18.57
CA ALA A 1233 -22.67 17.23 17.92
C ALA A 1233 -23.69 17.84 18.90
N GLU A 1234 -24.19 17.05 19.86
CA GLU A 1234 -25.05 17.53 20.94
C GLU A 1234 -24.28 17.64 22.28
N TYR A 1235 -24.16 16.53 23.00
CA TYR A 1235 -23.41 16.48 24.27
C TYR A 1235 -22.91 15.07 24.59
N GLY A 1236 -21.81 15.00 25.33
CA GLY A 1236 -21.32 13.80 25.99
C GLY A 1236 -21.56 13.88 27.50
N GLU A 1237 -22.33 12.95 28.07
CA GLU A 1237 -22.58 12.86 29.51
C GLU A 1237 -21.71 11.77 30.14
N PHE A 1238 -20.86 12.14 31.11
CA PHE A 1238 -19.96 11.21 31.80
C PHE A 1238 -20.33 11.05 33.27
N THR A 1239 -21.46 10.43 33.56
CA THR A 1239 -21.97 10.27 34.93
C THR A 1239 -21.35 9.05 35.60
N ASN A 1240 -20.74 9.20 36.78
CA ASN A 1240 -20.05 8.11 37.51
C ASN A 1240 -18.98 7.38 36.69
N THR A 1241 -18.39 8.02 35.67
CA THR A 1241 -17.34 7.43 34.85
C THR A 1241 -15.96 7.60 35.51
N THR A 1242 -15.12 6.56 35.43
CA THR A 1242 -13.78 6.52 36.04
C THR A 1242 -12.69 6.42 34.97
N PHE A 1243 -11.67 7.26 35.05
CA PHE A 1243 -10.46 7.20 34.22
C PHE A 1243 -9.22 6.92 35.08
N ALA A 1244 -8.47 5.86 34.77
CA ALA A 1244 -7.22 5.57 35.46
C ALA A 1244 -6.05 6.50 35.05
N ASP A 1245 -6.08 7.00 33.82
CA ASP A 1245 -5.12 7.98 33.29
C ASP A 1245 -5.87 9.15 32.61
N PRO A 1246 -6.10 10.27 33.31
CA PRO A 1246 -6.86 11.41 32.80
C PRO A 1246 -6.10 12.26 31.76
N ALA A 1247 -4.84 11.93 31.43
CA ALA A 1247 -4.02 12.73 30.52
C ALA A 1247 -4.48 12.70 29.04
N GLY A 1248 -5.44 11.85 28.68
CA GLY A 1248 -5.97 11.70 27.32
C GLY A 1248 -7.27 12.46 27.00
N LEU A 1249 -7.82 13.23 27.95
CA LEU A 1249 -9.03 14.02 27.74
C LEU A 1249 -8.71 15.35 26.99
N PRO A 1250 -9.53 15.77 26.01
CA PRO A 1250 -9.33 17.03 25.28
C PRO A 1250 -9.36 18.25 26.22
N GLY A 1251 -8.54 19.26 25.91
CA GLY A 1251 -8.26 20.44 26.77
C GLY A 1251 -9.47 21.16 27.41
N PRO A 1252 -10.60 21.40 26.71
CA PRO A 1252 -11.77 22.05 27.30
C PRO A 1252 -12.58 21.14 28.24
N TRP A 1253 -12.25 19.84 28.30
CA TRP A 1253 -12.92 18.81 29.10
C TRP A 1253 -12.04 18.33 30.26
N ARG A 1254 -11.18 19.23 30.75
CA ARG A 1254 -10.43 19.09 32.01
C ARG A 1254 -11.12 19.90 33.12
N PRO A 1255 -11.97 19.27 33.92
CA PRO A 1255 -12.40 19.81 35.18
C PRO A 1255 -11.48 19.30 36.29
N LEU A 1256 -11.26 20.18 37.26
CA LEU A 1256 -10.57 19.90 38.51
C LEU A 1256 -11.24 18.70 39.21
N LEU A 1257 -10.71 17.49 39.04
CA LEU A 1257 -11.15 16.31 39.78
C LEU A 1257 -10.65 16.41 41.23
N PRO A 1258 -11.54 16.36 42.26
CA PRO A 1258 -11.11 16.09 43.62
C PRO A 1258 -10.71 14.60 43.74
N PRO A 1259 -9.83 14.25 44.69
CA PRO A 1259 -9.56 12.86 45.02
C PRO A 1259 -10.86 12.25 45.54
N SER A 1260 -11.30 11.15 44.92
CA SER A 1260 -12.55 10.40 45.15
C SER A 1260 -13.87 11.02 44.66
N GLY A 1261 -14.21 10.69 43.39
CA GLY A 1261 -15.54 10.26 42.94
C GLY A 1261 -16.73 11.24 43.04
N ALA A 1262 -16.99 11.96 41.94
CA ALA A 1262 -18.31 12.16 41.30
C ALA A 1262 -18.08 13.04 40.06
N ALA A 1263 -18.61 12.64 38.90
CA ALA A 1263 -18.47 13.37 37.64
C ALA A 1263 -19.80 14.02 37.24
N THR A 1264 -19.76 15.31 36.89
CA THR A 1264 -20.79 16.04 36.15
C THR A 1264 -20.13 17.12 35.30
N PHE A 1265 -20.36 17.11 33.98
CA PHE A 1265 -20.00 18.23 33.10
C PHE A 1265 -21.23 18.72 32.33
N ARG A 1266 -21.62 19.97 32.65
CA ARG A 1266 -22.54 20.81 31.89
C ARG A 1266 -21.85 22.15 31.66
N THR A 1267 -21.84 22.63 30.41
CA THR A 1267 -21.87 24.07 30.12
C THR A 1267 -22.62 24.31 28.80
N GLY A 1268 -23.95 24.31 28.88
CA GLY A 1268 -24.80 25.20 28.08
C GLY A 1268 -25.22 26.37 28.99
N GLY A 1269 -25.24 27.59 28.46
CA GLY A 1269 -25.25 28.87 29.19
C GLY A 1269 -26.43 29.14 30.14
N PRO A 1270 -26.39 30.29 30.86
CA PRO A 1270 -27.25 30.56 32.00
C PRO A 1270 -28.60 31.13 31.54
N GLU A 1271 -29.68 30.49 31.96
CA GLU A 1271 -30.93 31.13 32.39
C GLU A 1271 -31.80 30.02 33.01
N ASP A 1272 -31.66 29.75 34.31
CA ASP A 1272 -32.56 30.35 35.30
C ASP A 1272 -32.17 29.91 36.73
N ARG A 1273 -32.60 30.73 37.69
CA ARG A 1273 -32.17 30.79 39.09
C ARG A 1273 -32.76 29.68 40.00
N PRO A 1274 -32.21 29.55 41.24
CA PRO A 1274 -32.21 28.32 42.04
C PRO A 1274 -33.39 28.23 43.00
N GLU A 1275 -33.66 27.03 43.54
CA GLU A 1275 -34.06 26.86 44.95
C GLU A 1275 -33.90 25.38 45.39
N ASP A 1276 -33.27 25.25 46.56
CA ASP A 1276 -33.05 24.12 47.50
C ASP A 1276 -32.32 22.83 47.09
#